data_AF-A0A929ARH0-F1
#
_entry.id   AF-A0A929ARH0-F1
#
_cell.length_a   1.000
_cell.length_b   1.000
_cell.length_c   1.000
_cell.angle_alpha   90.00
_cell.angle_beta   90.00
_cell.angle_gamma   90.00
#
_symmetry.space_group_name_H-M   'P 1'
#
loop_
_entity.id
_entity.type
_entity.pdbx_description
1 polymer ?
#
loop_
_entity_poly.entity_id
_entity_poly.type
_entity_poly.pdbx_seq_one_letter_code
_entity_poly.pdbx_strand_id
1 'polypeptide(L)'
;MKPRIVTSLCLRLLTTFGFSSPIVDKTPWFLFTILAINLGNQPLQAQPITPAVDGTNTNVIQNGDSFNINGGMLSGDGANLFHSFEQFGLSEGQIANFLSHPDIQNILGRVTGGDASIINGLIQVTGGNSNLFLMNSAGIVFGANASLNVPADFMATTATGIGFNGGWFNAFGGNDYQSLVGNPGSFAFDLAQTGSIINAANLTLKEGGNLTLLGGTVISTGELAAPGGKITIAAVPGERLVRISQPGQLLSLEIALPRDSEGGVLPVTPLDLPTLLTGSAETGLSVNPDNTVQVTGTEFGVGNGDAIAKTLTTETATLSAEHNLILIESQLETTGDLTLLAGDTVFVRDNLAHPFITQAGGNLYIQGNQNIDILALNHPQTPFVSGGNLSLVSNGIISGDAHFVSGGSLAMLNLSGEPGNFVSLYDPIISANGDVVFGNYTGVSLKIEATGSISGDDIIINGSDTGLDPNINNNDPDIPILIGKPALILRAGLDDLLYSENVPISAGGTNFDLSGIPSSLPSGSIKIGDLNRPEPDGHGVIVILNAVGDIKTGRLKTDEFSQDAGSINLDAGGNIFTDGLSAIDTSPNGRGGDITLNAGGGITITGSLRTFSNNNNAGHVTIEAIGDINIMIPDTFIQAFSDSETGNAGDITLISEQGSIISETGIDGYNRGSGQTGSITLQASDVIRIGDIATQTPEAIGGSVSIRSRGNITTGRIRADGKLGGGNISITSTNGNINASKESLDSNAENGNGGSVILDAAGDIFTAAITSSSESGMGGTITIKSGGIIDTTAGDLDSSTNNGNGGTIELDAPGDIKTSGINTSGSANGGDIILTSGGAIDTASGILNAAGGDNGGNITLFAPRDISTGEITSFLSGFSGNSGNITITSENANIDTSQGALITASALGTGGKITLDAAGNITAAQIDAISETNLGGEIQLTAPNTITLGGNITTNQNNLIFNGSVTLAEDIAITISGTGNITFQNTVNGTQNLTLTTDSGTIQFNDSVGGSTPLNRLTVQSNITDNPTGIDITAIDTIITNNLTSLESLSLTSTNGYIQTGNLTSPGSTTLTSTNSFIQTGNITSSGSTTLTSNSFIQTGNITSPSGISLTSNNAQISTGILDSSNPDGDGGDVTLNARSDITVRYINAQSLNNGIGGTVTINADIDTPSYIQLTDSFTDQNGKTASISTAGSEDGGSIIIYHGGDGEIPFIVGNAQTNGTQEAITRGDDAGIQTIDPTRDYYFTHKQDRDRIQIISILGAVPLPAT
;
A
#
# COMPACT_ATOMS: atom_id res chain seq x y z
N MET A 1 -10.51 52.30 -33.07
CA MET A 1 -9.82 52.38 -34.38
C MET A 1 -10.01 51.04 -35.08
N LYS A 2 -10.40 51.06 -36.36
CA LYS A 2 -10.57 49.90 -37.27
C LYS A 2 -9.18 49.34 -37.70
N PRO A 3 -9.03 48.10 -38.22
CA PRO A 3 -9.93 47.39 -39.16
C PRO A 3 -10.37 45.97 -38.71
N ARG A 4 -11.64 45.57 -38.86
CA ARG A 4 -12.39 45.12 -40.06
C ARG A 4 -12.10 43.66 -40.49
N ILE A 5 -12.72 42.74 -39.75
CA ILE A 5 -13.15 41.39 -40.16
C ILE A 5 -14.60 41.53 -40.67
N VAL A 6 -14.94 40.90 -41.81
CA VAL A 6 -16.33 40.64 -42.22
C VAL A 6 -16.44 39.19 -42.74
N THR A 7 -17.18 38.44 -41.93
CA THR A 7 -17.94 37.19 -42.09
C THR A 7 -18.85 37.07 -43.32
N SER A 8 -19.10 35.83 -43.76
CA SER A 8 -20.41 35.14 -43.74
C SER A 8 -20.33 33.86 -44.58
N LEU A 9 -20.82 32.66 -44.25
CA LEU A 9 -21.98 32.15 -43.49
C LEU A 9 -22.71 31.18 -44.45
N CYS A 10 -22.78 29.89 -44.13
CA CYS A 10 -24.06 29.17 -44.15
C CYS A 10 -23.97 27.87 -43.34
N LEU A 11 -25.11 27.47 -42.80
CA LEU A 11 -25.31 26.74 -41.55
C LEU A 11 -26.52 25.80 -41.75
N ARG A 12 -26.45 24.57 -41.16
CA ARG A 12 -27.56 23.68 -40.71
C ARG A 12 -28.37 22.90 -41.79
N LEU A 13 -28.92 21.68 -41.57
CA LEU A 13 -29.10 20.76 -40.43
C LEU A 13 -29.50 19.33 -40.94
N LEU A 14 -29.19 18.29 -40.15
CA LEU A 14 -29.81 16.94 -39.94
C LEU A 14 -31.12 16.58 -40.69
N THR A 15 -31.45 15.34 -41.14
CA THR A 15 -31.54 14.04 -40.40
C THR A 15 -31.93 12.85 -41.33
N THR A 16 -31.27 11.70 -41.11
CA THR A 16 -31.71 10.27 -40.97
C THR A 16 -32.54 9.41 -41.99
N PHE A 17 -32.07 8.14 -42.07
CA PHE A 17 -32.70 6.81 -42.34
C PHE A 17 -32.90 6.26 -43.77
N GLY A 18 -32.30 5.07 -44.02
CA GLY A 18 -33.03 3.92 -44.58
C GLY A 18 -32.38 3.11 -45.73
N PHE A 19 -31.79 1.96 -45.38
CA PHE A 19 -31.43 0.78 -46.19
C PHE A 19 -32.07 0.59 -47.59
N SER A 20 -31.27 0.14 -48.57
CA SER A 20 -31.42 -1.16 -49.30
C SER A 20 -30.49 -1.27 -50.52
N SER A 21 -29.70 -2.35 -50.60
CA SER A 21 -29.20 -2.93 -51.87
C SER A 21 -30.40 -3.45 -52.71
N PRO A 22 -30.30 -3.83 -54.01
CA PRO A 22 -29.12 -4.22 -54.79
C PRO A 22 -29.09 -3.76 -56.28
N ILE A 23 -27.99 -4.11 -56.98
CA ILE A 23 -27.82 -4.44 -58.42
C ILE A 23 -28.73 -3.72 -59.45
N VAL A 24 -28.14 -3.04 -60.45
CA VAL A 24 -28.50 -3.15 -61.88
C VAL A 24 -27.46 -2.48 -62.80
N ASP A 25 -26.97 -3.32 -63.70
CA ASP A 25 -26.40 -3.13 -65.03
C ASP A 25 -26.94 -1.90 -65.83
N LYS A 26 -26.07 -1.14 -66.50
CA LYS A 26 -26.36 -0.41 -67.76
C LYS A 26 -25.17 0.43 -68.26
N THR A 27 -24.58 -0.02 -69.36
CA THR A 27 -24.05 0.86 -70.42
C THR A 27 -25.13 1.81 -70.96
N PRO A 28 -24.75 2.97 -71.54
CA PRO A 28 -24.89 3.05 -73.00
C PRO A 28 -23.76 3.81 -73.73
N TRP A 29 -23.48 3.33 -74.95
CA TRP A 29 -22.81 4.00 -76.05
C TRP A 29 -23.49 5.32 -76.46
N PHE A 30 -22.75 6.27 -77.06
CA PHE A 30 -22.88 6.59 -78.50
C PHE A 30 -21.80 7.58 -79.02
N LEU A 31 -21.17 7.12 -80.12
CA LEU A 31 -20.44 7.78 -81.21
C LEU A 31 -20.23 9.32 -81.20
N PHE A 32 -18.99 9.75 -81.43
CA PHE A 32 -18.70 10.76 -82.46
C PHE A 32 -17.45 10.40 -83.29
N THR A 33 -17.72 10.17 -84.57
CA THR A 33 -16.94 10.36 -85.80
C THR A 33 -15.43 10.61 -85.71
N ILE A 34 -14.70 9.65 -86.28
CA ILE A 34 -13.32 9.76 -86.78
C ILE A 34 -13.25 10.86 -87.85
N LEU A 35 -12.46 11.90 -87.61
CA LEU A 35 -11.82 12.70 -88.66
C LEU A 35 -10.31 12.56 -88.49
N ALA A 36 -9.73 11.71 -89.34
CA ALA A 36 -8.30 11.51 -89.44
C ALA A 36 -7.61 12.81 -89.87
N ILE A 37 -6.86 13.42 -88.96
CA ILE A 37 -5.69 14.23 -89.32
C ILE A 37 -4.49 13.34 -89.08
N ASN A 38 -3.94 12.87 -90.20
CA ASN A 38 -2.70 12.12 -90.29
C ASN A 38 -1.54 13.12 -90.04
N LEU A 39 -1.23 13.39 -88.77
CA LEU A 39 0.09 13.91 -88.40
C LEU A 39 0.98 12.68 -88.25
N GLY A 40 1.71 12.36 -89.32
CA GLY A 40 2.66 11.27 -89.29
C GLY A 40 3.66 11.49 -88.16
N ASN A 41 3.86 10.46 -87.33
CA ASN A 41 5.04 10.32 -86.48
C ASN A 41 6.28 10.47 -87.38
N GLN A 42 6.89 11.65 -87.37
CA GLN A 42 8.25 11.80 -87.86
C GLN A 42 9.17 11.17 -86.81
N PRO A 43 10.13 10.31 -87.19
CA PRO A 43 11.14 9.83 -86.26
C PRO A 43 11.90 11.02 -85.68
N LEU A 44 12.17 11.01 -84.38
CA LEU A 44 12.96 12.04 -83.72
C LEU A 44 14.40 12.00 -84.27
N GLN A 45 14.74 12.97 -85.10
CA GLN A 45 16.09 13.12 -85.67
C GLN A 45 16.91 13.98 -84.70
N ALA A 46 17.97 13.40 -84.10
CA ALA A 46 18.92 14.17 -83.31
C ALA A 46 19.81 15.01 -84.23
N GLN A 47 20.41 16.08 -83.71
CA GLN A 47 21.45 16.80 -84.45
C GLN A 47 22.67 15.90 -84.73
N PRO A 48 23.28 15.96 -85.92
CA PRO A 48 24.42 15.09 -86.27
C PRO A 48 25.68 15.46 -85.47
N ILE A 49 26.57 14.49 -85.25
CA ILE A 49 27.88 14.73 -84.59
C ILE A 49 28.78 15.54 -85.54
N THR A 50 29.07 16.78 -85.15
CA THR A 50 29.89 17.72 -85.94
C THR A 50 31.12 18.15 -85.13
N PRO A 51 32.36 17.91 -85.59
CA PRO A 51 33.56 18.33 -84.89
C PRO A 51 33.70 19.86 -84.87
N ALA A 52 34.19 20.43 -83.76
CA ALA A 52 34.44 21.87 -83.65
C ALA A 52 35.72 22.30 -84.39
N VAL A 53 35.70 23.48 -85.01
CA VAL A 53 36.87 24.08 -85.66
C VAL A 53 37.61 24.99 -84.68
N ASP A 54 38.21 24.40 -83.64
CA ASP A 54 38.76 25.14 -82.48
C ASP A 54 40.21 24.76 -82.11
N GLY A 55 40.90 24.03 -83.00
CA GLY A 55 42.28 23.59 -82.80
C GLY A 55 42.44 22.27 -82.05
N THR A 56 41.36 21.63 -81.60
CA THR A 56 41.40 20.31 -80.94
C THR A 56 41.69 19.17 -81.93
N ASN A 57 41.56 19.40 -83.25
CA ASN A 57 41.75 18.42 -84.31
C ASN A 57 40.91 17.13 -84.14
N THR A 58 39.70 17.27 -83.60
CA THR A 58 38.74 16.16 -83.53
C THR A 58 38.26 15.82 -84.94
N ASN A 59 38.30 14.55 -85.29
CA ASN A 59 37.87 14.06 -86.59
C ASN A 59 36.78 13.01 -86.41
N VAL A 60 35.69 13.18 -87.14
CA VAL A 60 34.50 12.32 -87.08
C VAL A 60 34.31 11.68 -88.44
N ILE A 61 34.55 10.37 -88.52
CA ILE A 61 34.42 9.59 -89.75
C ILE A 61 33.13 8.78 -89.66
N GLN A 62 32.11 9.21 -90.40
CA GLN A 62 30.85 8.50 -90.49
C GLN A 62 30.96 7.31 -91.46
N ASN A 63 30.70 6.11 -90.97
CA ASN A 63 30.65 4.84 -91.69
C ASN A 63 29.25 4.23 -91.50
N GLY A 64 28.32 4.57 -92.39
CA GLY A 64 26.91 4.23 -92.21
C GLY A 64 26.33 4.91 -90.97
N ASP A 65 25.77 4.12 -90.06
CA ASP A 65 25.20 4.62 -88.80
C ASP A 65 26.26 4.76 -87.68
N SER A 66 27.53 4.42 -87.94
CA SER A 66 28.62 4.54 -86.96
C SER A 66 29.50 5.77 -87.23
N PHE A 67 29.65 6.64 -86.23
CA PHE A 67 30.53 7.80 -86.21
C PHE A 67 31.81 7.44 -85.44
N ASN A 68 32.91 7.17 -86.14
CA ASN A 68 34.20 6.91 -85.52
C ASN A 68 34.91 8.23 -85.23
N ILE A 69 35.17 8.48 -83.95
CA ILE A 69 35.77 9.71 -83.43
C ILE A 69 37.25 9.43 -83.15
N ASN A 70 38.14 10.11 -83.86
CA ASN A 70 39.59 10.02 -83.70
C ASN A 70 40.27 11.40 -83.83
N GLY A 71 41.60 11.42 -83.87
CA GLY A 71 42.35 12.67 -83.74
C GLY A 71 42.28 13.16 -82.29
N GLY A 72 42.00 14.43 -82.08
CA GLY A 72 42.00 15.05 -80.76
C GLY A 72 43.38 15.57 -80.34
N MET A 73 43.43 16.15 -79.14
CA MET A 73 44.67 16.66 -78.54
C MET A 73 45.02 15.86 -77.29
N LEU A 74 46.29 15.54 -77.11
CA LEU A 74 46.80 14.83 -75.92
C LEU A 74 47.30 15.82 -74.87
N SER A 75 47.19 15.44 -73.60
CA SER A 75 47.90 16.10 -72.49
C SER A 75 49.42 15.96 -72.62
N GLY A 76 50.18 16.76 -71.86
CA GLY A 76 51.65 16.74 -71.89
C GLY A 76 52.29 15.41 -71.47
N ASP A 77 51.56 14.58 -70.72
CA ASP A 77 51.94 13.22 -70.32
C ASP A 77 51.32 12.12 -71.22
N GLY A 78 50.46 12.50 -72.16
CA GLY A 78 49.79 11.59 -73.08
C GLY A 78 48.60 10.81 -72.50
N ALA A 79 48.23 10.99 -71.23
CA ALA A 79 47.21 10.17 -70.56
C ALA A 79 45.75 10.64 -70.81
N ASN A 80 45.53 11.91 -71.16
CA ASN A 80 44.20 12.47 -71.41
C ASN A 80 44.04 12.83 -72.90
N LEU A 81 42.94 12.38 -73.52
CA LEU A 81 42.58 12.66 -74.90
C LEU A 81 41.36 13.58 -74.97
N PHE A 82 41.53 14.77 -75.55
CA PHE A 82 40.49 15.79 -75.61
C PHE A 82 39.85 15.86 -77.01
N HIS A 83 38.51 15.88 -77.03
CA HIS A 83 37.68 16.08 -78.20
C HIS A 83 36.74 17.27 -78.04
N SER A 84 36.43 17.93 -79.16
CA SER A 84 35.56 19.11 -79.18
C SER A 84 34.59 19.04 -80.36
N PHE A 85 33.32 19.29 -80.09
CA PHE A 85 32.21 19.17 -81.04
C PHE A 85 31.40 20.47 -81.07
N GLU A 86 30.96 20.87 -82.26
CA GLU A 86 29.96 21.93 -82.39
C GLU A 86 28.57 21.39 -81.99
N GLN A 87 28.23 20.20 -82.47
CA GLN A 87 27.00 19.48 -82.13
C GLN A 87 27.33 18.02 -81.85
N PHE A 88 26.67 17.44 -80.85
CA PHE A 88 26.81 16.02 -80.50
C PHE A 88 25.42 15.46 -80.19
N GLY A 89 24.87 14.68 -81.12
CA GLY A 89 23.61 13.97 -80.97
C GLY A 89 23.61 12.66 -81.75
N LEU A 90 22.76 11.73 -81.33
CA LEU A 90 22.62 10.41 -81.94
C LEU A 90 21.13 10.09 -82.12
N SER A 91 20.72 9.70 -83.32
CA SER A 91 19.41 9.08 -83.55
C SER A 91 19.45 7.58 -83.21
N GLU A 92 18.26 6.97 -83.13
CA GLU A 92 18.12 5.53 -82.94
C GLU A 92 18.92 4.72 -83.97
N GLY A 93 19.63 3.69 -83.49
CA GLY A 93 20.49 2.83 -84.31
C GLY A 93 21.87 3.40 -84.64
N GLN A 94 22.14 4.68 -84.35
CA GLN A 94 23.45 5.29 -84.57
C GLN A 94 24.43 4.99 -83.43
N ILE A 95 25.73 4.97 -83.75
CA ILE A 95 26.82 4.66 -82.80
C ILE A 95 27.86 5.78 -82.81
N ALA A 96 28.15 6.39 -81.67
CA ALA A 96 29.36 7.20 -81.49
C ALA A 96 30.48 6.32 -80.93
N ASN A 97 31.51 6.02 -81.73
CA ASN A 97 32.63 5.19 -81.32
C ASN A 97 33.90 6.03 -81.14
N PHE A 98 34.30 6.27 -79.90
CA PHE A 98 35.56 6.92 -79.55
C PHE A 98 36.72 5.92 -79.68
N LEU A 99 37.68 6.21 -80.55
CA LEU A 99 38.86 5.38 -80.77
C LEU A 99 39.97 5.76 -79.77
N SER A 100 40.21 4.87 -78.82
CA SER A 100 41.25 4.99 -77.79
C SER A 100 42.47 4.10 -78.07
N HIS A 101 43.49 4.22 -77.22
CA HIS A 101 44.69 3.37 -77.18
C HIS A 101 45.02 3.00 -75.71
N PRO A 102 45.85 1.96 -75.46
CA PRO A 102 46.16 1.51 -74.09
C PRO A 102 46.78 2.56 -73.16
N ASP A 103 47.47 3.56 -73.72
CA ASP A 103 48.13 4.63 -72.95
C ASP A 103 47.15 5.75 -72.50
N ILE A 104 45.95 5.79 -73.09
CA ILE A 104 44.93 6.81 -72.76
C ILE A 104 44.11 6.35 -71.56
N GLN A 105 44.11 7.14 -70.51
CA GLN A 105 43.33 6.91 -69.29
C GLN A 105 41.96 7.60 -69.35
N ASN A 106 41.88 8.83 -69.85
CA ASN A 106 40.62 9.59 -69.91
C ASN A 106 40.39 10.18 -71.31
N ILE A 107 39.16 10.06 -71.80
CA ILE A 107 38.66 10.73 -73.01
C ILE A 107 37.67 11.80 -72.56
N LEU A 108 37.90 13.05 -72.96
CA LEU A 108 37.03 14.17 -72.58
C LEU A 108 36.46 14.85 -73.83
N GLY A 109 35.15 14.76 -74.03
CA GLY A 109 34.42 15.43 -75.11
C GLY A 109 33.67 16.66 -74.59
N ARG A 110 33.87 17.82 -75.21
CA ARG A 110 33.05 19.04 -74.97
C ARG A 110 32.18 19.38 -76.18
N VAL A 111 31.01 19.96 -75.92
CA VAL A 111 30.12 20.53 -76.96
C VAL A 111 30.08 22.05 -76.83
N THR A 112 30.38 22.77 -77.91
CA THR A 112 30.57 24.23 -77.89
C THR A 112 29.51 25.00 -78.68
N GLY A 113 28.63 24.34 -79.45
CA GLY A 113 27.67 24.99 -80.37
C GLY A 113 26.43 25.59 -79.71
N GLY A 114 26.23 25.39 -78.40
CA GLY A 114 25.15 26.01 -77.64
C GLY A 114 23.81 25.26 -77.62
N ASP A 115 23.66 24.20 -78.43
CA ASP A 115 22.48 23.31 -78.42
C ASP A 115 22.65 22.14 -77.43
N ALA A 116 21.56 21.71 -76.80
CA ALA A 116 21.53 20.55 -75.90
C ALA A 116 21.73 19.23 -76.67
N SER A 117 22.48 18.28 -76.13
CA SER A 117 22.78 16.99 -76.77
C SER A 117 21.62 16.00 -76.68
N ILE A 118 20.99 15.65 -77.80
CA ILE A 118 19.95 14.60 -77.86
C ILE A 118 20.59 13.29 -78.32
N ILE A 119 20.66 12.30 -77.44
CA ILE A 119 21.36 11.02 -77.63
C ILE A 119 20.33 9.90 -77.52
N ASN A 120 20.01 9.23 -78.61
CA ASN A 120 19.06 8.12 -78.68
C ASN A 120 19.69 6.87 -79.32
N GLY A 121 21.02 6.74 -79.28
CA GLY A 121 21.81 5.66 -79.87
C GLY A 121 22.94 5.19 -78.94
N LEU A 122 23.88 4.38 -79.45
CA LEU A 122 24.96 3.77 -78.66
C LEU A 122 26.19 4.69 -78.55
N ILE A 123 26.67 4.95 -77.33
CA ILE A 123 28.00 5.53 -77.10
C ILE A 123 28.97 4.41 -76.75
N GLN A 124 30.10 4.35 -77.47
CA GLN A 124 31.06 3.28 -77.36
C GLN A 124 32.50 3.81 -77.32
N VAL A 125 33.38 3.13 -76.58
CA VAL A 125 34.83 3.32 -76.64
C VAL A 125 35.48 2.01 -77.08
N THR A 126 36.41 2.07 -78.05
CA THR A 126 37.17 0.91 -78.52
C THR A 126 38.67 1.20 -78.56
N GLY A 127 39.52 0.17 -78.40
CA GLY A 127 40.98 0.28 -78.54
C GLY A 127 41.79 0.56 -77.25
N GLY A 128 41.13 0.85 -76.13
CA GLY A 128 41.75 1.08 -74.82
C GLY A 128 40.77 0.88 -73.66
N ASN A 129 41.24 1.00 -72.41
CA ASN A 129 40.42 0.92 -71.19
C ASN A 129 40.25 2.30 -70.56
N SER A 130 39.73 3.26 -71.33
CA SER A 130 39.68 4.67 -70.94
C SER A 130 38.32 5.07 -70.39
N ASN A 131 38.33 5.98 -69.42
CA ASN A 131 37.13 6.66 -68.93
C ASN A 131 36.61 7.64 -70.01
N LEU A 132 35.30 7.90 -70.05
CA LEU A 132 34.68 8.85 -70.96
C LEU A 132 33.91 9.94 -70.21
N PHE A 133 34.31 11.19 -70.42
CA PHE A 133 33.66 12.39 -69.91
C PHE A 133 33.01 13.14 -71.06
N LEU A 134 31.72 13.43 -70.94
CA LEU A 134 30.94 14.22 -71.90
C LEU A 134 30.40 15.48 -71.22
N MET A 135 30.81 16.65 -71.70
CA MET A 135 30.43 17.95 -71.16
C MET A 135 29.62 18.75 -72.17
N ASN A 136 28.39 19.12 -71.82
CA ASN A 136 27.57 20.07 -72.58
C ASN A 136 26.74 20.94 -71.64
N SER A 137 27.13 22.21 -71.48
CA SER A 137 26.45 23.14 -70.56
C SER A 137 25.05 23.54 -71.01
N ALA A 138 24.65 23.30 -72.26
CA ALA A 138 23.30 23.56 -72.75
C ALA A 138 22.29 22.47 -72.31
N GLY A 139 22.76 21.28 -71.91
CA GLY A 139 21.94 20.15 -71.48
C GLY A 139 22.23 18.87 -72.26
N ILE A 140 21.81 17.73 -71.70
CA ILE A 140 21.98 16.39 -72.30
C ILE A 140 20.69 15.59 -72.10
N VAL A 141 20.15 14.99 -73.17
CA VAL A 141 18.97 14.13 -73.16
C VAL A 141 19.36 12.77 -73.72
N PHE A 142 19.38 11.73 -72.87
CA PHE A 142 19.44 10.34 -73.29
C PHE A 142 18.00 9.84 -73.52
N GLY A 143 17.62 9.65 -74.78
CA GLY A 143 16.32 9.08 -75.16
C GLY A 143 16.26 7.58 -74.90
N ALA A 144 15.05 7.00 -74.92
CA ALA A 144 14.78 5.62 -74.50
C ALA A 144 15.64 4.52 -75.16
N ASN A 145 16.22 4.76 -76.35
CA ASN A 145 17.07 3.81 -77.07
C ASN A 145 18.58 4.04 -76.87
N ALA A 146 18.98 5.02 -76.04
CA ALA A 146 20.37 5.26 -75.75
C ALA A 146 20.99 4.10 -74.96
N SER A 147 22.25 3.80 -75.21
CA SER A 147 22.98 2.75 -74.47
C SER A 147 24.48 3.07 -74.41
N LEU A 148 25.17 2.42 -73.47
CA LEU A 148 26.60 2.59 -73.25
C LEU A 148 27.34 1.27 -73.52
N ASN A 149 28.51 1.37 -74.17
CA ASN A 149 29.51 0.32 -74.23
C ASN A 149 30.89 0.96 -73.95
N VAL A 150 31.05 1.39 -72.72
CA VAL A 150 32.27 2.04 -72.21
C VAL A 150 33.00 1.04 -71.30
N PRO A 151 34.31 0.82 -71.48
CA PRO A 151 35.06 -0.21 -70.75
C PRO A 151 35.48 0.20 -69.32
N ALA A 152 35.48 1.49 -69.00
CA ALA A 152 35.77 2.06 -67.68
C ALA A 152 34.68 3.08 -67.28
N ASP A 153 35.02 4.16 -66.56
CA ASP A 153 34.04 5.12 -66.01
C ASP A 153 33.37 5.96 -67.11
N PHE A 154 32.09 6.29 -66.90
CA PHE A 154 31.33 7.21 -67.74
C PHE A 154 30.81 8.39 -66.91
N MET A 155 31.05 9.61 -67.40
CA MET A 155 30.54 10.83 -66.80
C MET A 155 29.88 11.72 -67.83
N ALA A 156 28.67 12.19 -67.53
CA ALA A 156 28.00 13.23 -68.29
C ALA A 156 27.78 14.46 -67.39
N THR A 157 28.10 15.66 -67.89
CA THR A 157 27.96 16.88 -67.11
C THR A 157 27.49 18.09 -67.91
N THR A 158 26.76 19.00 -67.25
CA THR A 158 26.41 20.35 -67.77
C THR A 158 27.26 21.46 -67.18
N ALA A 159 28.37 21.10 -66.53
CA ALA A 159 29.40 22.03 -66.09
C ALA A 159 29.93 22.88 -67.27
N THR A 160 30.41 24.08 -66.96
CA THR A 160 31.14 24.96 -67.87
C THR A 160 32.64 24.64 -67.92
N GLY A 161 33.15 23.81 -67.03
CA GLY A 161 34.54 23.33 -67.11
C GLY A 161 34.84 22.13 -66.19
N ILE A 162 35.84 21.34 -66.60
CA ILE A 162 36.40 20.20 -65.86
C ILE A 162 37.84 20.54 -65.45
N GLY A 163 38.11 20.57 -64.16
CA GLY A 163 39.38 20.97 -63.57
C GLY A 163 40.35 19.81 -63.33
N PHE A 164 41.63 20.11 -63.56
CA PHE A 164 42.80 19.27 -63.32
C PHE A 164 43.76 19.98 -62.35
N ASN A 165 44.79 19.29 -61.86
CA ASN A 165 45.80 19.89 -60.96
C ASN A 165 46.55 21.11 -61.56
N GLY A 166 46.61 21.21 -62.89
CA GLY A 166 47.36 22.25 -63.63
C GLY A 166 46.54 23.28 -64.40
N GLY A 167 45.20 23.15 -64.47
CA GLY A 167 44.35 24.02 -65.30
C GLY A 167 42.90 23.53 -65.48
N TRP A 168 42.12 24.21 -66.32
CA TRP A 168 40.71 23.90 -66.59
C TRP A 168 40.48 23.51 -68.05
N PHE A 169 39.76 22.41 -68.26
CA PHE A 169 39.15 22.07 -69.55
C PHE A 169 37.78 22.75 -69.63
N ASN A 170 37.74 23.93 -70.26
CA ASN A 170 36.55 24.77 -70.36
C ASN A 170 35.63 24.31 -71.50
N ALA A 171 34.32 24.42 -71.31
CA ALA A 171 33.31 24.23 -72.34
C ALA A 171 33.40 25.30 -73.43
N PHE A 172 33.82 26.51 -73.07
CA PHE A 172 33.93 27.65 -73.99
C PHE A 172 35.35 28.25 -73.99
N GLY A 173 35.75 28.84 -75.11
CA GLY A 173 37.08 29.42 -75.28
C GLY A 173 38.19 28.39 -75.56
N GLY A 174 39.44 28.85 -75.46
CA GLY A 174 40.63 28.02 -75.69
C GLY A 174 41.02 27.21 -74.46
N ASN A 175 41.64 26.04 -74.67
CA ASN A 175 42.19 25.20 -73.61
C ASN A 175 43.69 25.00 -73.84
N ASP A 176 44.47 25.04 -72.76
CA ASP A 176 45.87 24.63 -72.79
C ASP A 176 45.98 23.13 -72.50
N TYR A 177 45.74 22.32 -73.54
CA TYR A 177 45.69 20.86 -73.41
C TYR A 177 46.96 20.25 -72.78
N GLN A 178 48.13 20.85 -73.01
CA GLN A 178 49.41 20.31 -72.51
C GLN A 178 49.55 20.42 -70.99
N SER A 179 48.88 21.38 -70.33
CA SER A 179 48.88 21.55 -68.87
C SER A 179 47.79 20.77 -68.13
N LEU A 180 46.82 20.18 -68.85
CA LEU A 180 45.73 19.36 -68.30
C LEU A 180 46.18 17.90 -68.05
N VAL A 181 47.19 17.76 -67.19
CA VAL A 181 47.83 16.49 -66.80
C VAL A 181 47.21 15.95 -65.50
N GLY A 182 47.12 14.62 -65.37
CA GLY A 182 46.50 13.92 -64.24
C GLY A 182 45.01 13.66 -64.43
N ASN A 183 44.30 13.28 -63.37
CA ASN A 183 42.88 12.93 -63.43
C ASN A 183 41.97 14.15 -63.27
N PRO A 184 40.84 14.21 -64.00
CA PRO A 184 39.80 15.21 -63.77
C PRO A 184 39.13 14.98 -62.40
N GLY A 185 38.85 16.05 -61.66
CA GLY A 185 38.25 15.92 -60.32
C GLY A 185 37.52 17.16 -59.80
N SER A 186 37.43 18.22 -60.58
CA SER A 186 36.68 19.44 -60.22
C SER A 186 35.75 19.86 -61.36
N PHE A 187 34.59 20.43 -61.05
CA PHE A 187 33.59 20.82 -62.03
C PHE A 187 33.08 22.23 -61.71
N ALA A 188 33.18 23.14 -62.67
CA ALA A 188 32.69 24.51 -62.53
C ALA A 188 31.32 24.65 -63.19
N PHE A 189 30.37 25.27 -62.50
CA PHE A 189 29.05 25.60 -63.02
C PHE A 189 28.91 27.12 -63.00
N ASP A 190 29.52 27.82 -63.96
CA ASP A 190 29.66 29.28 -63.89
C ASP A 190 28.42 30.05 -64.31
N LEU A 191 27.46 29.38 -64.95
CA LEU A 191 26.21 29.99 -65.43
C LEU A 191 25.19 30.06 -64.31
N ALA A 192 24.51 31.20 -64.16
CA ALA A 192 23.40 31.36 -63.22
C ALA A 192 22.22 30.40 -63.50
N GLN A 193 21.99 30.07 -64.78
CA GLN A 193 21.08 29.01 -65.20
C GLN A 193 21.91 27.88 -65.82
N THR A 194 21.81 26.68 -65.27
CA THR A 194 22.56 25.49 -65.68
C THR A 194 21.70 24.57 -66.56
N GLY A 195 22.34 23.83 -67.47
CA GLY A 195 21.63 22.86 -68.32
C GLY A 195 21.14 21.64 -67.54
N SER A 196 20.06 21.02 -68.00
CA SER A 196 19.50 19.78 -67.42
C SER A 196 20.07 18.52 -68.08
N ILE A 197 20.17 17.44 -67.30
CA ILE A 197 20.41 16.08 -67.80
C ILE A 197 19.13 15.28 -67.65
N ILE A 198 18.62 14.71 -68.74
CA ILE A 198 17.45 13.83 -68.75
C ILE A 198 17.88 12.46 -69.27
N ASN A 199 17.67 11.40 -68.51
CA ASN A 199 17.89 10.02 -68.91
C ASN A 199 16.57 9.23 -68.91
N ALA A 200 16.07 8.90 -70.10
CA ALA A 200 14.95 7.99 -70.29
C ALA A 200 15.40 6.57 -70.70
N ALA A 201 16.71 6.34 -70.80
CA ALA A 201 17.31 5.11 -71.31
C ALA A 201 17.83 4.20 -70.19
N ASN A 202 18.13 2.95 -70.57
CA ASN A 202 18.85 2.02 -69.70
C ASN A 202 20.36 2.16 -69.93
N LEU A 203 21.04 2.89 -69.06
CA LEU A 203 22.48 3.13 -69.14
C LEU A 203 23.23 2.13 -68.26
N THR A 204 23.76 1.09 -68.89
CA THR A 204 24.50 0.01 -68.22
C THR A 204 25.99 0.06 -68.54
N LEU A 205 26.84 0.01 -67.52
CA LEU A 205 28.29 -0.19 -67.64
C LEU A 205 28.69 -1.65 -67.40
N LYS A 206 29.94 -1.98 -67.76
CA LYS A 206 30.55 -3.26 -67.39
C LYS A 206 30.94 -3.25 -65.91
N GLU A 207 31.15 -4.45 -65.36
CA GLU A 207 31.53 -4.65 -63.97
C GLU A 207 32.75 -3.79 -63.57
N GLY A 208 32.65 -3.05 -62.46
CA GLY A 208 33.71 -2.22 -61.90
C GLY A 208 33.78 -0.77 -62.40
N GLY A 209 32.96 -0.36 -63.37
CA GLY A 209 32.94 1.02 -63.89
C GLY A 209 32.01 1.95 -63.10
N ASN A 210 32.38 3.23 -62.94
CA ASN A 210 31.56 4.24 -62.28
C ASN A 210 30.71 5.05 -63.28
N LEU A 211 29.46 5.33 -62.94
CA LEU A 211 28.55 6.16 -63.74
C LEU A 211 28.19 7.44 -62.98
N THR A 212 28.51 8.60 -63.55
CA THR A 212 28.23 9.91 -62.93
C THR A 212 27.41 10.82 -63.85
N LEU A 213 26.29 11.33 -63.36
CA LEU A 213 25.47 12.35 -63.99
C LEU A 213 25.50 13.62 -63.13
N LEU A 214 26.11 14.69 -63.64
CA LEU A 214 26.34 15.93 -62.90
C LEU A 214 25.78 17.14 -63.66
N GLY A 215 24.57 17.59 -63.31
CA GLY A 215 23.86 18.63 -64.07
C GLY A 215 23.23 19.71 -63.19
N GLY A 216 22.59 20.72 -63.80
CA GLY A 216 21.81 21.72 -63.09
C GLY A 216 20.56 21.15 -62.44
N THR A 217 19.83 20.38 -63.23
CA THR A 217 18.75 19.46 -62.83
C THR A 217 19.09 18.10 -63.43
N VAL A 218 18.90 17.01 -62.69
CA VAL A 218 19.20 15.66 -63.20
C VAL A 218 17.97 14.77 -63.03
N ILE A 219 17.44 14.26 -64.14
CA ILE A 219 16.22 13.46 -64.14
C ILE A 219 16.50 12.13 -64.83
N SER A 220 16.49 11.04 -64.09
CA SER A 220 16.62 9.68 -64.64
C SER A 220 15.33 8.90 -64.45
N THR A 221 14.56 8.76 -65.51
CA THR A 221 13.33 7.94 -65.56
C THR A 221 13.59 6.54 -66.11
N GLY A 222 14.74 6.30 -66.75
CA GLY A 222 15.24 4.98 -67.13
C GLY A 222 16.18 4.34 -66.09
N GLU A 223 16.73 3.17 -66.41
CA GLU A 223 17.61 2.38 -65.52
C GLU A 223 19.07 2.83 -65.57
N LEU A 224 19.73 2.89 -64.42
CA LEU A 224 21.17 3.10 -64.29
C LEU A 224 21.82 1.87 -63.64
N ALA A 225 22.69 1.18 -64.37
CA ALA A 225 23.33 -0.04 -63.86
C ALA A 225 24.87 0.06 -63.96
N ALA A 226 25.54 -0.09 -62.81
CA ALA A 226 27.00 -0.12 -62.71
C ALA A 226 27.42 -1.26 -61.75
N PRO A 227 27.33 -2.53 -62.17
CA PRO A 227 27.63 -3.67 -61.30
C PRO A 227 29.05 -3.57 -60.72
N GLY A 228 29.21 -3.72 -59.40
CA GLY A 228 30.53 -3.62 -58.75
C GLY A 228 31.21 -2.24 -58.84
N GLY A 229 30.46 -1.20 -59.22
CA GLY A 229 30.94 0.18 -59.36
C GLY A 229 30.08 1.18 -58.59
N LYS A 230 30.32 2.48 -58.80
CA LYS A 230 29.58 3.57 -58.15
C LYS A 230 28.66 4.32 -59.11
N ILE A 231 27.42 4.61 -58.68
CA ILE A 231 26.55 5.60 -59.34
C ILE A 231 26.57 6.92 -58.56
N THR A 232 26.71 8.04 -59.26
CA THR A 232 26.54 9.38 -58.67
C THR A 232 25.61 10.23 -59.52
N ILE A 233 24.51 10.68 -58.94
CA ILE A 233 23.62 11.69 -59.52
C ILE A 233 23.75 12.93 -58.64
N ALA A 234 24.13 14.08 -59.22
CA ALA A 234 24.05 15.33 -58.47
C ALA A 234 23.49 16.48 -59.32
N ALA A 235 22.46 17.13 -58.79
CA ALA A 235 21.99 18.43 -59.25
C ALA A 235 22.82 19.52 -58.55
N VAL A 236 23.45 20.38 -59.34
CA VAL A 236 24.43 21.38 -58.90
C VAL A 236 23.93 22.77 -59.30
N PRO A 237 23.89 23.73 -58.36
CA PRO A 237 23.47 25.09 -58.68
C PRO A 237 24.41 25.77 -59.66
N GLY A 238 23.88 26.77 -60.34
CA GLY A 238 24.71 27.78 -60.99
C GLY A 238 25.62 28.51 -59.99
N GLU A 239 26.72 29.05 -60.49
CA GLU A 239 27.75 29.77 -59.75
C GLU A 239 28.42 28.94 -58.64
N ARG A 240 28.61 27.63 -58.87
CA ARG A 240 29.21 26.69 -57.91
C ARG A 240 30.43 25.94 -58.47
N LEU A 241 31.28 25.49 -57.54
CA LEU A 241 32.41 24.61 -57.79
C LEU A 241 32.23 23.30 -57.03
N VAL A 242 32.24 22.18 -57.75
CA VAL A 242 32.15 20.85 -57.16
C VAL A 242 33.50 20.16 -57.24
N ARG A 243 33.98 19.61 -56.12
CA ARG A 243 35.17 18.75 -56.08
C ARG A 243 34.82 17.35 -55.64
N ILE A 244 35.32 16.37 -56.38
CA ILE A 244 35.25 14.96 -56.01
C ILE A 244 36.58 14.64 -55.34
N SER A 245 36.62 14.66 -54.00
CA SER A 245 37.88 14.55 -53.24
C SER A 245 38.11 13.18 -52.59
N GLN A 246 37.06 12.34 -52.46
CA GLN A 246 37.11 10.94 -52.02
C GLN A 246 35.92 10.15 -52.61
N PRO A 247 36.00 8.81 -52.75
CA PRO A 247 34.85 7.98 -53.07
C PRO A 247 33.74 8.21 -52.02
N GLY A 248 32.63 8.82 -52.44
CA GLY A 248 31.43 8.95 -51.57
C GLY A 248 31.11 10.37 -51.08
N GLN A 249 32.06 11.31 -51.10
CA GLN A 249 31.82 12.68 -50.62
C GLN A 249 32.00 13.72 -51.73
N LEU A 250 30.90 14.35 -52.17
CA LEU A 250 30.96 15.63 -52.86
C LEU A 250 31.35 16.69 -51.82
N LEU A 251 32.50 17.34 -51.98
CA LEU A 251 32.81 18.54 -51.22
C LEU A 251 32.56 19.77 -52.09
N SER A 252 31.61 20.59 -51.66
CA SER A 252 31.49 21.98 -52.10
C SER A 252 32.29 22.83 -51.11
N LEU A 253 33.43 23.36 -51.55
CA LEU A 253 34.18 24.36 -50.79
C LEU A 253 34.23 25.63 -51.63
N GLU A 254 33.52 26.67 -51.19
CA GLU A 254 33.51 27.96 -51.88
C GLU A 254 34.86 28.69 -51.70
N ILE A 255 35.48 29.09 -52.81
CA ILE A 255 35.74 30.48 -53.23
C ILE A 255 36.70 30.42 -54.44
N ALA A 256 36.15 30.66 -55.63
CA ALA A 256 36.65 31.58 -56.67
C ALA A 256 35.92 31.25 -57.99
N LEU A 257 35.23 32.23 -58.59
CA LEU A 257 34.66 32.12 -59.94
C LEU A 257 35.81 31.98 -60.95
N PRO A 258 35.96 30.85 -61.66
CA PRO A 258 36.84 30.78 -62.82
C PRO A 258 36.24 31.66 -63.91
N ARG A 259 37.07 32.58 -64.42
CA ARG A 259 36.81 33.30 -65.65
C ARG A 259 37.76 32.75 -66.72
N ASP A 260 37.47 33.02 -67.99
CA ASP A 260 38.47 32.84 -69.04
C ASP A 260 39.73 33.69 -68.75
N SER A 261 40.76 33.55 -69.58
CA SER A 261 42.03 34.30 -69.44
C SER A 261 41.88 35.84 -69.51
N GLU A 262 40.68 36.39 -69.78
CA GLU A 262 40.37 37.83 -69.86
C GLU A 262 39.22 38.30 -68.94
N GLY A 263 38.50 37.40 -68.27
CA GLY A 263 37.44 37.75 -67.33
C GLY A 263 35.99 37.66 -67.82
N GLY A 264 35.68 37.10 -69.00
CA GLY A 264 34.35 37.13 -69.62
C GLY A 264 33.53 35.84 -69.53
N VAL A 265 32.23 35.95 -69.19
CA VAL A 265 31.24 34.87 -69.34
C VAL A 265 30.59 35.02 -70.72
N LEU A 266 30.64 33.99 -71.57
CA LEU A 266 30.00 34.00 -72.90
C LEU A 266 28.49 33.66 -72.79
N PRO A 267 27.61 34.27 -73.61
CA PRO A 267 26.16 34.16 -73.42
C PRO A 267 25.62 32.89 -74.08
N VAL A 268 25.74 31.75 -73.40
CA VAL A 268 24.84 30.62 -73.65
C VAL A 268 23.75 30.69 -72.60
N THR A 269 22.50 30.74 -73.06
CA THR A 269 21.33 30.57 -72.20
C THR A 269 20.88 29.14 -72.38
N PRO A 270 21.15 28.22 -71.43
CA PRO A 270 20.62 26.87 -71.50
C PRO A 270 19.10 26.90 -71.68
N LEU A 271 18.56 25.94 -72.42
CA LEU A 271 17.11 25.81 -72.57
C LEU A 271 16.48 25.56 -71.21
N ASP A 272 15.33 26.19 -70.95
CA ASP A 272 14.52 25.82 -69.80
C ASP A 272 13.98 24.39 -69.97
N LEU A 273 13.72 23.73 -68.84
CA LEU A 273 13.26 22.35 -68.82
C LEU A 273 11.99 22.11 -69.68
N PRO A 274 10.97 22.99 -69.66
CA PRO A 274 9.81 22.87 -70.57
C PRO A 274 10.20 22.87 -72.05
N THR A 275 11.07 23.79 -72.48
CA THR A 275 11.47 23.88 -73.89
C THR A 275 12.27 22.65 -74.31
N LEU A 276 13.15 22.14 -73.44
CA LEU A 276 13.91 20.90 -73.68
C LEU A 276 12.96 19.70 -73.90
N LEU A 277 11.82 19.67 -73.21
CA LEU A 277 10.82 18.60 -73.31
C LEU A 277 9.91 18.69 -74.55
N THR A 278 9.69 19.88 -75.11
CA THR A 278 8.80 20.07 -76.28
C THR A 278 9.29 19.39 -77.57
N GLY A 279 10.53 18.90 -77.59
CA GLY A 279 11.16 18.20 -78.71
C GLY A 279 11.59 16.75 -78.43
N SER A 280 11.23 16.15 -77.30
CA SER A 280 11.69 14.81 -76.90
C SER A 280 10.53 13.84 -76.65
N ALA A 281 10.62 12.61 -77.17
CA ALA A 281 9.60 11.56 -76.96
C ALA A 281 9.89 10.75 -75.68
N GLU A 282 8.82 10.40 -74.95
CA GLU A 282 8.79 9.43 -73.83
C GLU A 282 9.88 9.65 -72.75
N THR A 283 9.88 10.81 -72.10
CA THR A 283 10.83 11.14 -71.01
C THR A 283 10.32 10.83 -69.61
N GLY A 284 9.06 10.40 -69.47
CA GLY A 284 8.39 10.24 -68.17
C GLY A 284 8.01 11.56 -67.48
N LEU A 285 8.14 12.70 -68.16
CA LEU A 285 7.82 14.04 -67.67
C LEU A 285 6.73 14.68 -68.56
N SER A 286 5.88 15.51 -67.95
CA SER A 286 4.84 16.26 -68.66
C SER A 286 4.95 17.76 -68.39
N VAL A 287 4.71 18.57 -69.42
CA VAL A 287 4.65 20.04 -69.31
C VAL A 287 3.20 20.47 -69.15
N ASN A 288 2.90 21.18 -68.06
CA ASN A 288 1.58 21.71 -67.76
C ASN A 288 1.23 22.93 -68.63
N PRO A 289 -0.07 23.29 -68.77
CA PRO A 289 -0.49 24.46 -69.54
C PRO A 289 0.06 25.81 -69.05
N ASP A 290 0.61 25.86 -67.83
CA ASP A 290 1.25 27.03 -67.21
C ASP A 290 2.79 27.05 -67.37
N ASN A 291 3.34 26.19 -68.25
CA ASN A 291 4.77 25.97 -68.49
C ASN A 291 5.56 25.40 -67.29
N THR A 292 4.90 24.85 -66.26
CA THR A 292 5.59 24.06 -65.23
C THR A 292 5.83 22.62 -65.71
N VAL A 293 6.86 21.96 -65.19
CA VAL A 293 7.15 20.55 -65.48
C VAL A 293 6.76 19.71 -64.28
N GLN A 294 6.18 18.54 -64.50
CA GLN A 294 5.87 17.57 -63.45
C GLN A 294 6.23 16.15 -63.89
N VAL A 295 6.40 15.25 -62.91
CA VAL A 295 6.51 13.82 -63.20
C VAL A 295 5.18 13.30 -63.72
N THR A 296 5.19 12.60 -64.86
CA THR A 296 3.97 12.20 -65.57
C THR A 296 3.08 11.34 -64.68
N GLY A 297 1.80 11.72 -64.56
CA GLY A 297 0.82 10.98 -63.75
C GLY A 297 0.84 11.33 -62.25
N THR A 298 1.65 12.32 -61.82
CA THR A 298 1.78 12.71 -60.42
C THR A 298 1.54 14.22 -60.23
N GLU A 299 1.48 14.67 -58.98
CA GLU A 299 1.40 16.08 -58.60
C GLU A 299 2.76 16.76 -58.37
N PHE A 300 3.88 16.02 -58.50
CA PHE A 300 5.21 16.52 -58.19
C PHE A 300 5.79 17.36 -59.32
N GLY A 301 5.90 18.66 -59.07
CA GLY A 301 6.59 19.60 -59.94
C GLY A 301 8.11 19.39 -59.93
N VAL A 302 8.77 19.68 -61.05
CA VAL A 302 10.23 19.58 -61.22
C VAL A 302 10.80 20.95 -61.53
N GLY A 303 11.68 21.42 -60.67
CA GLY A 303 12.37 22.71 -60.76
C GLY A 303 13.86 22.61 -61.06
N ASN A 304 14.49 23.78 -61.15
CA ASN A 304 15.95 23.87 -61.23
C ASN A 304 16.57 23.39 -59.90
N GLY A 305 17.64 22.60 -59.93
CA GLY A 305 18.30 22.09 -58.73
C GLY A 305 17.68 20.80 -58.16
N ASP A 306 16.60 20.30 -58.75
CA ASP A 306 15.97 19.03 -58.36
C ASP A 306 16.69 17.83 -59.00
N ALA A 307 16.60 16.67 -58.34
CA ALA A 307 17.04 15.39 -58.87
C ALA A 307 15.94 14.33 -58.81
N ILE A 308 15.87 13.47 -59.82
CA ILE A 308 14.92 12.36 -59.93
C ILE A 308 15.68 11.11 -60.36
N ALA A 309 15.40 9.98 -59.73
CA ALA A 309 15.96 8.68 -60.12
C ALA A 309 14.89 7.59 -59.98
N LYS A 310 14.67 6.80 -61.04
CA LYS A 310 13.68 5.74 -61.05
C LYS A 310 14.26 4.36 -60.72
N THR A 311 15.27 3.90 -61.44
CA THR A 311 15.84 2.57 -61.23
C THR A 311 17.37 2.64 -61.20
N LEU A 312 18.00 2.07 -60.17
CA LEU A 312 19.45 1.90 -60.13
C LEU A 312 19.88 0.56 -59.52
N THR A 313 20.99 0.01 -60.03
CA THR A 313 21.64 -1.20 -59.51
C THR A 313 23.17 -1.05 -59.54
N THR A 314 23.84 -1.04 -58.39
CA THR A 314 25.28 -0.73 -58.29
C THR A 314 25.93 -1.24 -57.00
N GLU A 315 27.24 -1.09 -56.80
CA GLU A 315 27.86 -1.34 -55.49
C GLU A 315 27.53 -0.23 -54.49
N THR A 316 27.81 1.02 -54.82
CA THR A 316 27.45 2.19 -53.98
C THR A 316 26.78 3.28 -54.80
N ALA A 317 25.87 4.06 -54.20
CA ALA A 317 25.24 5.17 -54.90
C ALA A 317 25.14 6.46 -54.05
N THR A 318 25.31 7.60 -54.70
CA THR A 318 25.07 8.93 -54.11
C THR A 318 24.14 9.73 -55.01
N LEU A 319 22.95 10.07 -54.52
CA LEU A 319 21.99 10.95 -55.18
C LEU A 319 21.93 12.26 -54.38
N SER A 320 22.18 13.39 -55.03
CA SER A 320 22.22 14.70 -54.37
C SER A 320 21.42 15.72 -55.17
N ALA A 321 20.51 16.44 -54.50
CA ALA A 321 19.76 17.56 -55.05
C ALA A 321 20.08 18.85 -54.28
N GLU A 322 20.09 20.00 -54.96
CA GLU A 322 20.17 21.29 -54.26
C GLU A 322 18.83 21.61 -53.59
N HIS A 323 17.72 21.39 -54.28
CA HIS A 323 16.38 21.62 -53.73
C HIS A 323 15.74 20.27 -53.37
N ASN A 324 15.02 19.65 -54.29
CA ASN A 324 14.24 18.44 -53.99
C ASN A 324 14.81 17.19 -54.65
N LEU A 325 14.91 16.11 -53.88
CA LEU A 325 15.14 14.76 -54.41
C LEU A 325 13.79 14.04 -54.49
N ILE A 326 13.30 13.78 -55.70
CA ILE A 326 11.97 13.22 -55.93
C ILE A 326 12.09 11.76 -56.40
N LEU A 327 11.60 10.84 -55.57
CA LEU A 327 11.71 9.39 -55.76
C LEU A 327 10.32 8.75 -55.78
N ILE A 328 9.70 8.77 -56.96
CA ILE A 328 8.38 8.17 -57.17
C ILE A 328 8.56 6.77 -57.75
N GLU A 329 7.95 5.76 -57.11
CA GLU A 329 7.95 4.36 -57.58
C GLU A 329 9.36 3.84 -57.90
N SER A 330 10.34 4.32 -57.13
CA SER A 330 11.75 4.13 -57.44
C SER A 330 12.27 2.81 -56.87
N GLN A 331 13.17 2.15 -57.59
CA GLN A 331 13.83 0.90 -57.23
C GLN A 331 15.34 1.14 -57.16
N LEU A 332 15.85 1.31 -55.94
CA LEU A 332 17.23 1.69 -55.68
C LEU A 332 17.95 0.56 -54.96
N GLU A 333 18.76 -0.21 -55.69
CA GLU A 333 19.44 -1.40 -55.15
C GLU A 333 20.96 -1.21 -55.17
N THR A 334 21.60 -1.39 -54.01
CA THR A 334 23.05 -1.29 -53.85
C THR A 334 23.59 -2.46 -53.03
N THR A 335 24.77 -2.99 -53.36
CA THR A 335 25.42 -4.04 -52.54
C THR A 335 26.25 -3.47 -51.37
N GLY A 336 26.47 -2.16 -51.34
CA GLY A 336 27.16 -1.38 -50.30
C GLY A 336 26.30 -0.18 -49.87
N ASP A 337 26.91 0.98 -49.64
CA ASP A 337 26.23 2.17 -49.11
C ASP A 337 25.37 2.92 -50.17
N LEU A 338 24.21 3.41 -49.73
CA LEU A 338 23.31 4.29 -50.49
C LEU A 338 23.12 5.62 -49.74
N THR A 339 23.42 6.73 -50.41
CA THR A 339 23.30 8.09 -49.87
C THR A 339 22.33 8.93 -50.70
N LEU A 340 21.30 9.48 -50.07
CA LEU A 340 20.26 10.31 -50.66
C LEU A 340 20.27 11.69 -49.98
N LEU A 341 20.57 12.75 -50.71
CA LEU A 341 20.76 14.11 -50.18
C LEU A 341 19.86 15.11 -50.92
N ALA A 342 19.22 16.00 -50.18
CA ALA A 342 18.46 17.14 -50.69
C ALA A 342 18.72 18.38 -49.82
N GLY A 343 18.95 19.54 -50.45
CA GLY A 343 19.07 20.80 -49.72
C GLY A 343 17.74 21.33 -49.19
N ASP A 344 16.60 20.90 -49.76
CA ASP A 344 15.26 21.17 -49.25
C ASP A 344 14.58 19.88 -48.76
N THR A 345 13.91 19.13 -49.66
CA THR A 345 13.07 17.98 -49.29
C THR A 345 13.39 16.72 -50.08
N VAL A 346 13.45 15.57 -49.39
CA VAL A 346 13.41 14.25 -50.04
C VAL A 346 11.96 13.78 -50.09
N PHE A 347 11.40 13.60 -51.29
CA PHE A 347 10.06 13.07 -51.50
C PHE A 347 10.11 11.60 -51.94
N VAL A 348 9.39 10.73 -51.24
CA VAL A 348 9.24 9.31 -51.60
C VAL A 348 7.77 8.97 -51.73
N ARG A 349 7.37 8.30 -52.83
CA ARG A 349 6.00 7.83 -53.07
C ARG A 349 5.96 6.43 -53.67
N ASP A 350 4.99 5.62 -53.25
CA ASP A 350 4.64 4.34 -53.86
C ASP A 350 3.16 4.27 -54.26
N ASN A 351 2.76 3.16 -54.89
CA ASN A 351 1.36 2.81 -55.06
C ASN A 351 1.17 1.28 -55.05
N LEU A 352 -0.09 0.82 -55.00
CA LEU A 352 -0.44 -0.60 -54.93
C LEU A 352 0.11 -1.47 -56.07
N ALA A 353 0.36 -0.90 -57.26
CA ALA A 353 0.87 -1.62 -58.43
C ALA A 353 2.39 -1.48 -58.62
N HIS A 354 2.98 -0.39 -58.10
CA HIS A 354 4.39 -0.04 -58.28
C HIS A 354 5.01 0.34 -56.93
N PRO A 355 5.74 -0.59 -56.29
CA PRO A 355 6.38 -0.31 -55.02
C PRO A 355 7.53 0.68 -55.19
N PHE A 356 7.76 1.47 -54.16
CA PHE A 356 9.08 2.03 -53.91
C PHE A 356 9.91 0.98 -53.17
N ILE A 357 11.13 0.73 -53.63
CA ILE A 357 12.08 -0.21 -53.03
C ILE A 357 13.42 0.49 -52.92
N THR A 358 13.98 0.54 -51.71
CA THR A 358 15.36 0.95 -51.48
C THR A 358 16.07 -0.09 -50.63
N GLN A 359 17.08 -0.73 -51.22
CA GLN A 359 17.85 -1.80 -50.61
C GLN A 359 19.34 -1.46 -50.66
N ALA A 360 19.94 -1.25 -49.49
CA ALA A 360 21.38 -1.08 -49.34
C ALA A 360 21.99 -2.31 -48.66
N GLY A 361 23.05 -2.88 -49.24
CA GLY A 361 23.83 -3.93 -48.59
C GLY A 361 24.68 -3.40 -47.43
N GLY A 362 25.09 -2.14 -47.51
CA GLY A 362 25.77 -1.37 -46.46
C GLY A 362 24.81 -0.41 -45.75
N ASN A 363 25.24 0.82 -45.47
CA ASN A 363 24.45 1.86 -44.81
C ASN A 363 23.49 2.56 -45.79
N LEU A 364 22.29 2.91 -45.29
CA LEU A 364 21.33 3.79 -45.97
C LEU A 364 21.27 5.14 -45.26
N TYR A 365 21.70 6.21 -45.93
CA TYR A 365 21.70 7.57 -45.40
C TYR A 365 20.79 8.47 -46.23
N ILE A 366 19.78 9.05 -45.60
CA ILE A 366 18.82 9.97 -46.24
C ILE A 366 18.86 11.30 -45.49
N GLN A 367 19.08 12.39 -46.22
CA GLN A 367 19.10 13.73 -45.66
C GLN A 367 18.31 14.70 -46.53
N GLY A 368 17.35 15.40 -45.92
CA GLY A 368 16.72 16.59 -46.48
C GLY A 368 16.90 17.73 -45.49
N ASN A 369 17.59 18.82 -45.84
CA ASN A 369 17.92 19.81 -44.81
C ASN A 369 16.67 20.50 -44.25
N GLN A 370 15.61 20.67 -45.05
CA GLN A 370 14.33 21.22 -44.60
C GLN A 370 13.38 20.11 -44.17
N ASN A 371 13.10 19.10 -45.01
CA ASN A 371 12.15 18.03 -44.66
C ASN A 371 12.53 16.68 -45.29
N ILE A 372 12.00 15.60 -44.73
CA ILE A 372 11.91 14.30 -45.39
C ILE A 372 10.41 13.95 -45.43
N ASP A 373 9.88 13.66 -46.60
CA ASP A 373 8.46 13.36 -46.83
C ASP A 373 8.33 12.01 -47.54
N ILE A 374 8.06 10.97 -46.75
CA ILE A 374 7.91 9.60 -47.21
C ILE A 374 6.45 9.17 -47.06
N LEU A 375 5.86 8.71 -48.15
CA LEU A 375 4.58 7.99 -48.19
C LEU A 375 4.75 6.74 -49.04
N ALA A 376 5.18 5.64 -48.40
CA ALA A 376 5.54 4.37 -49.01
C ALA A 376 4.85 3.17 -48.32
N LEU A 377 3.57 3.32 -47.97
CA LEU A 377 2.74 2.28 -47.32
C LEU A 377 1.59 1.80 -48.19
N ASN A 378 1.53 2.21 -49.47
CA ASN A 378 0.45 1.78 -50.37
C ASN A 378 0.68 0.39 -50.97
N HIS A 379 1.89 -0.16 -50.81
CA HIS A 379 2.28 -1.51 -51.24
C HIS A 379 2.69 -2.40 -50.03
N PRO A 380 2.35 -3.71 -50.01
CA PRO A 380 2.63 -4.60 -48.87
C PRO A 380 4.10 -5.00 -48.65
N GLN A 381 5.04 -4.55 -49.49
CA GLN A 381 6.46 -4.90 -49.35
C GLN A 381 7.17 -3.87 -48.49
N THR A 382 8.17 -4.26 -47.70
CA THR A 382 8.97 -3.31 -46.92
C THR A 382 9.80 -2.41 -47.86
N PRO A 383 9.56 -1.09 -47.87
CA PRO A 383 10.19 -0.18 -48.82
C PRO A 383 11.65 0.16 -48.48
N PHE A 384 12.04 0.21 -47.20
CA PHE A 384 13.39 0.62 -46.79
C PHE A 384 14.14 -0.51 -46.07
N VAL A 385 15.18 -1.04 -46.71
CA VAL A 385 16.03 -2.12 -46.18
C VAL A 385 17.50 -1.70 -46.22
N SER A 386 18.17 -1.74 -45.06
CA SER A 386 19.62 -1.51 -44.92
C SER A 386 20.30 -2.74 -44.33
N GLY A 387 21.42 -3.20 -44.91
CA GLY A 387 22.26 -4.26 -44.35
C GLY A 387 23.18 -3.78 -43.22
N GLY A 388 23.46 -2.48 -43.17
CA GLY A 388 24.14 -1.77 -42.10
C GLY A 388 23.19 -0.85 -41.34
N ASN A 389 23.61 0.39 -41.06
CA ASN A 389 22.79 1.37 -40.35
C ASN A 389 21.82 2.10 -41.30
N LEU A 390 20.71 2.61 -40.76
CA LEU A 390 19.75 3.46 -41.47
C LEU A 390 19.66 4.82 -40.78
N SER A 391 19.85 5.91 -41.52
CA SER A 391 19.75 7.27 -40.97
C SER A 391 18.82 8.15 -41.79
N LEU A 392 17.92 8.85 -41.10
CA LEU A 392 17.08 9.92 -41.64
C LEU A 392 17.49 11.23 -40.96
N VAL A 393 17.93 12.23 -41.72
CA VAL A 393 18.51 13.46 -41.18
C VAL A 393 17.81 14.71 -41.73
N SER A 394 17.19 15.52 -40.87
CA SER A 394 16.52 16.77 -41.24
C SER A 394 16.40 17.76 -40.08
N ASN A 395 16.52 19.08 -40.34
CA ASN A 395 16.21 20.11 -39.34
C ASN A 395 14.71 20.43 -39.23
N GLY A 396 13.88 19.99 -40.18
CA GLY A 396 12.42 20.10 -40.09
C GLY A 396 11.76 18.75 -39.82
N ILE A 397 10.61 18.50 -40.45
CA ILE A 397 9.82 17.30 -40.16
C ILE A 397 10.38 16.11 -40.93
N ILE A 398 10.61 14.99 -40.24
CA ILE A 398 10.80 13.67 -40.84
C ILE A 398 9.44 12.98 -40.84
N SER A 399 8.74 13.02 -41.97
CA SER A 399 7.53 12.25 -42.21
C SER A 399 7.93 10.88 -42.76
N GLY A 400 7.63 9.82 -42.02
CA GLY A 400 8.05 8.45 -42.37
C GLY A 400 6.90 7.46 -42.38
N ASP A 401 5.93 7.69 -43.27
CA ASP A 401 4.88 6.70 -43.56
C ASP A 401 5.47 5.56 -44.37
N ALA A 402 6.18 4.65 -43.69
CA ALA A 402 6.85 3.48 -44.25
C ALA A 402 7.21 2.43 -43.17
N HIS A 403 7.46 1.20 -43.62
CA HIS A 403 8.15 0.18 -42.81
C HIS A 403 9.66 0.24 -43.04
N PHE A 404 10.45 0.09 -41.98
CA PHE A 404 11.92 0.24 -42.00
C PHE A 404 12.61 -0.98 -41.39
N VAL A 405 13.61 -1.51 -42.09
CA VAL A 405 14.47 -2.61 -41.62
C VAL A 405 15.95 -2.20 -41.69
N SER A 406 16.65 -2.34 -40.57
CA SER A 406 18.08 -2.05 -40.43
C SER A 406 18.85 -3.27 -39.89
N GLY A 407 19.90 -3.68 -40.60
CA GLY A 407 20.85 -4.71 -40.16
C GLY A 407 21.82 -4.24 -39.06
N GLY A 408 21.80 -2.95 -38.72
CA GLY A 408 22.49 -2.31 -37.59
C GLY A 408 21.55 -1.37 -36.84
N SER A 409 22.03 -0.18 -36.47
CA SER A 409 21.23 0.84 -35.78
C SER A 409 20.34 1.64 -36.75
N LEU A 410 19.26 2.22 -36.23
CA LEU A 410 18.41 3.18 -36.95
C LEU A 410 18.36 4.51 -36.20
N ALA A 411 18.57 5.62 -36.89
CA ALA A 411 18.57 6.94 -36.25
C ALA A 411 17.80 8.00 -37.06
N MET A 412 16.97 8.75 -36.37
CA MET A 412 16.28 9.94 -36.88
C MET A 412 16.91 11.16 -36.20
N LEU A 413 17.63 11.96 -36.96
CA LEU A 413 18.50 13.01 -36.45
C LEU A 413 18.20 14.36 -37.11
N ASN A 414 18.63 15.43 -36.46
CA ASN A 414 18.77 16.74 -37.10
C ASN A 414 20.19 16.94 -37.67
N LEU A 415 20.42 18.04 -38.39
CA LEU A 415 21.74 18.30 -39.01
C LEU A 415 22.86 18.56 -37.99
N SER A 416 22.53 18.80 -36.72
CA SER A 416 23.54 18.86 -35.63
C SER A 416 23.87 17.49 -35.04
N GLY A 417 23.20 16.42 -35.48
CA GLY A 417 23.40 15.06 -34.97
C GLY A 417 22.61 14.74 -33.69
N GLU A 418 21.74 15.65 -33.25
CA GLU A 418 20.82 15.42 -32.12
C GLU A 418 19.55 14.71 -32.61
N PRO A 419 18.78 14.05 -31.73
CA PRO A 419 17.50 13.43 -32.10
C PRO A 419 16.54 14.38 -32.83
N GLY A 420 16.02 13.94 -33.99
CA GLY A 420 15.12 14.70 -34.86
C GLY A 420 13.65 14.32 -34.68
N ASN A 421 12.73 15.26 -34.90
CA ASN A 421 11.29 15.01 -34.77
C ASN A 421 10.75 14.13 -35.90
N PHE A 422 9.96 13.13 -35.52
CA PHE A 422 9.41 12.09 -36.38
C PHE A 422 7.88 12.13 -36.40
N VAL A 423 7.27 12.07 -37.59
CA VAL A 423 5.82 12.12 -37.77
C VAL A 423 5.38 11.00 -38.72
N SER A 424 4.24 10.37 -38.44
CA SER A 424 3.61 9.42 -39.35
C SER A 424 2.08 9.51 -39.27
N LEU A 425 1.40 9.44 -40.40
CA LEU A 425 -0.07 9.42 -40.51
C LEU A 425 -0.64 7.99 -40.64
N TYR A 426 0.16 7.01 -41.08
CA TYR A 426 -0.28 5.65 -41.44
C TYR A 426 0.53 4.52 -40.77
N ASP A 427 1.27 4.87 -39.73
CA ASP A 427 2.03 4.03 -38.81
C ASP A 427 3.29 3.33 -39.36
N PRO A 428 4.43 3.58 -38.71
CA PRO A 428 5.67 2.91 -39.05
C PRO A 428 5.79 1.60 -38.25
N ILE A 429 6.36 0.60 -38.92
CA ILE A 429 6.91 -0.60 -38.26
C ILE A 429 8.42 -0.51 -38.46
N ILE A 430 9.15 -0.48 -37.34
CA ILE A 430 10.60 -0.32 -37.34
C ILE A 430 11.25 -1.56 -36.75
N SER A 431 12.26 -2.09 -37.43
CA SER A 431 13.04 -3.24 -36.97
C SER A 431 14.54 -3.00 -37.18
N ALA A 432 15.32 -3.14 -36.11
CA ALA A 432 16.76 -2.85 -36.13
C ALA A 432 17.58 -3.89 -35.35
N ASN A 433 18.66 -4.41 -35.95
CA ASN A 433 19.64 -5.26 -35.27
C ASN A 433 20.67 -4.46 -34.44
N GLY A 434 20.25 -3.30 -33.94
CA GLY A 434 21.07 -2.36 -33.17
C GLY A 434 20.18 -1.38 -32.39
N ASP A 435 20.70 -0.21 -32.09
CA ASP A 435 19.97 0.83 -31.35
C ASP A 435 19.00 1.60 -32.26
N VAL A 436 17.87 2.06 -31.70
CA VAL A 436 16.93 2.96 -32.38
C VAL A 436 16.87 4.30 -31.65
N VAL A 437 17.13 5.40 -32.37
CA VAL A 437 17.14 6.76 -31.80
C VAL A 437 16.24 7.70 -32.59
N PHE A 438 15.39 8.46 -31.90
CA PHE A 438 14.52 9.49 -32.47
C PHE A 438 14.23 10.60 -31.45
N GLY A 439 13.76 11.77 -31.91
CA GLY A 439 13.30 12.87 -31.06
C GLY A 439 11.84 12.70 -30.63
N ASN A 440 11.00 13.73 -30.80
CA ASN A 440 9.56 13.59 -30.53
C ASN A 440 8.86 12.82 -31.64
N TYR A 441 7.88 11.98 -31.28
CA TYR A 441 7.01 11.28 -32.23
C TYR A 441 5.58 11.86 -32.23
N THR A 442 4.95 11.95 -33.39
CA THR A 442 3.50 12.19 -33.51
C THR A 442 2.91 11.33 -34.63
N GLY A 443 1.98 10.42 -34.29
CA GLY A 443 1.31 9.60 -35.29
C GLY A 443 0.11 8.81 -34.77
N VAL A 444 -0.43 7.86 -35.54
CA VAL A 444 -1.63 7.11 -35.10
C VAL A 444 -1.27 5.96 -34.15
N SER A 445 -0.22 5.20 -34.38
CA SER A 445 0.39 4.16 -33.54
C SER A 445 1.91 4.09 -33.80
N LEU A 446 2.66 3.32 -33.01
CA LEU A 446 4.11 3.13 -33.23
C LEU A 446 4.55 1.74 -32.77
N LYS A 447 5.20 0.99 -33.67
CA LYS A 447 5.89 -0.28 -33.35
C LYS A 447 7.39 -0.18 -33.64
N ILE A 448 8.21 -0.49 -32.64
CA ILE A 448 9.68 -0.58 -32.77
C ILE A 448 10.19 -1.87 -32.11
N GLU A 449 10.97 -2.65 -32.85
CA GLU A 449 11.72 -3.80 -32.35
C GLU A 449 13.21 -3.60 -32.57
N ALA A 450 14.01 -3.80 -31.52
CA ALA A 450 15.44 -3.59 -31.52
C ALA A 450 16.18 -4.70 -30.75
N THR A 451 17.29 -5.21 -31.31
CA THR A 451 18.23 -6.04 -30.52
C THR A 451 19.11 -5.19 -29.60
N GLY A 452 19.21 -3.88 -29.88
CA GLY A 452 19.83 -2.86 -29.03
C GLY A 452 18.82 -2.11 -28.16
N SER A 453 19.17 -0.90 -27.76
CA SER A 453 18.34 0.01 -26.96
C SER A 453 17.46 0.92 -27.83
N ILE A 454 16.34 1.39 -27.28
CA ILE A 454 15.44 2.37 -27.93
C ILE A 454 15.47 3.67 -27.13
N SER A 455 15.74 4.80 -27.79
CA SER A 455 15.74 6.13 -27.17
C SER A 455 14.91 7.13 -27.99
N GLY A 456 13.87 7.66 -27.37
CA GLY A 456 12.98 8.70 -27.88
C GLY A 456 12.80 9.86 -26.90
N ASP A 457 12.23 10.97 -27.35
CA ASP A 457 11.69 12.04 -26.50
C ASP A 457 10.16 11.85 -26.33
N ASP A 458 9.34 12.91 -26.39
CA ASP A 458 7.90 12.83 -26.14
C ASP A 458 7.16 12.16 -27.30
N ILE A 459 6.13 11.38 -26.98
CA ILE A 459 5.35 10.59 -27.94
C ILE A 459 3.89 11.05 -27.91
N ILE A 460 3.33 11.30 -29.10
CA ILE A 460 1.92 11.63 -29.31
C ILE A 460 1.27 10.57 -30.20
N ILE A 461 0.23 9.90 -29.68
CA ILE A 461 -0.55 8.86 -30.36
C ILE A 461 -1.98 9.36 -30.58
N ASN A 462 -2.41 9.47 -31.84
CA ASN A 462 -3.62 10.19 -32.26
C ASN A 462 -4.75 9.32 -32.82
N GLY A 463 -4.54 8.02 -33.10
CA GLY A 463 -5.53 7.18 -33.81
C GLY A 463 -5.20 5.70 -33.75
N SER A 464 -5.86 4.84 -34.54
CA SER A 464 -5.46 3.43 -34.72
C SER A 464 -5.08 3.17 -36.17
N ASP A 465 -4.28 2.14 -36.43
CA ASP A 465 -3.83 1.79 -37.79
C ASP A 465 -4.91 1.05 -38.59
N THR A 466 -5.98 1.74 -38.96
CA THR A 466 -7.03 1.11 -39.79
C THR A 466 -6.57 0.80 -41.22
N GLY A 467 -5.37 1.25 -41.63
CA GLY A 467 -4.80 1.06 -42.95
C GLY A 467 -3.93 -0.18 -43.10
N LEU A 468 -3.40 -0.72 -42.00
CA LEU A 468 -2.54 -1.92 -42.01
C LEU A 468 -3.24 -3.14 -42.60
N ASP A 469 -2.58 -3.84 -43.52
CA ASP A 469 -3.08 -5.13 -44.03
C ASP A 469 -3.05 -6.17 -42.89
N PRO A 470 -4.19 -6.75 -42.48
CA PRO A 470 -4.23 -7.76 -41.43
C PRO A 470 -3.48 -9.06 -41.78
N ASN A 471 -3.04 -9.23 -43.04
CA ASN A 471 -2.26 -10.37 -43.50
C ASN A 471 -0.76 -10.07 -43.62
N ILE A 472 -0.31 -8.84 -43.33
CA ILE A 472 1.13 -8.53 -43.32
C ILE A 472 1.78 -9.35 -42.20
N ASN A 473 2.71 -10.23 -42.57
CA ASN A 473 3.40 -11.17 -41.67
C ASN A 473 2.45 -11.88 -40.68
N ASN A 474 1.71 -12.89 -41.19
CA ASN A 474 0.59 -13.59 -40.52
C ASN A 474 0.84 -14.25 -39.15
N ASN A 475 2.04 -14.11 -38.56
CA ASN A 475 2.41 -14.63 -37.24
C ASN A 475 2.73 -13.53 -36.21
N ASP A 476 2.72 -12.25 -36.58
CA ASP A 476 2.99 -11.15 -35.67
C ASP A 476 1.78 -10.87 -34.74
N PRO A 477 1.92 -11.07 -33.41
CA PRO A 477 0.81 -10.93 -32.47
C PRO A 477 0.35 -9.48 -32.25
N ASP A 478 1.12 -8.48 -32.72
CA ASP A 478 0.80 -7.07 -32.51
C ASP A 478 -0.09 -6.48 -33.59
N ILE A 479 -0.11 -7.08 -34.78
CA ILE A 479 -0.89 -6.58 -35.93
C ILE A 479 -2.38 -6.39 -35.57
N PRO A 480 -3.06 -7.33 -34.87
CA PRO A 480 -4.42 -7.11 -34.42
C PRO A 480 -4.58 -5.94 -33.43
N ILE A 481 -3.56 -5.66 -32.61
CA ILE A 481 -3.57 -4.56 -31.62
C ILE A 481 -3.46 -3.22 -32.35
N LEU A 482 -2.47 -3.09 -33.25
CA LEU A 482 -2.21 -1.89 -34.05
C LEU A 482 -3.43 -1.50 -34.90
N ILE A 483 -4.09 -2.48 -35.52
CA ILE A 483 -5.30 -2.25 -36.32
C ILE A 483 -6.49 -1.83 -35.45
N GLY A 484 -6.67 -2.53 -34.32
CA GLY A 484 -7.87 -2.41 -33.51
C GLY A 484 -7.93 -1.17 -32.63
N LYS A 485 -6.77 -0.66 -32.17
CA LYS A 485 -6.68 0.42 -31.17
C LYS A 485 -5.42 1.26 -31.34
N PRO A 486 -5.43 2.52 -30.86
CA PRO A 486 -4.19 3.30 -30.73
C PRO A 486 -3.18 2.57 -29.86
N ALA A 487 -1.94 2.39 -30.35
CA ALA A 487 -0.95 1.60 -29.63
C ALA A 487 0.49 2.13 -29.74
N LEU A 488 1.24 1.99 -28.65
CA LEU A 488 2.68 2.18 -28.57
C LEU A 488 3.32 0.87 -28.12
N ILE A 489 4.07 0.23 -29.02
CA ILE A 489 4.70 -1.07 -28.79
C ILE A 489 6.21 -0.94 -29.04
N LEU A 490 7.01 -0.96 -27.98
CA LEU A 490 8.46 -0.88 -28.07
C LEU A 490 9.10 -2.12 -27.43
N ARG A 491 9.98 -2.80 -28.15
CA ARG A 491 10.73 -3.95 -27.63
C ARG A 491 12.24 -3.80 -27.87
N ALA A 492 13.02 -3.79 -26.79
CA ALA A 492 14.46 -3.57 -26.81
C ALA A 492 15.23 -4.76 -26.23
N GLY A 493 16.44 -5.01 -26.73
CA GLY A 493 17.29 -6.11 -26.28
C GLY A 493 16.85 -7.50 -26.74
N LEU A 494 16.07 -7.58 -27.82
CA LEU A 494 15.57 -8.87 -28.33
C LEU A 494 16.71 -9.75 -28.88
N ASP A 495 16.60 -11.06 -28.68
CA ASP A 495 17.49 -12.05 -29.32
C ASP A 495 17.17 -12.21 -30.81
N ASP A 496 15.87 -12.20 -31.16
CA ASP A 496 15.34 -12.33 -32.52
C ASP A 496 14.21 -11.30 -32.74
N LEU A 497 14.15 -10.72 -33.95
CA LEU A 497 13.11 -9.76 -34.36
C LEU A 497 11.92 -10.49 -35.00
N LEU A 498 10.68 -10.17 -34.58
CA LEU A 498 9.45 -10.78 -35.10
C LEU A 498 9.15 -10.29 -36.53
N TYR A 499 9.53 -9.04 -36.82
CA TYR A 499 9.50 -8.46 -38.17
C TYR A 499 10.92 -8.40 -38.75
N SER A 500 11.45 -9.56 -39.15
CA SER A 500 12.73 -9.66 -39.86
C SER A 500 12.49 -10.05 -41.32
N GLU A 501 12.44 -9.06 -42.23
CA GLU A 501 12.66 -9.38 -43.63
C GLU A 501 14.09 -9.91 -43.83
N ASN A 502 14.32 -10.69 -44.90
CA ASN A 502 15.65 -11.20 -45.23
C ASN A 502 16.59 -10.02 -45.51
N VAL A 503 17.34 -9.58 -44.50
CA VAL A 503 18.34 -8.54 -44.64
C VAL A 503 19.46 -9.07 -45.54
N PRO A 504 19.85 -8.35 -46.60
CA PRO A 504 20.94 -8.76 -47.48
C PRO A 504 22.24 -8.93 -46.68
N ILE A 505 22.86 -10.11 -46.75
CA ILE A 505 24.09 -10.46 -46.02
C ILE A 505 25.31 -10.20 -46.93
N SER A 506 25.89 -9.00 -46.90
CA SER A 506 27.16 -8.72 -47.60
C SER A 506 27.80 -7.36 -47.25
N ALA A 507 29.06 -7.43 -46.81
CA ALA A 507 30.12 -6.42 -46.78
C ALA A 507 29.91 -5.13 -45.95
N GLY A 508 30.79 -4.95 -44.95
CA GLY A 508 30.73 -3.90 -43.96
C GLY A 508 30.83 -2.47 -44.49
N GLY A 509 29.98 -1.61 -43.95
CA GLY A 509 30.05 -0.15 -44.07
C GLY A 509 30.87 0.48 -42.94
N THR A 510 31.17 1.77 -43.09
CA THR A 510 31.88 2.59 -42.10
C THR A 510 31.15 2.63 -40.76
N ASN A 511 31.91 2.59 -39.66
CA ASN A 511 31.38 2.77 -38.30
C ASN A 511 30.57 4.08 -38.23
N PHE A 512 29.30 3.94 -37.90
CA PHE A 512 28.45 5.03 -37.44
C PHE A 512 28.90 5.40 -36.03
N ASP A 513 29.30 6.66 -35.83
CA ASP A 513 29.72 7.13 -34.52
C ASP A 513 28.54 7.74 -33.77
N LEU A 514 27.88 6.91 -32.97
CA LEU A 514 26.90 7.33 -31.97
C LEU A 514 27.55 8.02 -30.75
N SER A 515 28.86 8.31 -30.74
CA SER A 515 29.59 8.84 -29.57
C SER A 515 29.04 10.13 -28.96
N GLY A 516 28.16 10.84 -29.67
CA GLY A 516 27.45 12.02 -29.18
C GLY A 516 26.18 11.74 -28.37
N ILE A 517 25.63 10.52 -28.40
CA ILE A 517 24.35 10.18 -27.74
C ILE A 517 24.65 9.33 -26.49
N PRO A 518 24.78 9.93 -25.30
CA PRO A 518 25.08 9.17 -24.10
C PRO A 518 23.91 8.26 -23.73
N SER A 519 24.03 6.95 -23.95
CA SER A 519 23.18 5.98 -23.28
C SER A 519 23.68 5.83 -21.84
N SER A 520 23.07 6.59 -20.93
CA SER A 520 23.28 6.41 -19.48
C SER A 520 22.59 5.14 -18.94
N LEU A 521 21.91 4.38 -19.80
CA LEU A 521 21.15 3.18 -19.46
C LEU A 521 21.91 1.92 -19.91
N PRO A 522 21.67 0.76 -19.26
CA PRO A 522 22.19 -0.53 -19.71
C PRO A 522 21.83 -0.86 -21.17
N SER A 523 22.55 -1.79 -21.79
CA SER A 523 22.19 -2.30 -23.12
C SER A 523 20.81 -2.96 -23.12
N GLY A 524 20.06 -2.80 -24.22
CA GLY A 524 18.70 -3.35 -24.34
C GLY A 524 17.63 -2.59 -23.55
N SER A 525 17.87 -1.30 -23.27
CA SER A 525 16.96 -0.45 -22.48
C SER A 525 16.02 0.37 -23.36
N ILE A 526 14.91 0.84 -22.77
CA ILE A 526 13.99 1.80 -23.39
C ILE A 526 14.03 3.12 -22.63
N LYS A 527 14.21 4.23 -23.34
CA LYS A 527 14.07 5.60 -22.82
C LYS A 527 13.09 6.38 -23.69
N ILE A 528 12.02 6.91 -23.10
CA ILE A 528 11.10 7.84 -23.77
C ILE A 528 10.70 8.98 -22.83
N GLY A 529 10.20 10.09 -23.38
CA GLY A 529 9.61 11.20 -22.63
C GLY A 529 8.18 10.93 -22.17
N ASP A 530 7.34 11.95 -22.21
CA ASP A 530 5.91 11.85 -21.91
C ASP A 530 5.17 11.19 -23.09
N LEU A 531 4.21 10.31 -22.78
CA LEU A 531 3.21 9.86 -23.75
C LEU A 531 1.92 10.66 -23.54
N ASN A 532 1.49 11.36 -24.58
CA ASN A 532 0.27 12.15 -24.58
C ASN A 532 -0.68 11.74 -25.71
N ARG A 533 -1.98 12.03 -25.50
CA ARG A 533 -3.01 11.93 -26.51
C ARG A 533 -3.87 13.22 -26.55
N PRO A 534 -3.82 13.99 -27.64
CA PRO A 534 -4.70 15.14 -27.90
C PRO A 534 -6.15 14.66 -28.14
N GLU A 535 -7.08 15.19 -27.33
CA GLU A 535 -8.55 15.04 -27.32
C GLU A 535 -9.21 13.97 -28.24
N PRO A 536 -9.79 12.88 -27.67
CA PRO A 536 -10.22 11.71 -28.47
C PRO A 536 -11.72 11.65 -28.83
N ASP A 537 -11.99 11.11 -30.03
CA ASP A 537 -13.26 10.51 -30.47
C ASP A 537 -13.13 8.95 -30.56
N GLY A 538 -12.36 8.28 -29.67
CA GLY A 538 -11.94 6.86 -29.85
C GLY A 538 -11.70 5.99 -28.58
N HIS A 539 -10.86 4.95 -28.69
CA HIS A 539 -10.39 4.13 -27.55
C HIS A 539 -9.08 4.66 -26.98
N GLY A 540 -8.78 4.47 -25.69
CA GLY A 540 -7.49 4.82 -25.08
C GLY A 540 -6.26 4.10 -25.68
N VAL A 541 -5.06 4.66 -25.46
CA VAL A 541 -3.79 4.14 -26.02
C VAL A 541 -3.34 2.89 -25.28
N ILE A 542 -3.07 1.79 -25.99
CA ILE A 542 -2.40 0.62 -25.42
C ILE A 542 -0.89 0.87 -25.40
N VAL A 543 -0.24 0.71 -24.25
CA VAL A 543 1.21 0.83 -24.11
C VAL A 543 1.81 -0.52 -23.72
N ILE A 544 2.76 -1.00 -24.52
CA ILE A 544 3.53 -2.22 -24.27
C ILE A 544 5.01 -1.88 -24.45
N LEU A 545 5.76 -1.83 -23.35
CA LEU A 545 7.22 -1.62 -23.37
C LEU A 545 7.90 -2.84 -22.76
N ASN A 546 8.71 -3.55 -23.56
CA ASN A 546 9.46 -4.72 -23.11
C ASN A 546 10.96 -4.46 -23.33
N ALA A 547 11.77 -4.51 -22.27
CA ALA A 547 13.21 -4.27 -22.34
C ALA A 547 13.98 -5.36 -21.59
N VAL A 548 15.05 -5.90 -22.16
CA VAL A 548 15.99 -6.75 -21.39
C VAL A 548 16.79 -5.93 -20.38
N GLY A 549 16.99 -4.64 -20.66
CA GLY A 549 17.61 -3.66 -19.77
C GLY A 549 16.61 -2.89 -18.91
N ASP A 550 16.88 -1.60 -18.69
CA ASP A 550 16.02 -0.70 -17.91
C ASP A 550 14.91 -0.09 -18.79
N ILE A 551 13.79 0.31 -18.17
CA ILE A 551 12.78 1.17 -18.78
C ILE A 551 12.78 2.52 -18.04
N LYS A 552 12.95 3.61 -18.78
CA LYS A 552 12.83 4.98 -18.26
C LYS A 552 11.83 5.78 -19.08
N THR A 553 10.77 6.26 -18.44
CA THR A 553 9.71 7.04 -19.10
C THR A 553 9.42 8.35 -18.36
N GLY A 554 8.89 9.33 -19.07
CA GLY A 554 8.17 10.45 -18.45
C GLY A 554 6.82 10.00 -17.92
N ARG A 555 5.80 10.85 -18.05
CA ARG A 555 4.42 10.52 -17.72
C ARG A 555 3.75 9.77 -18.88
N LEU A 556 3.16 8.62 -18.59
CA LEU A 556 2.39 7.86 -19.57
C LEU A 556 0.88 8.04 -19.34
N LYS A 557 0.19 8.65 -20.31
CA LYS A 557 -1.25 8.93 -20.24
C LYS A 557 -2.02 8.19 -21.34
N THR A 558 -2.85 7.24 -20.94
CA THR A 558 -3.71 6.42 -21.81
C THR A 558 -5.20 6.72 -21.63
N ASP A 559 -5.51 7.82 -20.95
CA ASP A 559 -6.86 8.28 -20.62
C ASP A 559 -7.79 8.40 -21.85
N GLU A 560 -9.09 8.16 -21.64
CA GLU A 560 -10.13 8.23 -22.66
C GLU A 560 -11.41 8.89 -22.11
N PHE A 561 -12.18 9.56 -22.99
CA PHE A 561 -13.37 10.32 -22.64
C PHE A 561 -14.63 9.83 -23.36
N SER A 562 -14.49 8.93 -24.33
CA SER A 562 -15.59 8.43 -25.17
C SER A 562 -15.81 6.92 -25.11
N GLN A 563 -14.78 6.12 -24.80
CA GLN A 563 -14.81 4.65 -24.67
C GLN A 563 -13.85 4.17 -23.55
N ASP A 564 -13.49 2.88 -23.50
CA ASP A 564 -12.53 2.35 -22.52
C ASP A 564 -11.16 3.05 -22.59
N ALA A 565 -10.57 3.30 -21.41
CA ALA A 565 -9.19 3.75 -21.30
C ALA A 565 -8.20 2.66 -21.74
N GLY A 566 -6.98 3.07 -22.11
CA GLY A 566 -5.94 2.16 -22.57
C GLY A 566 -5.13 1.58 -21.42
N SER A 567 -4.56 0.39 -21.61
CA SER A 567 -3.72 -0.28 -20.61
C SER A 567 -2.25 0.10 -20.74
N ILE A 568 -1.51 0.04 -19.63
CA ILE A 568 -0.06 0.27 -19.58
C ILE A 568 0.62 -1.01 -19.08
N ASN A 569 1.50 -1.59 -19.90
CA ASN A 569 2.31 -2.75 -19.54
C ASN A 569 3.80 -2.45 -19.75
N LEU A 570 4.57 -2.47 -18.66
CA LEU A 570 6.01 -2.24 -18.65
C LEU A 570 6.71 -3.49 -18.10
N ASP A 571 7.56 -4.12 -18.91
CA ASP A 571 8.33 -5.32 -18.55
C ASP A 571 9.83 -5.08 -18.77
N ALA A 572 10.60 -4.98 -17.69
CA ALA A 572 12.03 -4.69 -17.71
C ALA A 572 12.82 -5.83 -17.05
N GLY A 573 13.87 -6.32 -17.72
CA GLY A 573 14.87 -7.20 -17.08
C GLY A 573 15.72 -6.45 -16.03
N GLY A 574 15.82 -5.13 -16.15
CA GLY A 574 16.44 -4.21 -15.20
C GLY A 574 15.42 -3.44 -14.36
N ASN A 575 15.69 -2.15 -14.14
CA ASN A 575 14.85 -1.26 -13.33
C ASN A 575 13.79 -0.54 -14.18
N ILE A 576 12.68 -0.15 -13.54
CA ILE A 576 11.70 0.77 -14.12
C ILE A 576 11.73 2.11 -13.39
N PHE A 577 11.84 3.20 -14.16
CA PHE A 577 11.75 4.59 -13.69
C PHE A 577 10.66 5.33 -14.47
N THR A 578 9.65 5.89 -13.78
CA THR A 578 8.57 6.66 -14.45
C THR A 578 8.08 7.85 -13.64
N ASP A 579 7.78 8.97 -14.33
CA ASP A 579 7.24 10.21 -13.76
C ASP A 579 5.70 10.20 -13.58
N GLY A 580 5.05 9.05 -13.76
CA GLY A 580 3.65 8.81 -13.43
C GLY A 580 2.86 8.11 -14.53
N LEU A 581 1.80 7.38 -14.16
CA LEU A 581 1.01 6.54 -15.05
C LEU A 581 -0.48 6.83 -14.85
N SER A 582 -1.22 6.99 -15.95
CA SER A 582 -2.64 7.36 -15.95
C SER A 582 -3.41 6.57 -17.00
N ALA A 583 -4.43 5.83 -16.55
CA ALA A 583 -5.33 5.02 -17.38
C ALA A 583 -6.80 5.28 -16.99
N ILE A 584 -7.23 6.54 -17.16
CA ILE A 584 -8.49 7.08 -16.64
C ILE A 584 -9.56 7.08 -17.74
N ASP A 585 -10.74 6.51 -17.48
CA ASP A 585 -11.93 6.70 -18.30
C ASP A 585 -12.96 7.61 -17.60
N THR A 586 -13.54 8.53 -18.38
CA THR A 586 -14.62 9.42 -17.89
C THR A 586 -15.94 9.24 -18.65
N SER A 587 -16.00 8.32 -19.61
CA SER A 587 -17.15 8.11 -20.48
C SER A 587 -18.35 7.43 -19.76
N PRO A 588 -19.56 7.45 -20.34
CA PRO A 588 -20.75 6.84 -19.72
C PRO A 588 -20.71 5.32 -19.58
N ASN A 589 -19.93 4.62 -20.41
CA ASN A 589 -19.92 3.14 -20.44
C ASN A 589 -18.52 2.53 -20.37
N GLY A 590 -17.46 3.34 -20.44
CA GLY A 590 -16.09 2.85 -20.53
C GLY A 590 -15.54 2.38 -19.19
N ARG A 591 -14.52 1.53 -19.26
CA ARG A 591 -13.76 1.01 -18.12
C ARG A 591 -12.40 1.70 -18.00
N GLY A 592 -11.90 1.79 -16.77
CA GLY A 592 -10.51 2.19 -16.51
C GLY A 592 -9.54 1.14 -17.07
N GLY A 593 -8.33 1.58 -17.44
CA GLY A 593 -7.31 0.68 -18.00
C GLY A 593 -6.43 0.06 -16.91
N ASP A 594 -5.94 -1.15 -17.15
CA ASP A 594 -5.00 -1.83 -16.24
C ASP A 594 -3.60 -1.23 -16.34
N ILE A 595 -2.87 -1.20 -15.22
CA ILE A 595 -1.47 -0.80 -15.14
C ILE A 595 -0.65 -1.93 -14.54
N THR A 596 0.29 -2.46 -15.33
CA THR A 596 1.19 -3.55 -14.94
C THR A 596 2.64 -3.13 -15.09
N LEU A 597 3.44 -3.30 -14.04
CA LEU A 597 4.88 -3.08 -14.06
C LEU A 597 5.61 -4.30 -13.51
N ASN A 598 6.50 -4.88 -14.30
CA ASN A 598 7.34 -6.02 -13.93
C ASN A 598 8.81 -5.65 -14.10
N ALA A 599 9.61 -5.74 -13.03
CA ALA A 599 11.04 -5.39 -13.06
C ALA A 599 11.92 -6.50 -12.47
N GLY A 600 12.95 -6.92 -13.22
CA GLY A 600 14.03 -7.76 -12.71
C GLY A 600 14.98 -7.03 -11.74
N GLY A 601 14.90 -5.70 -11.69
CA GLY A 601 15.53 -4.81 -10.71
C GLY A 601 14.51 -4.16 -9.77
N GLY A 602 14.68 -2.87 -9.46
CA GLY A 602 13.74 -2.07 -8.66
C GLY A 602 12.78 -1.23 -9.51
N ILE A 603 11.71 -0.76 -8.89
CA ILE A 603 10.72 0.14 -9.49
C ILE A 603 10.71 1.46 -8.74
N THR A 604 10.86 2.57 -9.46
CA THR A 604 10.82 3.92 -8.90
C THR A 604 9.78 4.75 -9.63
N ILE A 605 8.80 5.25 -8.88
CA ILE A 605 7.72 6.08 -9.40
C ILE A 605 7.79 7.46 -8.74
N THR A 606 7.99 8.47 -9.58
CA THR A 606 8.10 9.89 -9.22
C THR A 606 6.86 10.68 -9.64
N GLY A 607 5.71 10.02 -9.82
CA GLY A 607 4.43 10.60 -10.22
C GLY A 607 3.21 9.91 -9.62
N SER A 608 2.01 10.42 -9.92
CA SER A 608 0.76 9.71 -9.58
C SER A 608 0.59 8.44 -10.41
N LEU A 609 -0.03 7.42 -9.82
CA LEU A 609 -0.41 6.16 -10.45
C LEU A 609 -1.92 6.01 -10.35
N ARG A 610 -2.64 6.14 -11.47
CA ARG A 610 -4.11 6.20 -11.45
C ARG A 610 -4.75 5.35 -12.52
N THR A 611 -5.69 4.51 -12.10
CA THR A 611 -6.70 3.90 -12.95
C THR A 611 -8.08 4.25 -12.39
N PHE A 612 -8.99 4.66 -13.27
CA PHE A 612 -10.27 5.27 -12.88
C PHE A 612 -11.36 4.99 -13.91
N SER A 613 -12.61 4.85 -13.44
CA SER A 613 -13.80 4.98 -14.29
C SER A 613 -14.89 5.81 -13.60
N ASN A 614 -15.50 6.73 -14.35
CA ASN A 614 -16.67 7.50 -13.89
C ASN A 614 -17.95 6.63 -13.75
N ASN A 615 -18.16 5.67 -14.66
CA ASN A 615 -19.48 5.04 -14.83
C ASN A 615 -19.44 3.50 -14.94
N ASN A 616 -18.26 2.87 -14.94
CA ASN A 616 -18.08 1.43 -14.97
C ASN A 616 -16.96 0.97 -14.03
N ASN A 617 -16.42 -0.23 -14.23
CA ASN A 617 -15.31 -0.75 -13.43
C ASN A 617 -14.00 0.01 -13.69
N ALA A 618 -13.23 0.28 -12.64
CA ALA A 618 -11.85 0.71 -12.72
C ALA A 618 -10.93 -0.46 -13.15
N GLY A 619 -9.73 -0.14 -13.63
CA GLY A 619 -8.70 -1.14 -13.91
C GLY A 619 -7.92 -1.54 -12.66
N HIS A 620 -7.09 -2.57 -12.79
CA HIS A 620 -6.23 -3.08 -11.73
C HIS A 620 -4.82 -2.47 -11.80
N VAL A 621 -4.14 -2.39 -10.65
CA VAL A 621 -2.74 -1.97 -10.55
C VAL A 621 -1.91 -3.13 -10.02
N THR A 622 -0.95 -3.61 -10.82
CA THR A 622 -0.02 -4.67 -10.44
C THR A 622 1.42 -4.19 -10.60
N ILE A 623 2.20 -4.25 -9.53
CA ILE A 623 3.60 -3.84 -9.49
C ILE A 623 4.42 -4.99 -8.89
N GLU A 624 5.28 -5.60 -9.70
CA GLU A 624 6.15 -6.69 -9.29
C GLU A 624 7.60 -6.32 -9.57
N ALA A 625 8.44 -6.39 -8.54
CA ALA A 625 9.86 -6.09 -8.63
C ALA A 625 10.67 -7.14 -7.87
N ILE A 626 11.82 -7.55 -8.40
CA ILE A 626 12.79 -8.33 -7.61
C ILE A 626 13.40 -7.43 -6.52
N GLY A 627 13.74 -6.19 -6.86
CA GLY A 627 14.30 -5.18 -5.94
C GLY A 627 13.23 -4.32 -5.27
N ASP A 628 13.65 -3.14 -4.79
CA ASP A 628 12.78 -2.22 -4.06
C ASP A 628 11.69 -1.59 -4.94
N ILE A 629 10.51 -1.36 -4.36
CA ILE A 629 9.45 -0.53 -4.92
C ILE A 629 9.43 0.79 -4.15
N ASN A 630 9.81 1.88 -4.81
CA ASN A 630 9.90 3.22 -4.24
C ASN A 630 8.92 4.18 -4.92
N ILE A 631 8.02 4.77 -4.13
CA ILE A 631 7.01 5.75 -4.59
C ILE A 631 7.26 7.07 -3.85
N MET A 632 7.80 8.06 -4.56
CA MET A 632 8.64 9.12 -3.97
C MET A 632 8.05 10.55 -3.97
N ILE A 633 6.72 10.74 -3.91
CA ILE A 633 6.19 12.12 -3.76
C ILE A 633 5.09 12.22 -2.69
N PRO A 634 5.22 13.10 -1.69
CA PRO A 634 4.10 13.48 -0.83
C PRO A 634 2.95 14.11 -1.63
N ASP A 635 1.69 13.85 -1.26
CA ASP A 635 0.45 14.35 -1.91
C ASP A 635 0.04 13.70 -3.25
N THR A 636 0.61 12.54 -3.59
CA THR A 636 0.07 11.69 -4.67
C THR A 636 -0.61 10.45 -4.09
N PHE A 637 -1.43 9.77 -4.88
CA PHE A 637 -2.16 8.56 -4.48
C PHE A 637 -1.94 7.47 -5.53
N ILE A 638 -1.84 6.21 -5.10
CA ILE A 638 -2.11 5.06 -5.98
C ILE A 638 -3.62 4.85 -5.95
N GLN A 639 -4.29 5.02 -7.08
CA GLN A 639 -5.76 4.98 -7.09
C GLN A 639 -6.28 4.00 -8.13
N ALA A 640 -7.22 3.16 -7.70
CA ALA A 640 -8.00 2.26 -8.55
C ALA A 640 -9.50 2.44 -8.24
N PHE A 641 -10.05 3.62 -8.51
CA PHE A 641 -11.35 4.05 -7.99
C PHE A 641 -12.47 4.11 -9.04
N SER A 642 -13.71 3.91 -8.60
CA SER A 642 -14.92 4.03 -9.42
C SER A 642 -15.88 5.03 -8.78
N ASP A 643 -16.39 5.98 -9.58
CA ASP A 643 -17.46 6.90 -9.18
C ASP A 643 -18.84 6.42 -9.65
N SER A 644 -18.91 5.22 -10.24
CA SER A 644 -20.13 4.65 -10.81
C SER A 644 -21.10 4.19 -9.74
N GLU A 645 -22.40 4.43 -9.96
CA GLU A 645 -23.46 3.80 -9.15
C GLU A 645 -23.35 2.27 -9.14
N THR A 646 -22.81 1.61 -10.17
CA THR A 646 -22.77 0.13 -10.24
C THR A 646 -21.38 -0.48 -10.50
N GLY A 647 -20.39 0.32 -10.86
CA GLY A 647 -19.05 -0.13 -11.23
C GLY A 647 -18.14 -0.38 -10.03
N ASN A 648 -17.32 -1.43 -10.10
CA ASN A 648 -16.38 -1.83 -9.05
C ASN A 648 -15.04 -1.07 -9.16
N ALA A 649 -14.42 -0.80 -8.01
CA ALA A 649 -13.02 -0.37 -7.93
C ALA A 649 -12.08 -1.56 -8.23
N GLY A 650 -10.84 -1.26 -8.64
CA GLY A 650 -9.85 -2.27 -9.03
C GLY A 650 -8.91 -2.66 -7.89
N ASP A 651 -8.38 -3.87 -7.95
CA ASP A 651 -7.39 -4.35 -6.97
C ASP A 651 -6.02 -3.69 -7.18
N ILE A 652 -5.27 -3.52 -6.09
CA ILE A 652 -3.90 -2.99 -6.08
C ILE A 652 -2.97 -4.02 -5.45
N THR A 653 -1.99 -4.50 -6.21
CA THR A 653 -1.01 -5.50 -5.78
C THR A 653 0.41 -4.99 -5.96
N LEU A 654 1.19 -4.94 -4.88
CA LEU A 654 2.61 -4.58 -4.89
C LEU A 654 3.42 -5.73 -4.29
N ILE A 655 4.37 -6.27 -5.06
CA ILE A 655 5.22 -7.39 -4.64
C ILE A 655 6.68 -7.02 -4.89
N SER A 656 7.46 -6.92 -3.81
CA SER A 656 8.91 -6.83 -3.85
C SER A 656 9.52 -8.16 -3.37
N GLU A 657 10.06 -8.96 -4.30
CA GLU A 657 10.49 -10.33 -4.00
C GLU A 657 11.71 -10.39 -3.08
N GLN A 658 12.65 -9.45 -3.21
CA GLN A 658 13.90 -9.40 -2.45
C GLN A 658 14.18 -8.04 -1.80
N GLY A 659 13.30 -7.04 -2.00
CA GLY A 659 13.48 -5.68 -1.50
C GLY A 659 12.39 -5.22 -0.53
N SER A 660 12.31 -3.90 -0.40
CA SER A 660 11.34 -3.16 0.40
C SER A 660 10.23 -2.55 -0.46
N ILE A 661 9.08 -2.28 0.16
CA ILE A 661 8.05 -1.38 -0.38
C ILE A 661 8.06 -0.11 0.45
N ILE A 662 8.43 1.01 -0.18
CA ILE A 662 8.49 2.31 0.46
C ILE A 662 7.61 3.28 -0.30
N SER A 663 6.57 3.76 0.37
CA SER A 663 5.67 4.78 -0.14
C SER A 663 5.41 5.84 0.92
N GLU A 664 5.65 7.10 0.58
CA GLU A 664 5.23 8.24 1.40
C GLU A 664 3.79 8.69 1.07
N THR A 665 3.16 8.05 0.08
CA THR A 665 1.80 8.33 -0.39
C THR A 665 0.76 7.42 0.24
N GLY A 666 -0.50 7.84 0.14
CA GLY A 666 -1.64 6.98 0.39
C GLY A 666 -1.97 6.05 -0.79
N ILE A 667 -2.58 4.91 -0.49
CA ILE A 667 -3.10 3.94 -1.47
C ILE A 667 -4.63 3.88 -1.34
N ASP A 668 -5.35 4.27 -2.39
CA ASP A 668 -6.80 4.35 -2.41
C ASP A 668 -7.43 3.34 -3.39
N GLY A 669 -8.12 2.33 -2.86
CA GLY A 669 -9.05 1.45 -3.58
C GLY A 669 -10.52 1.83 -3.35
N TYR A 670 -10.81 3.11 -3.12
CA TYR A 670 -12.13 3.63 -2.74
C TYR A 670 -13.17 3.53 -3.86
N ASN A 671 -14.44 3.30 -3.51
CA ASN A 671 -15.59 3.41 -4.43
C ASN A 671 -16.58 4.45 -3.91
N ARG A 672 -16.93 5.47 -4.72
CA ARG A 672 -17.89 6.53 -4.33
C ARG A 672 -19.35 6.17 -4.58
N GLY A 673 -19.62 5.16 -5.40
CA GLY A 673 -20.96 4.68 -5.72
C GLY A 673 -21.32 3.40 -4.96
N SER A 674 -22.13 2.52 -5.58
CA SER A 674 -22.62 1.28 -4.94
C SER A 674 -21.93 -0.02 -5.39
N GLY A 675 -20.88 0.09 -6.20
CA GLY A 675 -20.05 -1.06 -6.56
C GLY A 675 -19.13 -1.54 -5.44
N GLN A 676 -18.53 -2.71 -5.63
CA GLN A 676 -17.54 -3.28 -4.73
C GLN A 676 -16.23 -2.47 -4.78
N THR A 677 -15.50 -2.49 -3.67
CA THR A 677 -14.18 -1.87 -3.55
C THR A 677 -13.10 -2.85 -3.96
N GLY A 678 -11.94 -2.34 -4.37
CA GLY A 678 -10.76 -3.17 -4.63
C GLY A 678 -10.11 -3.64 -3.34
N SER A 679 -9.46 -4.80 -3.40
CA SER A 679 -8.57 -5.28 -2.34
C SER A 679 -7.15 -4.78 -2.56
N ILE A 680 -6.39 -4.59 -1.48
CA ILE A 680 -5.00 -4.14 -1.51
C ILE A 680 -4.11 -5.22 -0.93
N THR A 681 -3.12 -5.66 -1.70
CA THR A 681 -2.15 -6.68 -1.30
C THR A 681 -0.73 -6.13 -1.43
N LEU A 682 0.01 -6.12 -0.31
CA LEU A 682 1.40 -5.67 -0.26
C LEU A 682 2.28 -6.81 0.28
N GLN A 683 3.34 -7.16 -0.45
CA GLN A 683 4.29 -8.19 -0.04
C GLN A 683 5.73 -7.73 -0.26
N ALA A 684 6.56 -7.78 0.80
CA ALA A 684 7.99 -7.46 0.70
C ALA A 684 8.87 -8.46 1.45
N SER A 685 10.11 -8.62 1.01
CA SER A 685 11.12 -9.45 1.69
C SER A 685 11.96 -8.69 2.72
N ASP A 686 11.90 -7.37 2.76
CA ASP A 686 12.58 -6.54 3.78
C ASP A 686 11.59 -5.66 4.55
N VAL A 687 11.45 -4.37 4.25
CA VAL A 687 10.57 -3.46 5.00
C VAL A 687 9.37 -3.05 4.17
N ILE A 688 8.22 -2.88 4.82
CA ILE A 688 7.08 -2.15 4.26
C ILE A 688 6.90 -0.86 5.07
N ARG A 689 7.04 0.29 4.42
CA ARG A 689 6.71 1.60 4.98
C ARG A 689 5.76 2.31 4.04
N ILE A 690 4.53 2.51 4.48
CA ILE A 690 3.46 3.09 3.67
C ILE A 690 2.74 4.21 4.42
N GLY A 691 2.11 5.12 3.67
CA GLY A 691 1.15 6.09 4.21
C GLY A 691 -0.21 5.46 4.51
N ASP A 692 -1.27 6.23 4.30
CA ASP A 692 -2.64 5.80 4.54
C ASP A 692 -3.12 4.80 3.48
N ILE A 693 -4.00 3.87 3.85
CA ILE A 693 -4.70 2.97 2.94
C ILE A 693 -6.21 3.19 3.09
N ALA A 694 -6.94 3.31 1.99
CA ALA A 694 -8.39 3.40 2.00
C ALA A 694 -9.04 2.44 0.97
N THR A 695 -9.90 1.54 1.44
CA THR A 695 -10.72 0.60 0.65
C THR A 695 -12.20 0.66 1.05
N GLN A 696 -12.64 1.82 1.52
CA GLN A 696 -13.98 2.01 2.08
C GLN A 696 -15.09 2.08 1.00
N THR A 697 -16.38 1.94 1.36
CA THR A 697 -17.51 2.17 0.44
C THR A 697 -18.76 2.64 1.18
N PRO A 698 -19.55 3.57 0.62
CA PRO A 698 -20.77 4.04 1.24
C PRO A 698 -21.95 3.06 1.12
N GLU A 699 -21.88 2.04 0.26
CA GLU A 699 -23.07 1.22 -0.06
C GLU A 699 -22.80 -0.29 -0.15
N ALA A 700 -21.55 -0.74 -0.20
CA ALA A 700 -21.18 -2.15 -0.34
C ALA A 700 -20.36 -2.69 0.85
N ILE A 701 -19.68 -3.82 0.68
CA ILE A 701 -18.71 -4.36 1.64
C ILE A 701 -17.36 -3.69 1.40
N GLY A 702 -16.66 -3.28 2.47
CA GLY A 702 -15.31 -2.70 2.40
C GLY A 702 -14.28 -3.68 1.83
N GLY A 703 -13.21 -3.13 1.25
CA GLY A 703 -12.21 -3.93 0.53
C GLY A 703 -11.16 -4.46 1.50
N SER A 704 -10.67 -5.67 1.27
CA SER A 704 -9.70 -6.28 2.19
C SER A 704 -8.29 -5.72 1.98
N VAL A 705 -7.54 -5.57 3.07
CA VAL A 705 -6.16 -5.10 3.06
C VAL A 705 -5.27 -6.20 3.64
N SER A 706 -4.28 -6.65 2.87
CA SER A 706 -3.32 -7.69 3.25
C SER A 706 -1.90 -7.16 3.09
N ILE A 707 -1.16 -7.09 4.20
CA ILE A 707 0.22 -6.56 4.24
C ILE A 707 1.11 -7.63 4.85
N ARG A 708 2.12 -8.10 4.10
CA ARG A 708 3.04 -9.12 4.56
C ARG A 708 4.48 -8.72 4.31
N SER A 709 5.29 -8.74 5.37
CA SER A 709 6.73 -8.52 5.26
C SER A 709 7.56 -9.54 6.04
N ARG A 710 8.81 -9.74 5.63
CA ARG A 710 9.81 -10.43 6.48
C ARG A 710 10.39 -9.50 7.54
N GLY A 711 10.68 -8.25 7.23
CA GLY A 711 11.14 -7.26 8.18
C GLY A 711 10.00 -6.40 8.73
N ASN A 712 10.33 -5.20 9.19
CA ASN A 712 9.38 -4.32 9.86
C ASN A 712 8.26 -3.84 8.93
N ILE A 713 7.07 -3.62 9.48
CA ILE A 713 5.95 -2.99 8.81
C ILE A 713 5.61 -1.69 9.55
N THR A 714 5.47 -0.59 8.82
CA THR A 714 4.97 0.68 9.35
C THR A 714 3.88 1.23 8.43
N THR A 715 2.72 1.55 8.99
CA THR A 715 1.56 2.03 8.24
C THR A 715 1.04 3.37 8.77
N GLY A 716 0.36 4.13 7.91
CA GLY A 716 -0.54 5.22 8.32
C GLY A 716 -1.90 4.69 8.76
N ARG A 717 -2.97 5.47 8.54
CA ARG A 717 -4.35 5.01 8.73
C ARG A 717 -4.67 3.89 7.75
N ILE A 718 -5.41 2.87 8.16
CA ILE A 718 -6.00 1.90 7.22
C ILE A 718 -7.51 1.94 7.41
N ARG A 719 -8.27 2.18 6.33
CA ARG A 719 -9.72 2.31 6.38
C ARG A 719 -10.41 1.41 5.36
N ALA A 720 -11.06 0.36 5.86
CA ALA A 720 -11.77 -0.68 5.12
C ALA A 720 -13.27 -0.73 5.48
N ASP A 721 -13.87 0.42 5.81
CA ASP A 721 -15.29 0.48 6.20
C ASP A 721 -16.24 0.13 5.04
N GLY A 722 -17.42 -0.44 5.34
CA GLY A 722 -18.47 -0.65 4.33
C GLY A 722 -19.88 -0.73 4.90
N LYS A 723 -20.87 -0.22 4.19
CA LYS A 723 -22.27 -0.25 4.64
C LYS A 723 -22.82 -1.66 4.85
N LEU A 724 -22.51 -2.63 3.97
CA LEU A 724 -23.01 -4.01 4.09
C LEU A 724 -22.04 -4.93 4.85
N GLY A 725 -20.89 -4.42 5.27
CA GLY A 725 -19.86 -5.14 6.02
C GLY A 725 -18.49 -4.46 5.90
N GLY A 726 -17.67 -4.56 6.96
CA GLY A 726 -16.29 -4.09 6.93
C GLY A 726 -15.38 -5.06 6.16
N GLY A 727 -14.35 -4.53 5.51
CA GLY A 727 -13.31 -5.28 4.83
C GLY A 727 -12.21 -5.73 5.80
N ASN A 728 -11.70 -6.96 5.66
CA ASN A 728 -10.70 -7.48 6.60
C ASN A 728 -9.35 -6.75 6.47
N ILE A 729 -8.66 -6.53 7.59
CA ILE A 729 -7.30 -5.99 7.64
C ILE A 729 -6.39 -7.07 8.22
N SER A 730 -5.37 -7.49 7.47
CA SER A 730 -4.37 -8.45 7.92
C SER A 730 -2.96 -7.90 7.72
N ILE A 731 -2.18 -7.83 8.79
CA ILE A 731 -0.80 -7.33 8.78
C ILE A 731 0.09 -8.39 9.42
N THR A 732 1.09 -8.88 8.67
CA THR A 732 2.00 -9.94 9.14
C THR A 732 3.47 -9.59 8.92
N SER A 733 4.24 -9.45 10.00
CA SER A 733 5.70 -9.30 9.98
C SER A 733 6.38 -10.57 10.51
N THR A 734 7.04 -11.33 9.64
CA THR A 734 7.54 -12.67 10.02
C THR A 734 8.88 -12.69 10.76
N ASN A 735 9.68 -11.62 10.73
CA ASN A 735 10.92 -11.46 11.51
C ASN A 735 11.11 -10.02 12.05
N GLY A 736 10.07 -9.18 12.07
CA GLY A 736 10.16 -7.78 12.48
C GLY A 736 8.98 -7.33 13.32
N ASN A 737 8.93 -6.01 13.54
CA ASN A 737 7.89 -5.33 14.30
C ASN A 737 6.74 -4.85 13.39
N ILE A 738 5.55 -4.66 13.95
CA ILE A 738 4.47 -3.91 13.32
C ILE A 738 4.29 -2.58 14.07
N ASN A 739 4.36 -1.46 13.35
CA ASN A 739 4.04 -0.14 13.88
C ASN A 739 2.88 0.50 13.09
N ALA A 740 1.69 0.42 13.68
CA ALA A 740 0.48 1.11 13.25
C ALA A 740 0.05 2.15 14.30
N SER A 741 1.01 2.77 15.01
CA SER A 741 0.73 3.68 16.13
C SER A 741 0.47 5.12 15.72
N LYS A 742 0.53 5.45 14.42
CA LYS A 742 0.33 6.81 13.93
C LYS A 742 -1.14 7.22 13.91
N GLU A 743 -2.00 6.35 13.35
CA GLU A 743 -3.42 6.61 13.12
C GLU A 743 -4.22 5.29 13.20
N SER A 744 -5.54 5.33 12.99
CA SER A 744 -6.46 4.22 13.23
C SER A 744 -6.43 3.10 12.17
N LEU A 745 -6.81 1.89 12.59
CA LEU A 745 -7.16 0.77 11.71
C LEU A 745 -8.67 0.53 11.79
N ASP A 746 -9.40 0.84 10.73
CA ASP A 746 -10.86 0.92 10.72
C ASP A 746 -11.46 -0.09 9.73
N SER A 747 -12.37 -0.94 10.21
CA SER A 747 -13.05 -2.01 9.46
C SER A 747 -14.54 -2.09 9.86
N ASN A 748 -15.19 -0.93 9.90
CA ASN A 748 -16.53 -0.79 10.45
C ASN A 748 -17.63 -1.15 9.45
N ALA A 749 -18.83 -1.43 9.97
CA ALA A 749 -20.03 -1.64 9.17
C ALA A 749 -21.25 -0.86 9.66
N GLU A 750 -22.10 -0.38 8.73
CA GLU A 750 -23.38 0.25 9.10
C GLU A 750 -24.51 -0.79 9.24
N ASN A 751 -24.73 -1.62 8.21
CA ASN A 751 -25.82 -2.60 8.09
C ASN A 751 -25.31 -4.03 7.81
N GLY A 752 -24.18 -4.39 8.39
CA GLY A 752 -23.55 -5.71 8.25
C GLY A 752 -22.57 -5.97 9.39
N ASN A 753 -21.71 -6.97 9.23
CA ASN A 753 -20.72 -7.29 10.26
C ASN A 753 -19.45 -6.42 10.08
N GLY A 754 -18.84 -5.99 11.19
CA GLY A 754 -17.48 -5.44 11.18
C GLY A 754 -16.49 -6.47 10.60
N GLY A 755 -15.46 -6.01 9.90
CA GLY A 755 -14.45 -6.89 9.30
C GLY A 755 -13.34 -7.25 10.28
N SER A 756 -12.71 -8.42 10.11
CA SER A 756 -11.67 -8.87 11.04
C SER A 756 -10.38 -8.08 10.89
N VAL A 757 -9.75 -7.73 12.01
CA VAL A 757 -8.44 -7.06 12.06
C VAL A 757 -7.43 -7.99 12.74
N ILE A 758 -6.42 -8.44 12.00
CA ILE A 758 -5.41 -9.40 12.46
C ILE A 758 -4.02 -8.81 12.30
N LEU A 759 -3.28 -8.70 13.40
CA LEU A 759 -1.87 -8.30 13.41
C LEU A 759 -1.03 -9.45 13.97
N ASP A 760 0.00 -9.87 13.24
CA ASP A 760 0.90 -10.97 13.63
C ASP A 760 2.36 -10.57 13.37
N ALA A 761 3.16 -10.38 14.43
CA ALA A 761 4.55 -9.97 14.34
C ALA A 761 5.46 -10.90 15.13
N ALA A 762 6.64 -11.21 14.58
CA ALA A 762 7.69 -11.89 15.33
C ALA A 762 8.39 -10.98 16.36
N GLY A 763 8.30 -9.66 16.20
CA GLY A 763 8.77 -8.65 17.14
C GLY A 763 7.61 -7.93 17.83
N ASP A 764 7.83 -6.66 18.19
CA ASP A 764 6.85 -5.84 18.92
C ASP A 764 5.70 -5.36 18.02
N ILE A 765 4.53 -5.13 18.63
CA ILE A 765 3.38 -4.50 17.97
C ILE A 765 2.96 -3.24 18.70
N PHE A 766 2.92 -2.12 17.97
CA PHE A 766 2.41 -0.83 18.43
C PHE A 766 1.22 -0.41 17.57
N THR A 767 0.08 -0.06 18.19
CA THR A 767 -1.11 0.40 17.45
C THR A 767 -1.73 1.62 18.12
N ALA A 768 -2.39 2.46 17.32
CA ALA A 768 -3.37 3.42 17.84
C ALA A 768 -4.72 2.71 17.98
N ALA A 769 -5.82 3.44 17.75
CA ALA A 769 -7.16 2.88 17.79
C ALA A 769 -7.35 1.81 16.69
N ILE A 770 -8.04 0.73 17.02
CA ILE A 770 -8.50 -0.27 16.06
C ILE A 770 -10.02 -0.35 16.21
N THR A 771 -10.75 -0.08 15.14
CA THR A 771 -12.22 -0.14 15.12
C THR A 771 -12.70 -1.19 14.12
N SER A 772 -13.49 -2.13 14.60
CA SER A 772 -14.11 -3.23 13.86
C SER A 772 -15.58 -3.34 14.28
N SER A 773 -16.23 -2.18 14.41
CA SER A 773 -17.56 -2.05 15.00
C SER A 773 -18.67 -2.19 13.96
N SER A 774 -19.91 -2.36 14.42
CA SER A 774 -21.10 -2.43 13.56
C SER A 774 -22.28 -1.61 14.10
N GLU A 775 -22.99 -0.82 13.30
CA GLU A 775 -24.25 -0.21 13.76
C GLU A 775 -25.41 -1.22 13.81
N SER A 776 -25.47 -2.15 12.87
CA SER A 776 -26.47 -3.22 12.78
C SER A 776 -25.88 -4.49 12.19
N GLY A 777 -25.66 -5.49 13.03
CA GLY A 777 -24.87 -6.69 12.70
C GLY A 777 -23.95 -7.08 13.86
N MET A 778 -22.98 -7.95 13.58
CA MET A 778 -21.97 -8.36 14.56
C MET A 778 -20.74 -7.47 14.50
N GLY A 779 -20.14 -7.13 15.65
CA GLY A 779 -18.78 -6.60 15.68
C GLY A 779 -17.78 -7.62 15.11
N GLY A 780 -16.72 -7.15 14.46
CA GLY A 780 -15.69 -8.01 13.87
C GLY A 780 -14.56 -8.34 14.85
N THR A 781 -13.82 -9.41 14.61
CA THR A 781 -12.78 -9.88 15.54
C THR A 781 -11.49 -9.07 15.40
N ILE A 782 -10.91 -8.65 16.54
CA ILE A 782 -9.56 -8.06 16.59
C ILE A 782 -8.61 -9.05 17.26
N THR A 783 -7.55 -9.45 16.56
CA THR A 783 -6.53 -10.38 17.06
C THR A 783 -5.15 -9.77 16.87
N ILE A 784 -4.38 -9.64 17.95
CA ILE A 784 -3.00 -9.14 17.92
C ILE A 784 -2.08 -10.16 18.57
N LYS A 785 -1.12 -10.68 17.78
CA LYS A 785 -0.13 -11.67 18.21
C LYS A 785 1.27 -11.12 18.00
N SER A 786 2.01 -10.98 19.07
CA SER A 786 3.36 -10.42 19.08
C SER A 786 4.37 -11.47 19.54
N GLY A 787 5.58 -11.46 18.98
CA GLY A 787 6.73 -12.19 19.51
C GLY A 787 7.53 -11.37 20.53
N GLY A 788 7.17 -10.10 20.73
CA GLY A 788 7.72 -9.18 21.72
C GLY A 788 6.63 -8.65 22.66
N ILE A 789 6.48 -7.33 22.73
CA ILE A 789 5.40 -6.64 23.49
C ILE A 789 4.20 -6.29 22.61
N ILE A 790 3.06 -5.98 23.24
CA ILE A 790 1.91 -5.30 22.59
C ILE A 790 1.66 -4.00 23.34
N ASP A 791 1.60 -2.88 22.61
CA ASP A 791 1.25 -1.57 23.15
C ASP A 791 0.17 -0.91 22.27
N THR A 792 -1.03 -0.80 22.82
CA THR A 792 -2.18 -0.13 22.21
C THR A 792 -2.60 1.10 23.02
N THR A 793 -1.69 1.70 23.80
CA THR A 793 -2.02 2.85 24.66
C THR A 793 -2.33 4.14 23.89
N ALA A 794 -2.03 4.17 22.58
CA ALA A 794 -2.30 5.31 21.72
C ALA A 794 -3.77 5.40 21.25
N GLY A 795 -4.62 4.40 21.49
CA GLY A 795 -6.06 4.46 21.19
C GLY A 795 -6.83 3.20 21.62
N ASP A 796 -8.16 3.28 21.61
CA ASP A 796 -9.02 2.18 22.07
C ASP A 796 -9.17 1.07 21.02
N LEU A 797 -9.38 -0.16 21.49
CA LEU A 797 -9.74 -1.30 20.65
C LEU A 797 -11.26 -1.51 20.72
N ASP A 798 -11.96 -1.34 19.60
CA ASP A 798 -13.42 -1.36 19.53
C ASP A 798 -13.93 -2.40 18.53
N SER A 799 -14.67 -3.38 19.04
CA SER A 799 -15.33 -4.47 18.31
C SER A 799 -16.84 -4.49 18.67
N SER A 800 -17.38 -3.35 19.09
CA SER A 800 -18.75 -3.26 19.61
C SER A 800 -19.82 -3.20 18.52
N THR A 801 -21.09 -3.33 18.91
CA THR A 801 -22.23 -3.12 18.02
C THR A 801 -23.42 -2.45 18.71
N ASN A 802 -24.13 -1.61 17.97
CA ASN A 802 -25.35 -0.94 18.45
C ASN A 802 -26.59 -1.84 18.34
N ASN A 803 -26.67 -2.69 17.31
CA ASN A 803 -27.81 -3.61 17.07
C ASN A 803 -27.30 -5.02 16.70
N GLY A 804 -26.87 -5.80 17.69
CA GLY A 804 -26.42 -7.18 17.48
C GLY A 804 -25.46 -7.69 18.56
N ASN A 805 -24.57 -8.61 18.19
CA ASN A 805 -23.55 -9.17 19.09
C ASN A 805 -22.20 -8.46 18.91
N GLY A 806 -21.54 -8.07 20.01
CA GLY A 806 -20.16 -7.59 19.96
C GLY A 806 -19.20 -8.70 19.49
N GLY A 807 -18.07 -8.31 18.92
CA GLY A 807 -17.01 -9.23 18.51
C GLY A 807 -15.97 -9.47 19.61
N THR A 808 -15.04 -10.39 19.34
CA THR A 808 -13.99 -10.78 20.29
C THR A 808 -12.72 -9.96 20.07
N ILE A 809 -12.04 -9.61 21.17
CA ILE A 809 -10.70 -9.00 21.16
C ILE A 809 -9.72 -9.93 21.87
N GLU A 810 -8.69 -10.39 21.15
CA GLU A 810 -7.65 -11.30 21.65
C GLU A 810 -6.25 -10.70 21.46
N LEU A 811 -5.48 -10.65 22.55
CA LEU A 811 -4.11 -10.12 22.60
C LEU A 811 -3.19 -11.20 23.19
N ASP A 812 -2.14 -11.60 22.45
CA ASP A 812 -1.19 -12.64 22.85
C ASP A 812 0.26 -12.18 22.63
N ALA A 813 1.06 -12.12 23.70
CA ALA A 813 2.44 -11.69 23.65
C ALA A 813 3.31 -12.37 24.71
N PRO A 814 4.54 -12.81 24.41
CA PRO A 814 5.48 -13.29 25.42
C PRO A 814 6.03 -12.15 26.29
N GLY A 815 5.97 -10.90 25.83
CA GLY A 815 6.30 -9.70 26.60
C GLY A 815 5.07 -9.05 27.25
N ASP A 816 5.22 -7.80 27.69
CA ASP A 816 4.15 -7.03 28.32
C ASP A 816 3.01 -6.69 27.32
N ILE A 817 1.78 -6.61 27.84
CA ILE A 817 0.61 -6.08 27.12
C ILE A 817 0.16 -4.80 27.82
N LYS A 818 0.11 -3.70 27.09
CA LYS A 818 -0.42 -2.41 27.57
C LYS A 818 -1.53 -1.93 26.67
N THR A 819 -2.66 -1.54 27.23
CA THR A 819 -3.81 -1.07 26.44
C THR A 819 -4.46 0.17 27.03
N SER A 820 -5.11 0.96 26.16
CA SER A 820 -6.15 1.92 26.55
C SER A 820 -7.47 1.17 26.84
N GLY A 821 -8.62 1.69 26.43
CA GLY A 821 -9.90 1.00 26.52
C GLY A 821 -10.04 -0.14 25.52
N ILE A 822 -10.80 -1.16 25.90
CA ILE A 822 -11.21 -2.28 25.04
C ILE A 822 -12.73 -2.41 25.13
N ASN A 823 -13.43 -2.35 24.00
CA ASN A 823 -14.88 -2.39 23.93
C ASN A 823 -15.34 -3.51 22.98
N THR A 824 -15.99 -4.53 23.54
CA THR A 824 -16.63 -5.64 22.83
C THR A 824 -18.14 -5.67 23.07
N SER A 825 -18.74 -4.54 23.47
CA SER A 825 -20.14 -4.51 23.87
C SER A 825 -21.11 -4.77 22.70
N GLY A 826 -22.30 -5.31 23.01
CA GLY A 826 -23.35 -5.54 22.02
C GLY A 826 -24.74 -5.39 22.63
N SER A 827 -25.71 -4.89 21.86
CA SER A 827 -27.09 -4.76 22.38
C SER A 827 -27.82 -6.11 22.56
N ALA A 828 -27.36 -7.18 21.91
CA ALA A 828 -27.75 -8.56 22.20
C ALA A 828 -26.69 -9.23 23.10
N ASN A 829 -25.61 -9.77 22.56
CA ASN A 829 -24.55 -10.38 23.38
C ASN A 829 -23.26 -9.55 23.32
N GLY A 830 -22.59 -9.36 24.45
CA GLY A 830 -21.22 -8.85 24.48
C GLY A 830 -20.22 -9.90 24.00
N GLY A 831 -19.12 -9.46 23.39
CA GLY A 831 -18.02 -10.33 22.97
C GLY A 831 -16.93 -10.49 24.03
N ASP A 832 -16.12 -11.53 23.93
CA ASP A 832 -15.07 -11.82 24.90
C ASP A 832 -13.83 -10.90 24.75
N ILE A 833 -13.18 -10.61 25.87
CA ILE A 833 -11.87 -9.92 25.94
C ILE A 833 -10.85 -10.90 26.53
N ILE A 834 -9.79 -11.21 25.79
CA ILE A 834 -8.78 -12.21 26.16
C ILE A 834 -7.38 -11.61 26.03
N LEU A 835 -6.66 -11.47 27.15
CA LEU A 835 -5.28 -10.96 27.19
C LEU A 835 -4.37 -12.03 27.81
N THR A 836 -3.40 -12.51 27.03
CA THR A 836 -2.41 -13.50 27.46
C THR A 836 -1.01 -12.92 27.29
N SER A 837 -0.33 -12.64 28.41
CA SER A 837 1.01 -12.07 28.43
C SER A 837 2.02 -13.05 29.05
N GLY A 838 3.24 -13.10 28.52
CA GLY A 838 4.40 -13.68 29.22
C GLY A 838 5.15 -12.68 30.11
N GLY A 839 4.75 -11.41 30.06
CA GLY A 839 5.20 -10.29 30.88
C GLY A 839 4.13 -9.83 31.88
N ALA A 840 3.90 -8.52 31.97
CA ALA A 840 2.85 -7.88 32.74
C ALA A 840 1.66 -7.44 31.84
N ILE A 841 0.47 -7.29 32.42
CA ILE A 841 -0.70 -6.68 31.76
C ILE A 841 -1.03 -5.35 32.44
N ASP A 842 -1.13 -4.27 31.67
CA ASP A 842 -1.56 -2.95 32.15
C ASP A 842 -2.72 -2.41 31.29
N THR A 843 -3.91 -2.40 31.88
CA THR A 843 -5.13 -1.79 31.30
C THR A 843 -5.65 -0.64 32.18
N ALA A 844 -4.81 -0.11 33.08
CA ALA A 844 -5.21 0.90 34.08
C ALA A 844 -5.66 2.24 33.49
N SER A 845 -5.32 2.50 32.22
CA SER A 845 -5.62 3.76 31.53
C SER A 845 -7.02 3.81 30.89
N GLY A 846 -7.74 2.69 30.83
CA GLY A 846 -9.03 2.60 30.12
C GLY A 846 -10.06 1.69 30.80
N ILE A 847 -11.16 1.43 30.09
CA ILE A 847 -12.23 0.53 30.54
C ILE A 847 -12.19 -0.74 29.68
N LEU A 848 -12.29 -1.91 30.30
CA LEU A 848 -12.56 -3.17 29.61
C LEU A 848 -14.07 -3.43 29.64
N ASN A 849 -14.75 -3.25 28.50
CA ASN A 849 -16.21 -3.30 28.38
C ASN A 849 -16.66 -4.46 27.48
N ALA A 850 -17.19 -5.52 28.09
CA ALA A 850 -17.81 -6.66 27.42
C ALA A 850 -19.33 -6.75 27.66
N ALA A 851 -20.00 -5.61 27.85
CA ALA A 851 -21.42 -5.56 28.16
C ALA A 851 -22.32 -6.12 27.05
N GLY A 852 -23.37 -6.85 27.45
CA GLY A 852 -24.43 -7.34 26.57
C GLY A 852 -25.82 -6.93 27.05
N GLY A 853 -26.80 -6.80 26.15
CA GLY A 853 -28.21 -6.62 26.53
C GLY A 853 -28.88 -7.91 26.99
N ASP A 854 -28.70 -8.99 26.22
CA ASP A 854 -29.05 -10.36 26.57
C ASP A 854 -27.96 -10.97 27.47
N ASN A 855 -26.76 -11.26 26.95
CA ASN A 855 -25.67 -11.85 27.75
C ASN A 855 -24.36 -11.07 27.65
N GLY A 856 -23.66 -10.86 28.77
CA GLY A 856 -22.33 -10.26 28.79
C GLY A 856 -21.24 -11.21 28.32
N GLY A 857 -20.17 -10.66 27.72
CA GLY A 857 -18.96 -11.40 27.33
C GLY A 857 -18.00 -11.61 28.51
N ASN A 858 -17.17 -12.64 28.44
CA ASN A 858 -16.17 -12.93 29.47
C ASN A 858 -14.92 -12.08 29.28
N ILE A 859 -14.27 -11.73 30.39
CA ILE A 859 -13.02 -10.99 30.41
C ILE A 859 -11.98 -11.85 31.12
N THR A 860 -10.95 -12.27 30.39
CA THR A 860 -9.89 -13.16 30.88
C THR A 860 -8.52 -12.51 30.71
N LEU A 861 -7.82 -12.29 31.82
CA LEU A 861 -6.47 -11.72 31.86
C LEU A 861 -5.52 -12.74 32.50
N PHE A 862 -4.46 -13.10 31.79
CA PHE A 862 -3.44 -14.03 32.28
C PHE A 862 -2.04 -13.47 32.05
N ALA A 863 -1.25 -13.39 33.12
CA ALA A 863 0.15 -12.99 33.06
C ALA A 863 0.96 -13.65 34.17
N PRO A 864 2.25 -13.94 33.96
CA PRO A 864 3.12 -14.37 35.05
C PRO A 864 3.58 -13.21 35.94
N ARG A 865 3.53 -11.95 35.46
CA ARG A 865 3.89 -10.75 36.23
C ARG A 865 2.65 -9.96 36.65
N ASP A 866 2.85 -8.72 37.09
CA ASP A 866 1.78 -7.88 37.63
C ASP A 866 0.67 -7.67 36.59
N ILE A 867 -0.58 -7.67 37.07
CA ILE A 867 -1.75 -7.26 36.29
C ILE A 867 -2.36 -6.04 36.96
N SER A 868 -2.40 -4.92 36.24
CA SER A 868 -3.05 -3.69 36.68
C SER A 868 -4.23 -3.37 35.76
N THR A 869 -5.41 -3.07 36.34
CA THR A 869 -6.62 -2.83 35.56
C THR A 869 -7.34 -1.55 35.97
N GLY A 870 -7.97 -0.90 34.98
CA GLY A 870 -8.94 0.15 35.21
C GLY A 870 -10.29 -0.44 35.59
N GLU A 871 -11.37 0.19 35.14
CA GLU A 871 -12.72 -0.35 35.30
C GLU A 871 -12.92 -1.54 34.36
N ILE A 872 -13.54 -2.61 34.86
CA ILE A 872 -13.92 -3.78 34.09
C ILE A 872 -15.42 -3.98 34.23
N THR A 873 -16.12 -3.97 33.11
CA THR A 873 -17.57 -4.19 33.06
C THR A 873 -17.94 -5.23 32.02
N SER A 874 -18.77 -6.20 32.42
CA SER A 874 -19.45 -7.13 31.50
C SER A 874 -20.98 -6.93 31.51
N PHE A 875 -21.45 -5.77 31.99
CA PHE A 875 -22.85 -5.45 32.30
C PHE A 875 -23.38 -4.22 31.55
N LEU A 876 -24.64 -4.23 31.03
CA LEU A 876 -25.66 -3.16 31.24
C LEU A 876 -27.03 -3.36 30.52
N SER A 877 -28.11 -3.35 31.32
CA SER A 877 -29.50 -2.85 31.07
C SER A 877 -30.56 -3.57 30.19
N GLY A 878 -30.30 -4.71 29.54
CA GLY A 878 -31.27 -5.32 28.60
C GLY A 878 -32.41 -6.20 29.19
N PHE A 879 -32.46 -6.41 30.51
CA PHE A 879 -33.58 -7.10 31.19
C PHE A 879 -33.90 -8.55 30.73
N SER A 880 -32.96 -9.46 30.45
CA SER A 880 -33.28 -10.92 30.50
C SER A 880 -32.15 -11.95 30.68
N GLY A 881 -30.88 -11.71 30.29
CA GLY A 881 -29.85 -12.76 30.30
C GLY A 881 -28.65 -12.54 31.25
N ASN A 882 -27.66 -13.42 31.15
CA ASN A 882 -26.59 -13.61 32.14
C ASN A 882 -25.40 -12.67 31.92
N SER A 883 -24.81 -12.16 33.00
CA SER A 883 -23.58 -11.38 32.91
C SER A 883 -22.35 -12.27 32.64
N GLY A 884 -21.32 -11.70 32.03
CA GLY A 884 -20.08 -12.39 31.70
C GLY A 884 -19.13 -12.49 32.91
N ASN A 885 -18.29 -13.52 32.94
CA ASN A 885 -17.35 -13.73 34.05
C ASN A 885 -16.09 -12.85 33.89
N ILE A 886 -15.49 -12.47 35.02
CA ILE A 886 -14.17 -11.83 35.07
C ILE A 886 -13.19 -12.82 35.72
N THR A 887 -12.12 -13.17 35.01
CA THR A 887 -11.03 -14.02 35.52
C THR A 887 -9.69 -13.31 35.32
N ILE A 888 -8.98 -13.04 36.41
CA ILE A 888 -7.65 -12.40 36.38
C ILE A 888 -6.68 -13.31 37.13
N THR A 889 -5.62 -13.74 36.46
CA THR A 889 -4.61 -14.65 37.01
C THR A 889 -3.20 -14.09 36.85
N SER A 890 -2.53 -13.79 37.96
CA SER A 890 -1.11 -13.43 38.03
C SER A 890 -0.29 -14.58 38.64
N GLU A 891 0.44 -15.35 37.83
CA GLU A 891 1.06 -16.61 38.30
C GLU A 891 2.21 -16.40 39.29
N ASN A 892 2.95 -15.28 39.22
CA ASN A 892 4.14 -15.04 40.07
C ASN A 892 4.17 -13.64 40.70
N ALA A 893 3.13 -12.83 40.56
CA ALA A 893 3.15 -11.43 40.98
C ALA A 893 1.77 -10.94 41.47
N ASN A 894 1.51 -9.64 41.39
CA ASN A 894 0.35 -9.01 42.02
C ASN A 894 -0.80 -8.75 41.03
N ILE A 895 -2.01 -8.63 41.56
CA ILE A 895 -3.17 -8.05 40.86
C ILE A 895 -3.54 -6.73 41.53
N ASP A 896 -3.67 -5.66 40.75
CA ASP A 896 -4.09 -4.34 41.22
C ASP A 896 -5.27 -3.82 40.38
N THR A 897 -6.45 -3.78 40.99
CA THR A 897 -7.68 -3.22 40.39
C THR A 897 -8.09 -1.92 41.11
N SER A 898 -7.16 -1.22 41.77
CA SER A 898 -7.45 -0.02 42.57
C SER A 898 -7.97 1.16 41.75
N GLN A 899 -7.75 1.18 40.42
CA GLN A 899 -8.10 2.29 39.54
C GLN A 899 -9.54 2.25 39.03
N GLY A 900 -10.28 1.14 39.21
CA GLY A 900 -11.66 1.02 38.72
C GLY A 900 -12.42 -0.16 39.31
N ALA A 901 -13.74 -0.13 39.20
CA ALA A 901 -14.60 -1.19 39.73
C ALA A 901 -14.58 -2.45 38.86
N LEU A 902 -14.86 -3.59 39.47
CA LEU A 902 -15.15 -4.85 38.78
C LEU A 902 -16.65 -5.12 38.83
N ILE A 903 -17.32 -5.05 37.68
CA ILE A 903 -18.79 -5.10 37.60
C ILE A 903 -19.24 -6.24 36.68
N THR A 904 -19.91 -7.23 37.27
CA THR A 904 -20.57 -8.35 36.58
C THR A 904 -22.05 -8.46 36.97
N ALA A 905 -22.65 -7.32 37.30
CA ALA A 905 -24.05 -7.26 37.71
C ALA A 905 -25.02 -7.75 36.61
N SER A 906 -26.24 -8.14 36.97
CA SER A 906 -27.34 -8.44 36.06
C SER A 906 -28.67 -7.96 36.62
N ALA A 907 -29.62 -7.58 35.77
CA ALA A 907 -30.98 -7.24 36.21
C ALA A 907 -31.83 -8.51 36.36
N LEU A 908 -32.14 -9.17 35.24
CA LEU A 908 -33.04 -10.33 35.22
C LEU A 908 -32.34 -11.69 35.08
N GLY A 909 -31.04 -11.77 34.75
CA GLY A 909 -30.29 -13.03 34.64
C GLY A 909 -29.34 -13.26 35.80
N THR A 910 -28.40 -14.19 35.66
CA THR A 910 -27.39 -14.45 36.71
C THR A 910 -26.23 -13.44 36.65
N GLY A 911 -25.70 -13.05 37.81
CA GLY A 911 -24.48 -12.24 37.91
C GLY A 911 -23.25 -13.09 37.55
N GLY A 912 -22.23 -12.47 36.96
CA GLY A 912 -21.03 -13.17 36.49
C GLY A 912 -20.05 -13.45 37.62
N LYS A 913 -19.38 -14.61 37.60
CA LYS A 913 -18.34 -14.95 38.58
C LYS A 913 -17.14 -14.00 38.44
N ILE A 914 -16.59 -13.57 39.57
CA ILE A 914 -15.36 -12.77 39.63
C ILE A 914 -14.28 -13.58 40.36
N THR A 915 -13.20 -13.92 39.66
CA THR A 915 -12.06 -14.66 40.22
C THR A 915 -10.78 -13.86 40.04
N LEU A 916 -10.13 -13.53 41.15
CA LEU A 916 -8.80 -12.94 41.19
C LEU A 916 -7.84 -13.95 41.84
N ASP A 917 -6.82 -14.38 41.12
CA ASP A 917 -5.82 -15.34 41.60
C ASP A 917 -4.41 -14.78 41.39
N ALA A 918 -3.74 -14.38 42.47
CA ALA A 918 -2.40 -13.81 42.44
C ALA A 918 -1.45 -14.62 43.32
N ALA A 919 -0.27 -14.96 42.85
CA ALA A 919 0.77 -15.54 43.70
C ALA A 919 1.40 -14.51 44.66
N GLY A 920 1.27 -13.21 44.37
CA GLY A 920 1.69 -12.10 45.21
C GLY A 920 0.55 -11.56 46.07
N ASN A 921 0.24 -10.27 45.88
CA ASN A 921 -0.85 -9.57 46.56
C ASN A 921 -2.02 -9.29 45.60
N ILE A 922 -3.22 -9.14 46.15
CA ILE A 922 -4.36 -8.54 45.46
C ILE A 922 -4.65 -7.18 46.10
N THR A 923 -4.80 -6.13 45.31
CA THR A 923 -5.42 -4.86 45.71
C THR A 923 -6.70 -4.70 44.93
N ALA A 924 -7.85 -4.67 45.60
CA ALA A 924 -9.16 -4.61 44.97
C ALA A 924 -9.91 -3.33 45.36
N ALA A 925 -10.48 -2.66 44.36
CA ALA A 925 -11.45 -1.57 44.55
C ALA A 925 -12.87 -2.14 44.82
N GLN A 926 -13.91 -1.46 44.32
CA GLN A 926 -15.28 -1.95 44.39
C GLN A 926 -15.47 -3.21 43.52
N ILE A 927 -16.18 -4.20 44.05
CA ILE A 927 -16.58 -5.41 43.32
C ILE A 927 -18.11 -5.57 43.43
N ASP A 928 -18.79 -5.63 42.30
CA ASP A 928 -20.24 -5.81 42.24
C ASP A 928 -20.64 -6.92 41.28
N ALA A 929 -21.16 -8.02 41.83
CA ALA A 929 -21.64 -9.19 41.09
C ALA A 929 -23.13 -9.49 41.34
N ILE A 930 -23.91 -8.47 41.70
CA ILE A 930 -25.33 -8.65 42.06
C ILE A 930 -26.21 -9.07 40.86
N SER A 931 -27.28 -9.81 41.14
CA SER A 931 -28.43 -9.98 40.27
C SER A 931 -29.70 -9.47 40.95
N GLU A 932 -30.50 -8.61 40.30
CA GLU A 932 -31.71 -8.05 40.94
C GLU A 932 -32.80 -9.10 41.19
N THR A 933 -32.99 -10.06 40.27
CA THR A 933 -34.05 -11.08 40.40
C THR A 933 -33.55 -12.51 40.60
N ASN A 934 -32.28 -12.78 40.35
CA ASN A 934 -31.71 -14.13 40.25
C ASN A 934 -30.42 -14.25 41.09
N LEU A 935 -29.67 -15.33 40.86
CA LEU A 935 -28.40 -15.61 41.53
C LEU A 935 -27.31 -14.64 41.07
N GLY A 936 -26.67 -13.93 42.01
CA GLY A 936 -25.47 -13.14 41.75
C GLY A 936 -24.23 -14.01 41.51
N GLY A 937 -23.13 -13.38 41.13
CA GLY A 937 -21.86 -14.05 40.87
C GLY A 937 -21.15 -14.49 42.14
N GLU A 938 -20.49 -15.64 42.10
CA GLU A 938 -19.52 -16.03 43.12
C GLU A 938 -18.31 -15.09 43.02
N ILE A 939 -17.79 -14.66 44.17
CA ILE A 939 -16.60 -13.82 44.22
C ILE A 939 -15.51 -14.58 44.97
N GLN A 940 -14.36 -14.78 44.33
CA GLN A 940 -13.22 -15.48 44.92
C GLN A 940 -11.94 -14.69 44.70
N LEU A 941 -11.27 -14.34 45.80
CA LEU A 941 -9.97 -13.67 45.80
C LEU A 941 -8.95 -14.59 46.45
N THR A 942 -7.88 -14.93 45.75
CA THR A 942 -6.82 -15.84 46.22
C THR A 942 -5.47 -15.16 46.14
N ALA A 943 -4.84 -14.95 47.30
CA ALA A 943 -3.50 -14.40 47.39
C ALA A 943 -2.79 -14.90 48.66
N PRO A 944 -1.62 -15.54 48.57
CA PRO A 944 -0.93 -16.10 49.73
C PRO A 944 -0.33 -15.02 50.64
N ASN A 945 -0.04 -13.82 50.11
CA ASN A 945 0.49 -12.71 50.90
C ASN A 945 -0.64 -11.91 51.53
N THR A 946 -1.21 -10.95 50.79
CA THR A 946 -2.25 -10.05 51.29
C THR A 946 -3.29 -9.76 50.22
N ILE A 947 -4.56 -9.68 50.64
CA ILE A 947 -5.68 -9.12 49.90
C ILE A 947 -6.02 -7.77 50.54
N THR A 948 -5.76 -6.68 49.84
CA THR A 948 -6.06 -5.31 50.27
C THR A 948 -7.40 -4.87 49.69
N LEU A 949 -8.35 -4.50 50.55
CA LEU A 949 -9.67 -4.04 50.14
C LEU A 949 -9.76 -2.51 50.25
N GLY A 950 -10.00 -1.85 49.12
CA GLY A 950 -10.21 -0.41 49.01
C GLY A 950 -11.64 0.00 48.64
N GLY A 951 -12.56 -0.96 48.45
CA GLY A 951 -13.96 -0.68 48.10
C GLY A 951 -14.93 -1.75 48.61
N ASN A 952 -16.21 -1.42 48.56
CA ASN A 952 -17.29 -2.32 48.98
C ASN A 952 -17.43 -3.52 48.04
N ILE A 953 -17.93 -4.63 48.58
CA ILE A 953 -18.15 -5.87 47.83
C ILE A 953 -19.62 -6.29 47.95
N THR A 954 -20.28 -6.49 46.81
CA THR A 954 -21.70 -6.86 46.74
C THR A 954 -21.96 -8.06 45.83
N THR A 955 -22.76 -9.01 46.31
CA THR A 955 -23.35 -10.10 45.52
C THR A 955 -24.69 -10.52 46.15
N ASN A 956 -25.38 -11.51 45.61
CA ASN A 956 -26.58 -12.07 46.21
C ASN A 956 -26.76 -13.56 45.90
N GLN A 957 -27.31 -14.30 46.86
CA GLN A 957 -27.59 -15.74 46.79
C GLN A 957 -26.34 -16.64 46.52
N ASN A 958 -25.14 -16.05 46.49
CA ASN A 958 -23.88 -16.73 46.17
C ASN A 958 -22.77 -16.36 47.16
N ASN A 959 -21.69 -17.13 47.16
CA ASN A 959 -20.64 -17.02 48.16
C ASN A 959 -19.58 -15.97 47.80
N LEU A 960 -18.93 -15.47 48.85
CA LEU A 960 -17.71 -14.68 48.78
C LEU A 960 -16.61 -15.38 49.59
N ILE A 961 -15.47 -15.64 48.96
CA ILE A 961 -14.35 -16.39 49.56
C ILE A 961 -13.05 -15.59 49.41
N PHE A 962 -12.39 -15.33 50.54
CA PHE A 962 -11.04 -14.78 50.60
C PHE A 962 -10.04 -15.88 51.00
N ASN A 963 -9.24 -16.35 50.05
CA ASN A 963 -8.16 -17.30 50.27
C ASN A 963 -6.83 -16.54 50.45
N GLY A 964 -6.71 -15.79 51.55
CA GLY A 964 -5.55 -14.95 51.86
C GLY A 964 -5.80 -14.04 53.05
N SER A 965 -4.73 -13.47 53.63
CA SER A 965 -4.86 -12.50 54.72
C SER A 965 -5.45 -11.19 54.18
N VAL A 966 -6.53 -10.70 54.80
CA VAL A 966 -7.22 -9.48 54.36
C VAL A 966 -6.73 -8.26 55.15
N THR A 967 -6.41 -7.18 54.45
CA THR A 967 -6.13 -5.85 55.03
C THR A 967 -7.13 -4.83 54.49
N LEU A 968 -7.73 -4.04 55.36
CA LEU A 968 -8.62 -2.95 54.97
C LEU A 968 -7.79 -1.69 54.68
N ALA A 969 -7.96 -1.09 53.51
CA ALA A 969 -7.40 0.22 53.19
C ALA A 969 -8.40 1.34 53.51
N GLU A 970 -9.69 1.08 53.32
CA GLU A 970 -10.81 1.98 53.54
C GLU A 970 -11.87 1.34 54.45
N ASP A 971 -12.91 2.09 54.82
CA ASP A 971 -14.09 1.51 55.48
C ASP A 971 -14.82 0.59 54.50
N ILE A 972 -14.95 -0.69 54.85
CA ILE A 972 -15.48 -1.72 53.95
C ILE A 972 -16.84 -2.22 54.43
N ALA A 973 -17.80 -2.22 53.50
CA ALA A 973 -19.04 -2.97 53.62
C ALA A 973 -19.04 -4.15 52.63
N ILE A 974 -19.31 -5.35 53.16
CA ILE A 974 -19.53 -6.56 52.37
C ILE A 974 -20.98 -7.00 52.57
N THR A 975 -21.74 -7.04 51.47
CA THR A 975 -23.17 -7.34 51.51
C THR A 975 -23.51 -8.51 50.58
N ILE A 976 -24.15 -9.53 51.13
CA ILE A 976 -24.75 -10.64 50.38
C ILE A 976 -26.25 -10.72 50.69
N SER A 977 -27.12 -10.27 49.79
CA SER A 977 -28.56 -10.52 49.97
C SER A 977 -28.90 -11.98 49.66
N GLY A 978 -29.88 -12.58 50.34
CA GLY A 978 -30.24 -14.00 50.18
C GLY A 978 -29.36 -15.01 50.94
N THR A 979 -29.04 -16.14 50.30
CA THR A 979 -28.54 -17.40 50.93
C THR A 979 -27.03 -17.63 50.88
N GLY A 980 -26.21 -16.62 50.53
CA GLY A 980 -24.76 -16.80 50.34
C GLY A 980 -23.91 -16.50 51.60
N ASN A 981 -22.78 -17.18 51.71
CA ASN A 981 -21.85 -17.09 52.84
C ASN A 981 -20.66 -16.18 52.56
N ILE A 982 -20.10 -15.56 53.61
CA ILE A 982 -18.83 -14.83 53.56
C ILE A 982 -17.79 -15.65 54.32
N THR A 983 -16.70 -16.04 53.66
CA THR A 983 -15.61 -16.84 54.27
C THR A 983 -14.28 -16.11 54.19
N PHE A 984 -13.67 -15.86 55.34
CA PHE A 984 -12.28 -15.42 55.47
C PHE A 984 -11.42 -16.60 55.90
N GLN A 985 -10.52 -17.06 55.02
CA GLN A 985 -9.67 -18.21 55.33
C GLN A 985 -8.53 -17.88 56.29
N ASN A 986 -8.05 -16.63 56.29
CA ASN A 986 -6.94 -16.16 57.11
C ASN A 986 -7.31 -14.86 57.86
N THR A 987 -6.32 -14.24 58.50
CA THR A 987 -6.48 -13.03 59.33
C THR A 987 -7.17 -11.88 58.59
N VAL A 988 -7.98 -11.10 59.31
CA VAL A 988 -8.55 -9.82 58.82
C VAL A 988 -8.02 -8.68 59.69
N ASN A 989 -7.30 -7.72 59.12
CA ASN A 989 -6.64 -6.64 59.85
C ASN A 989 -6.88 -5.27 59.19
N GLY A 990 -6.64 -4.18 59.93
CA GLY A 990 -6.75 -2.81 59.43
C GLY A 990 -7.26 -1.87 60.52
N THR A 991 -7.06 -0.57 60.39
CA THR A 991 -7.59 0.43 61.35
C THR A 991 -8.96 0.98 60.93
N GLN A 992 -9.66 0.29 60.04
CA GLN A 992 -10.89 0.74 59.39
C GLN A 992 -12.12 0.03 59.97
N ASN A 993 -13.31 0.47 59.59
CA ASN A 993 -14.56 -0.19 59.90
C ASN A 993 -14.81 -1.36 58.94
N LEU A 994 -15.26 -2.50 59.49
CA LEU A 994 -15.77 -3.63 58.72
C LEU A 994 -17.23 -3.88 59.04
N THR A 995 -18.08 -3.82 58.02
CA THR A 995 -19.50 -4.20 58.11
C THR A 995 -19.78 -5.40 57.23
N LEU A 996 -20.28 -6.48 57.84
CA LEU A 996 -20.66 -7.71 57.15
C LEU A 996 -22.16 -7.96 57.30
N THR A 997 -22.85 -8.07 56.17
CA THR A 997 -24.29 -8.29 56.11
C THR A 997 -24.61 -9.44 55.17
N THR A 998 -25.33 -10.44 55.69
CA THR A 998 -25.98 -11.49 54.91
C THR A 998 -27.44 -11.66 55.37
N ASP A 999 -28.39 -11.96 54.49
CA ASP A 999 -29.79 -12.14 54.93
C ASP A 999 -30.00 -13.48 55.67
N SER A 1000 -29.55 -14.58 55.05
CA SER A 1000 -29.76 -15.94 55.55
C SER A 1000 -28.51 -16.83 55.51
N GLY A 1001 -27.40 -16.32 54.94
CA GLY A 1001 -26.10 -17.00 55.00
C GLY A 1001 -25.38 -16.78 56.31
N THR A 1002 -24.20 -17.39 56.44
CA THR A 1002 -23.33 -17.28 57.61
C THR A 1002 -22.02 -16.59 57.28
N ILE A 1003 -21.34 -16.14 58.33
CA ILE A 1003 -20.00 -15.57 58.25
C ILE A 1003 -19.04 -16.52 58.95
N GLN A 1004 -17.92 -16.80 58.31
CA GLN A 1004 -16.88 -17.68 58.80
C GLN A 1004 -15.54 -16.95 58.84
N PHE A 1005 -14.90 -16.94 60.01
CA PHE A 1005 -13.54 -16.47 60.26
C PHE A 1005 -12.67 -17.66 60.67
N ASN A 1006 -11.73 -18.05 59.81
CA ASN A 1006 -10.84 -19.19 60.05
C ASN A 1006 -9.49 -18.79 60.66
N ASP A 1007 -9.36 -17.53 61.10
CA ASP A 1007 -8.21 -16.98 61.82
C ASP A 1007 -8.64 -15.69 62.56
N SER A 1008 -7.71 -15.06 63.29
CA SER A 1008 -7.92 -13.86 64.08
C SER A 1008 -8.38 -12.64 63.26
N VAL A 1009 -9.30 -11.87 63.85
CA VAL A 1009 -9.77 -10.58 63.33
C VAL A 1009 -9.20 -9.47 64.19
N GLY A 1010 -8.39 -8.58 63.62
CA GLY A 1010 -7.73 -7.48 64.32
C GLY A 1010 -6.57 -7.91 65.23
N GLY A 1011 -6.03 -9.13 65.04
CA GLY A 1011 -4.98 -9.69 65.88
C GLY A 1011 -3.65 -8.92 65.81
N SER A 1012 -3.19 -8.57 64.60
CA SER A 1012 -1.96 -7.78 64.44
C SER A 1012 -2.23 -6.28 64.41
N THR A 1013 -3.27 -5.88 63.66
CA THR A 1013 -3.73 -4.49 63.55
C THR A 1013 -5.23 -4.47 63.84
N PRO A 1014 -5.63 -4.06 65.06
CA PRO A 1014 -7.03 -4.03 65.47
C PRO A 1014 -7.92 -3.19 64.56
N LEU A 1015 -9.09 -3.76 64.20
CA LEU A 1015 -10.15 -3.04 63.47
C LEU A 1015 -10.61 -1.83 64.25
N ASN A 1016 -11.03 -0.75 63.60
CA ASN A 1016 -11.69 0.34 64.34
C ASN A 1016 -13.03 -0.15 64.89
N ARG A 1017 -13.87 -0.73 64.03
CA ARG A 1017 -15.16 -1.30 64.40
C ARG A 1017 -15.44 -2.55 63.57
N LEU A 1018 -15.98 -3.59 64.22
CA LEU A 1018 -16.57 -4.74 63.56
C LEU A 1018 -18.08 -4.73 63.78
N THR A 1019 -18.85 -4.76 62.69
CA THR A 1019 -20.31 -4.93 62.73
C THR A 1019 -20.70 -6.13 61.87
N VAL A 1020 -21.26 -7.15 62.49
CA VAL A 1020 -21.71 -8.38 61.84
C VAL A 1020 -23.20 -8.59 62.13
N GLN A 1021 -24.04 -8.44 61.11
CA GLN A 1021 -25.50 -8.53 61.27
C GLN A 1021 -26.02 -9.98 61.27
N SER A 1022 -25.21 -10.91 60.75
CA SER A 1022 -25.54 -12.33 60.57
C SER A 1022 -24.88 -13.22 61.62
N ASN A 1023 -25.24 -14.51 61.65
CA ASN A 1023 -24.59 -15.45 62.56
C ASN A 1023 -23.16 -15.75 62.09
N ILE A 1024 -22.25 -15.83 63.06
CA ILE A 1024 -20.88 -16.29 62.86
C ILE A 1024 -20.83 -17.78 63.25
N THR A 1025 -20.55 -18.67 62.29
CA THR A 1025 -20.57 -20.14 62.50
C THR A 1025 -19.39 -20.82 61.82
N ASP A 1026 -19.16 -22.09 62.15
CA ASP A 1026 -18.20 -22.97 61.46
C ASP A 1026 -16.73 -22.51 61.49
N ASN A 1027 -16.32 -21.83 62.57
CA ASN A 1027 -14.97 -21.30 62.78
C ASN A 1027 -14.06 -22.40 63.41
N PRO A 1028 -13.20 -23.08 62.63
CA PRO A 1028 -12.49 -24.28 63.06
C PRO A 1028 -11.31 -24.02 64.00
N THR A 1029 -10.75 -22.81 64.01
CA THR A 1029 -9.59 -22.39 64.81
C THR A 1029 -9.97 -21.61 66.07
N GLY A 1030 -11.26 -21.58 66.41
CA GLY A 1030 -11.78 -20.66 67.42
C GLY A 1030 -12.07 -19.26 66.86
N ILE A 1031 -12.63 -18.41 67.72
CA ILE A 1031 -12.93 -17.01 67.38
C ILE A 1031 -12.06 -16.11 68.26
N ASP A 1032 -11.23 -15.28 67.64
CA ASP A 1032 -10.46 -14.24 68.33
C ASP A 1032 -10.62 -12.91 67.58
N ILE A 1033 -11.33 -11.96 68.18
CA ILE A 1033 -11.67 -10.67 67.58
C ILE A 1033 -11.20 -9.53 68.46
N THR A 1034 -10.38 -8.65 67.91
CA THR A 1034 -9.92 -7.43 68.57
C THR A 1034 -10.31 -6.19 67.76
N ALA A 1035 -10.96 -5.24 68.42
CA ALA A 1035 -11.29 -3.94 67.84
C ALA A 1035 -10.88 -2.79 68.78
N ILE A 1036 -10.63 -1.62 68.20
CA ILE A 1036 -10.33 -0.39 68.92
C ILE A 1036 -11.61 0.11 69.59
N ASP A 1037 -12.64 0.39 68.80
CA ASP A 1037 -13.89 0.94 69.28
C ASP A 1037 -14.92 -0.17 69.55
N THR A 1038 -15.74 -0.56 68.58
CA THR A 1038 -16.93 -1.37 68.87
C THR A 1038 -16.90 -2.75 68.19
N ILE A 1039 -17.37 -3.78 68.91
CA ILE A 1039 -17.70 -5.10 68.35
C ILE A 1039 -19.20 -5.33 68.49
N ILE A 1040 -19.91 -5.41 67.35
CA ILE A 1040 -21.34 -5.77 67.29
C ILE A 1040 -21.48 -7.02 66.45
N THR A 1041 -22.06 -8.08 67.01
CA THR A 1041 -22.27 -9.35 66.31
C THR A 1041 -23.63 -9.96 66.67
N ASN A 1042 -24.17 -10.85 65.82
CA ASN A 1042 -25.36 -11.64 66.15
C ASN A 1042 -24.97 -12.85 67.02
N ASN A 1043 -25.50 -14.05 66.77
CA ASN A 1043 -25.05 -15.26 67.47
C ASN A 1043 -23.68 -15.71 66.95
N LEU A 1044 -22.82 -16.18 67.86
CA LEU A 1044 -21.50 -16.72 67.55
C LEU A 1044 -21.42 -18.17 68.01
N THR A 1045 -21.04 -19.05 67.09
CA THR A 1045 -20.71 -20.45 67.37
C THR A 1045 -19.27 -20.70 66.97
N SER A 1046 -18.42 -20.94 67.98
CA SER A 1046 -17.02 -21.33 67.81
C SER A 1046 -16.89 -22.85 67.92
N LEU A 1047 -15.94 -23.45 67.19
CA LEU A 1047 -15.57 -24.87 67.36
C LEU A 1047 -14.41 -25.08 68.36
N GLU A 1048 -13.80 -24.00 68.85
CA GLU A 1048 -12.81 -24.01 69.93
C GLU A 1048 -13.13 -22.90 70.95
N SER A 1049 -12.13 -22.19 71.48
CA SER A 1049 -12.33 -21.04 72.39
C SER A 1049 -12.91 -19.81 71.66
N LEU A 1050 -13.46 -18.87 72.43
CA LEU A 1050 -14.03 -17.61 71.94
C LEU A 1050 -13.45 -16.44 72.75
N SER A 1051 -12.85 -15.47 72.07
CA SER A 1051 -12.21 -14.28 72.63
C SER A 1051 -12.66 -13.03 71.88
N LEU A 1052 -13.28 -12.07 72.56
CA LEU A 1052 -13.58 -10.74 72.00
C LEU A 1052 -12.97 -9.65 72.88
N THR A 1053 -12.22 -8.74 72.28
CA THR A 1053 -11.57 -7.61 72.96
C THR A 1053 -11.90 -6.29 72.28
N SER A 1054 -12.53 -5.38 73.02
CA SER A 1054 -12.67 -3.98 72.66
C SER A 1054 -11.83 -3.11 73.60
N THR A 1055 -10.91 -2.33 73.03
CA THR A 1055 -9.96 -1.53 73.83
C THR A 1055 -10.53 -0.17 74.27
N ASN A 1056 -11.49 0.40 73.54
CA ASN A 1056 -12.03 1.72 73.82
C ASN A 1056 -13.57 1.78 73.84
N GLY A 1057 -14.24 0.99 73.01
CA GLY A 1057 -15.71 0.95 72.96
C GLY A 1057 -16.28 -0.28 73.67
N TYR A 1058 -17.43 -0.76 73.18
CA TYR A 1058 -18.22 -1.81 73.82
C TYR A 1058 -18.29 -3.10 72.99
N ILE A 1059 -18.72 -4.17 73.66
CA ILE A 1059 -19.02 -5.45 73.03
C ILE A 1059 -20.53 -5.71 73.14
N GLN A 1060 -21.20 -5.90 72.01
CA GLN A 1060 -22.60 -6.27 71.94
C GLN A 1060 -22.80 -7.52 71.07
N THR A 1061 -23.29 -8.60 71.64
CA THR A 1061 -23.47 -9.89 70.93
C THR A 1061 -24.86 -10.51 71.16
N GLY A 1062 -25.24 -11.43 70.27
CA GLY A 1062 -26.34 -12.38 70.49
C GLY A 1062 -25.92 -13.50 71.45
N ASN A 1063 -26.37 -14.74 71.20
CA ASN A 1063 -25.94 -15.91 71.96
C ASN A 1063 -24.52 -16.34 71.57
N LEU A 1064 -23.74 -16.79 72.55
CA LEU A 1064 -22.37 -17.29 72.38
C LEU A 1064 -22.34 -18.78 72.71
N THR A 1065 -21.80 -19.60 71.81
CA THR A 1065 -21.60 -21.04 72.02
C THR A 1065 -20.17 -21.42 71.68
N SER A 1066 -19.47 -22.10 72.59
CA SER A 1066 -18.08 -22.50 72.43
C SER A 1066 -17.80 -23.80 73.21
N PRO A 1067 -17.11 -24.80 72.64
CA PRO A 1067 -16.62 -25.94 73.41
C PRO A 1067 -15.35 -25.60 74.23
N GLY A 1068 -14.70 -24.47 73.95
CA GLY A 1068 -13.56 -23.95 74.71
C GLY A 1068 -13.97 -22.91 75.76
N SER A 1069 -13.01 -22.10 76.20
CA SER A 1069 -13.25 -20.98 77.12
C SER A 1069 -13.80 -19.77 76.37
N THR A 1070 -14.67 -19.00 77.02
CA THR A 1070 -15.24 -17.76 76.49
C THR A 1070 -14.68 -16.56 77.26
N THR A 1071 -13.98 -15.64 76.59
CA THR A 1071 -13.41 -14.42 77.18
C THR A 1071 -13.92 -13.18 76.46
N LEU A 1072 -14.47 -12.22 77.21
CA LEU A 1072 -14.94 -10.94 76.69
C LEU A 1072 -14.31 -9.80 77.51
N THR A 1073 -13.61 -8.88 76.83
CA THR A 1073 -12.94 -7.75 77.48
C THR A 1073 -13.32 -6.43 76.83
N SER A 1074 -14.08 -5.57 77.53
CA SER A 1074 -14.29 -4.16 77.15
C SER A 1074 -13.54 -3.27 78.14
N THR A 1075 -12.41 -2.71 77.69
CA THR A 1075 -11.45 -2.02 78.59
C THR A 1075 -11.94 -0.66 79.05
N ASN A 1076 -12.80 0.02 78.28
CA ASN A 1076 -13.29 1.37 78.59
C ASN A 1076 -14.82 1.51 78.61
N SER A 1077 -15.58 0.49 78.18
CA SER A 1077 -17.04 0.55 78.10
C SER A 1077 -17.72 -0.71 78.67
N PHE A 1078 -18.90 -1.05 78.17
CA PHE A 1078 -19.77 -2.14 78.65
C PHE A 1078 -19.67 -3.43 77.83
N ILE A 1079 -20.18 -4.51 78.39
CA ILE A 1079 -20.47 -5.76 77.66
C ILE A 1079 -21.97 -6.06 77.74
N GLN A 1080 -22.60 -6.30 76.60
CA GLN A 1080 -23.99 -6.76 76.50
C GLN A 1080 -24.07 -8.01 75.60
N THR A 1081 -24.57 -9.13 76.13
CA THR A 1081 -24.64 -10.39 75.37
C THR A 1081 -25.93 -11.16 75.67
N GLY A 1082 -26.33 -12.06 74.77
CA GLY A 1082 -27.37 -13.05 75.01
C GLY A 1082 -26.92 -14.16 75.95
N ASN A 1083 -27.41 -15.38 75.73
CA ASN A 1083 -26.97 -16.55 76.49
C ASN A 1083 -25.52 -16.92 76.12
N ILE A 1084 -24.74 -17.37 77.10
CA ILE A 1084 -23.41 -17.93 76.91
C ILE A 1084 -23.45 -19.41 77.28
N THR A 1085 -23.01 -20.28 76.37
CA THR A 1085 -22.82 -21.71 76.64
C THR A 1085 -21.38 -22.08 76.31
N SER A 1086 -20.62 -22.46 77.32
CA SER A 1086 -19.21 -22.81 77.22
C SER A 1086 -18.93 -24.10 78.00
N SER A 1087 -18.19 -25.06 77.44
CA SER A 1087 -17.65 -26.15 78.28
C SER A 1087 -16.36 -25.74 79.02
N GLY A 1088 -15.65 -24.73 78.52
CA GLY A 1088 -14.55 -24.07 79.23
C GLY A 1088 -15.03 -23.08 80.28
N SER A 1089 -14.12 -22.21 80.72
CA SER A 1089 -14.41 -21.14 81.68
C SER A 1089 -14.92 -19.91 80.96
N THR A 1090 -15.92 -19.23 81.53
CA THR A 1090 -16.43 -17.96 80.99
C THR A 1090 -15.91 -16.79 81.81
N THR A 1091 -15.16 -15.88 81.18
CA THR A 1091 -14.62 -14.66 81.81
C THR A 1091 -15.11 -13.41 81.08
N LEU A 1092 -15.77 -12.50 81.79
CA LEU A 1092 -16.17 -11.19 81.27
C LEU A 1092 -15.56 -10.08 82.12
N THR A 1093 -14.83 -9.17 81.47
CA THR A 1093 -14.25 -7.98 82.12
C THR A 1093 -14.71 -6.73 81.40
N SER A 1094 -15.38 -5.83 82.12
CA SER A 1094 -15.90 -4.58 81.60
C SER A 1094 -15.52 -3.41 82.51
N ASN A 1095 -15.24 -2.25 81.92
CA ASN A 1095 -15.03 -1.02 82.68
C ASN A 1095 -16.34 -0.36 83.14
N SER A 1096 -17.41 -0.51 82.37
CA SER A 1096 -18.77 -0.13 82.73
C SER A 1096 -19.56 -1.39 83.10
N PHE A 1097 -20.80 -1.55 82.64
CA PHE A 1097 -21.67 -2.63 83.08
C PHE A 1097 -21.50 -3.93 82.29
N ILE A 1098 -21.89 -5.04 82.91
CA ILE A 1098 -22.07 -6.33 82.23
C ILE A 1098 -23.55 -6.68 82.24
N GLN A 1099 -24.14 -6.90 81.05
CA GLN A 1099 -25.48 -7.43 80.90
C GLN A 1099 -25.46 -8.73 80.08
N THR A 1100 -25.96 -9.83 80.64
CA THR A 1100 -26.00 -11.13 79.93
C THR A 1100 -27.35 -11.84 80.08
N GLY A 1101 -27.63 -12.81 79.20
CA GLY A 1101 -28.67 -13.82 79.39
C GLY A 1101 -28.26 -14.89 80.42
N ASN A 1102 -28.57 -16.15 80.15
CA ASN A 1102 -28.07 -17.26 80.96
C ASN A 1102 -26.61 -17.58 80.59
N ILE A 1103 -25.76 -17.86 81.57
CA ILE A 1103 -24.41 -18.36 81.37
C ILE A 1103 -24.35 -19.81 81.87
N THR A 1104 -24.00 -20.74 81.00
CA THR A 1104 -23.72 -22.14 81.34
C THR A 1104 -22.25 -22.43 81.07
N SER A 1105 -21.46 -22.64 82.12
CA SER A 1105 -20.01 -22.81 82.05
C SER A 1105 -19.50 -23.73 83.19
N PRO A 1106 -19.50 -25.06 83.02
CA PRO A 1106 -19.14 -26.01 84.08
C PRO A 1106 -17.72 -25.83 84.62
N SER A 1107 -16.79 -25.27 83.83
CA SER A 1107 -15.42 -24.99 84.29
C SER A 1107 -15.27 -23.67 85.06
N GLY A 1108 -16.36 -22.92 85.28
CA GLY A 1108 -16.39 -21.71 86.09
C GLY A 1108 -16.80 -20.44 85.32
N ILE A 1109 -17.27 -19.45 86.07
CA ILE A 1109 -17.80 -18.17 85.60
C ILE A 1109 -17.14 -17.03 86.40
N SER A 1110 -16.51 -16.08 85.73
CA SER A 1110 -15.90 -14.90 86.35
C SER A 1110 -16.35 -13.62 85.66
N LEU A 1111 -17.10 -12.78 86.35
CA LEU A 1111 -17.63 -11.52 85.83
C LEU A 1111 -17.07 -10.35 86.65
N THR A 1112 -16.43 -9.37 85.99
CA THR A 1112 -15.86 -8.19 86.64
C THR A 1112 -16.29 -6.91 85.93
N SER A 1113 -17.03 -6.06 86.64
CA SER A 1113 -17.48 -4.71 86.23
C SER A 1113 -16.78 -3.66 87.09
N ASN A 1114 -15.82 -2.92 86.53
CA ASN A 1114 -14.93 -2.06 87.31
C ASN A 1114 -15.58 -0.76 87.82
N ASN A 1115 -16.68 -0.28 87.22
CA ASN A 1115 -17.33 0.98 87.62
C ASN A 1115 -18.86 0.97 87.60
N ALA A 1116 -19.53 -0.15 87.28
CA ALA A 1116 -20.99 -0.19 87.17
C ALA A 1116 -21.58 -1.54 87.62
N GLN A 1117 -22.84 -1.80 87.25
CA GLN A 1117 -23.61 -2.98 87.66
C GLN A 1117 -23.28 -4.25 86.85
N ILE A 1118 -23.61 -5.40 87.43
CA ILE A 1118 -23.72 -6.69 86.74
C ILE A 1118 -25.19 -7.11 86.72
N SER A 1119 -25.75 -7.41 85.54
CA SER A 1119 -27.12 -7.92 85.39
C SER A 1119 -27.11 -9.17 84.51
N THR A 1120 -27.51 -10.31 85.06
CA THR A 1120 -27.47 -11.60 84.33
C THR A 1120 -28.73 -12.43 84.57
N GLY A 1121 -28.96 -13.40 83.69
CA GLY A 1121 -29.98 -14.44 83.86
C GLY A 1121 -29.56 -15.48 84.89
N ILE A 1122 -29.58 -16.76 84.48
CA ILE A 1122 -29.11 -17.88 85.29
C ILE A 1122 -27.59 -18.01 85.13
N LEU A 1123 -26.86 -18.21 86.23
CA LEU A 1123 -25.46 -18.60 86.21
C LEU A 1123 -25.34 -20.07 86.60
N ASP A 1124 -25.11 -20.93 85.62
CA ASP A 1124 -24.97 -22.37 85.80
C ASP A 1124 -23.54 -22.83 85.51
N SER A 1125 -22.80 -23.08 86.57
CA SER A 1125 -21.47 -23.70 86.53
C SER A 1125 -21.53 -25.14 87.06
N SER A 1126 -22.72 -25.73 87.12
CA SER A 1126 -22.85 -27.11 87.59
C SER A 1126 -22.19 -28.09 86.63
N ASN A 1127 -21.58 -29.11 87.21
CA ASN A 1127 -20.86 -30.12 86.46
C ASN A 1127 -21.41 -31.50 86.81
N PRO A 1128 -21.96 -32.24 85.82
CA PRO A 1128 -22.42 -33.60 86.08
C PRO A 1128 -21.27 -34.56 86.34
N ASP A 1129 -20.10 -34.37 85.75
CA ASP A 1129 -19.04 -35.39 85.69
C ASP A 1129 -17.80 -35.05 86.54
N GLY A 1130 -17.87 -34.02 87.41
CA GLY A 1130 -16.78 -33.60 88.29
C GLY A 1130 -17.16 -32.48 89.26
N ASP A 1131 -16.17 -31.75 89.78
CA ASP A 1131 -16.39 -30.60 90.66
C ASP A 1131 -17.19 -29.50 89.95
N GLY A 1132 -18.06 -28.82 90.71
CA GLY A 1132 -18.79 -27.65 90.23
C GLY A 1132 -17.83 -26.49 89.99
N GLY A 1133 -18.05 -25.71 88.92
CA GLY A 1133 -17.20 -24.56 88.60
C GLY A 1133 -17.38 -23.41 89.58
N ASP A 1134 -16.30 -22.67 89.83
CA ASP A 1134 -16.37 -21.47 90.67
C ASP A 1134 -17.15 -20.35 89.97
N VAL A 1135 -17.93 -19.58 90.73
CA VAL A 1135 -18.63 -18.38 90.25
C VAL A 1135 -18.12 -17.17 91.01
N THR A 1136 -17.46 -16.25 90.31
CA THR A 1136 -16.98 -14.99 90.90
C THR A 1136 -17.66 -13.81 90.22
N LEU A 1137 -18.31 -12.95 91.00
CA LEU A 1137 -18.95 -11.72 90.52
C LEU A 1137 -18.33 -10.53 91.26
N ASN A 1138 -17.75 -9.58 90.54
CA ASN A 1138 -17.18 -8.36 91.11
C ASN A 1138 -17.80 -7.14 90.42
N ALA A 1139 -18.52 -6.28 91.15
CA ALA A 1139 -19.10 -5.06 90.61
C ALA A 1139 -18.94 -3.88 91.57
N ARG A 1140 -18.81 -2.66 91.02
CA ARG A 1140 -18.82 -1.41 91.79
C ARG A 1140 -20.21 -0.81 92.03
N SER A 1141 -21.24 -1.46 91.51
CA SER A 1141 -22.64 -1.11 91.68
C SER A 1141 -23.44 -2.41 91.88
N ASP A 1142 -24.76 -2.33 91.76
CA ASP A 1142 -25.67 -3.44 92.00
C ASP A 1142 -25.32 -4.71 91.18
N ILE A 1143 -25.56 -5.87 91.78
CA ILE A 1143 -25.45 -7.17 91.12
C ILE A 1143 -26.84 -7.83 91.13
N THR A 1144 -27.43 -7.99 89.95
CA THR A 1144 -28.71 -8.68 89.76
C THR A 1144 -28.50 -9.97 88.98
N VAL A 1145 -28.91 -11.09 89.55
CA VAL A 1145 -28.87 -12.43 88.94
C VAL A 1145 -30.24 -13.10 89.15
N ARG A 1146 -30.60 -14.11 88.36
CA ARG A 1146 -31.78 -14.94 88.68
C ARG A 1146 -31.47 -15.91 89.81
N TYR A 1147 -30.60 -16.88 89.54
CA TYR A 1147 -30.04 -17.78 90.54
C TYR A 1147 -28.66 -18.27 90.09
N ILE A 1148 -27.90 -18.83 91.04
CA ILE A 1148 -26.57 -19.40 90.81
C ILE A 1148 -26.59 -20.89 91.14
N ASN A 1149 -26.32 -21.71 90.13
CA ASN A 1149 -26.16 -23.15 90.23
C ASN A 1149 -24.68 -23.50 90.03
N ALA A 1150 -23.96 -23.83 91.10
CA ALA A 1150 -22.55 -24.22 91.08
C ALA A 1150 -22.37 -25.62 91.66
N GLN A 1151 -23.32 -26.52 91.38
CA GLN A 1151 -23.36 -27.85 91.97
C GLN A 1151 -22.45 -28.86 91.27
N SER A 1152 -22.02 -29.89 92.00
CA SER A 1152 -21.48 -31.13 91.41
C SER A 1152 -22.54 -32.23 91.51
N LEU A 1153 -23.03 -32.79 90.38
CA LEU A 1153 -24.23 -33.65 90.38
C LEU A 1153 -23.97 -35.16 90.56
N ASN A 1154 -22.76 -35.66 90.30
CA ASN A 1154 -22.44 -37.11 90.44
C ASN A 1154 -21.35 -37.37 91.50
N ASN A 1155 -20.07 -37.08 91.21
CA ASN A 1155 -18.92 -37.28 92.10
C ASN A 1155 -18.06 -36.01 92.09
N GLY A 1156 -18.11 -35.23 93.17
CA GLY A 1156 -17.26 -34.04 93.31
C GLY A 1156 -17.75 -33.06 94.38
N ILE A 1157 -16.96 -32.00 94.54
CA ILE A 1157 -17.22 -30.89 95.43
C ILE A 1157 -17.93 -29.79 94.63
N GLY A 1158 -18.95 -29.15 95.20
CA GLY A 1158 -19.58 -28.00 94.55
C GLY A 1158 -18.61 -26.81 94.43
N GLY A 1159 -18.85 -25.93 93.47
CA GLY A 1159 -18.00 -24.77 93.19
C GLY A 1159 -18.09 -23.68 94.25
N THR A 1160 -17.07 -22.83 94.34
CA THR A 1160 -17.06 -21.65 95.21
C THR A 1160 -17.78 -20.48 94.54
N VAL A 1161 -18.79 -19.94 95.21
CA VAL A 1161 -19.50 -18.72 94.81
C VAL A 1161 -18.99 -17.54 95.62
N THR A 1162 -18.38 -16.56 94.95
CA THR A 1162 -17.97 -15.29 95.54
C THR A 1162 -18.69 -14.15 94.84
N ILE A 1163 -19.47 -13.36 95.58
CA ILE A 1163 -20.17 -12.19 95.07
C ILE A 1163 -19.65 -10.97 95.82
N ASN A 1164 -19.09 -10.01 95.11
CA ASN A 1164 -18.50 -8.80 95.66
C ASN A 1164 -19.12 -7.57 94.99
N ALA A 1165 -20.07 -6.95 95.70
CA ALA A 1165 -20.50 -5.59 95.41
C ALA A 1165 -19.64 -4.63 96.26
N ASP A 1166 -18.97 -3.66 95.64
CA ASP A 1166 -17.92 -2.83 96.25
C ASP A 1166 -18.37 -2.07 97.54
N ILE A 1167 -17.37 -1.80 98.40
CA ILE A 1167 -17.38 -1.14 99.71
C ILE A 1167 -17.59 0.39 99.64
N ASP A 1168 -17.31 1.02 98.50
CA ASP A 1168 -17.25 2.49 98.39
C ASP A 1168 -18.61 3.16 98.05
N THR A 1169 -19.64 2.40 97.65
CA THR A 1169 -20.99 2.87 97.29
C THR A 1169 -22.06 1.93 97.87
N PRO A 1170 -23.27 2.40 98.22
CA PRO A 1170 -24.35 1.51 98.66
C PRO A 1170 -24.85 0.65 97.48
N SER A 1171 -24.20 -0.49 97.26
CA SER A 1171 -24.48 -1.45 96.19
C SER A 1171 -25.23 -2.66 96.73
N TYR A 1172 -26.29 -3.09 96.05
CA TYR A 1172 -27.14 -4.20 96.47
C TYR A 1172 -26.96 -5.44 95.58
N ILE A 1173 -27.23 -6.60 96.18
CA ILE A 1173 -27.20 -7.88 95.50
C ILE A 1173 -28.61 -8.44 95.46
N GLN A 1174 -29.09 -8.83 94.30
CA GLN A 1174 -30.44 -9.34 94.09
C GLN A 1174 -30.40 -10.64 93.32
N LEU A 1175 -30.77 -11.75 93.96
CA LEU A 1175 -31.00 -13.03 93.29
C LEU A 1175 -32.48 -13.31 93.22
N THR A 1176 -33.07 -13.01 92.08
CA THR A 1176 -34.50 -12.78 91.89
C THR A 1176 -35.34 -14.03 91.67
N ASP A 1177 -34.71 -15.19 91.55
CA ASP A 1177 -35.37 -16.46 91.23
C ASP A 1177 -34.75 -17.63 92.01
N SER A 1178 -35.24 -18.84 91.78
CA SER A 1178 -34.80 -20.05 92.47
C SER A 1178 -34.87 -21.29 91.59
N PHE A 1179 -34.21 -22.35 92.03
CA PHE A 1179 -34.28 -23.67 91.43
C PHE A 1179 -34.22 -24.75 92.51
N THR A 1180 -34.65 -25.97 92.17
CA THR A 1180 -34.48 -27.13 93.05
C THR A 1180 -33.09 -27.71 92.86
N ASP A 1181 -32.29 -27.69 93.93
CA ASP A 1181 -30.95 -28.26 93.96
C ASP A 1181 -30.99 -29.81 93.90
N GLN A 1182 -29.83 -30.44 93.75
CA GLN A 1182 -29.70 -31.90 93.63
C GLN A 1182 -30.20 -32.68 94.85
N ASN A 1183 -30.34 -32.00 95.99
CA ASN A 1183 -30.80 -32.56 97.26
C ASN A 1183 -32.30 -32.29 97.51
N GLY A 1184 -33.01 -31.71 96.53
CA GLY A 1184 -34.43 -31.39 96.63
C GLY A 1184 -34.74 -30.10 97.40
N LYS A 1185 -33.75 -29.26 97.69
CA LYS A 1185 -33.96 -27.95 98.33
C LYS A 1185 -34.18 -26.87 97.28
N THR A 1186 -35.19 -26.02 97.47
CA THR A 1186 -35.38 -24.84 96.61
C THR A 1186 -34.44 -23.73 97.06
N ALA A 1187 -33.54 -23.28 96.18
CA ALA A 1187 -32.48 -22.32 96.48
C ALA A 1187 -32.26 -21.30 95.36
N SER A 1188 -31.81 -20.10 95.71
CA SER A 1188 -31.30 -19.09 94.77
C SER A 1188 -29.80 -19.19 94.55
N ILE A 1189 -29.07 -19.80 95.49
CA ILE A 1189 -27.65 -20.17 95.34
C ILE A 1189 -27.50 -21.59 95.85
N SER A 1190 -27.03 -22.51 95.01
CA SER A 1190 -26.58 -23.83 95.47
C SER A 1190 -25.16 -24.13 95.01
N THR A 1191 -24.31 -24.48 95.97
CA THR A 1191 -22.98 -25.06 95.76
C THR A 1191 -22.92 -26.51 96.27
N ALA A 1192 -24.06 -27.21 96.28
CA ALA A 1192 -24.11 -28.60 96.69
C ALA A 1192 -23.19 -29.47 95.84
N GLY A 1193 -22.39 -30.32 96.48
CA GLY A 1193 -21.69 -31.44 95.85
C GLY A 1193 -22.10 -32.74 96.51
N SER A 1194 -21.85 -33.84 95.83
CA SER A 1194 -22.07 -35.19 96.37
C SER A 1194 -20.98 -35.63 97.35
N GLU A 1195 -19.79 -34.99 97.33
CA GLU A 1195 -18.73 -35.20 98.32
C GLU A 1195 -18.72 -34.11 99.42
N ASP A 1196 -18.78 -32.84 99.03
CA ASP A 1196 -18.94 -31.69 99.93
C ASP A 1196 -19.45 -30.48 99.14
N GLY A 1197 -20.00 -29.51 99.85
CA GLY A 1197 -20.37 -28.23 99.31
C GLY A 1197 -19.19 -27.30 99.04
N GLY A 1198 -19.30 -26.44 98.03
CA GLY A 1198 -18.41 -25.30 97.83
C GLY A 1198 -18.72 -24.12 98.74
N SER A 1199 -17.80 -23.16 98.87
CA SER A 1199 -17.99 -21.97 99.70
C SER A 1199 -18.89 -20.93 99.06
N ILE A 1200 -19.70 -20.23 99.87
CA ILE A 1200 -20.55 -19.13 99.43
C ILE A 1200 -20.17 -17.90 100.24
N ILE A 1201 -19.60 -16.89 99.58
CA ILE A 1201 -19.15 -15.65 100.19
C ILE A 1201 -19.81 -14.49 99.45
N ILE A 1202 -20.59 -13.70 100.17
CA ILE A 1202 -21.36 -12.59 99.62
C ILE A 1202 -20.96 -11.32 100.37
N TYR A 1203 -20.45 -10.32 99.69
CA TYR A 1203 -20.19 -8.99 100.22
C TYR A 1203 -21.29 -8.04 99.73
N HIS A 1204 -22.14 -7.54 100.64
CA HIS A 1204 -23.30 -6.71 100.30
C HIS A 1204 -23.30 -5.36 101.01
N GLY A 1205 -23.75 -4.31 100.31
CA GLY A 1205 -23.95 -2.97 100.87
C GLY A 1205 -25.22 -2.85 101.74
N GLY A 1206 -25.46 -1.64 102.25
CA GLY A 1206 -26.62 -1.31 103.09
C GLY A 1206 -26.29 -0.80 104.48
N ASP A 1207 -25.00 -0.77 104.86
CA ASP A 1207 -24.45 -0.15 106.09
C ASP A 1207 -25.15 -0.56 107.40
N GLY A 1208 -25.75 -1.75 107.45
CA GLY A 1208 -26.56 -2.20 108.58
C GLY A 1208 -27.94 -1.56 108.72
N GLU A 1209 -28.38 -0.78 107.73
CA GLU A 1209 -29.72 -0.18 107.62
C GLU A 1209 -30.62 -0.97 106.65
N ILE A 1210 -30.07 -1.39 105.51
CA ILE A 1210 -30.77 -2.25 104.54
C ILE A 1210 -30.19 -3.67 104.67
N PRO A 1211 -30.95 -4.63 105.24
CA PRO A 1211 -30.44 -5.99 105.44
C PRO A 1211 -30.33 -6.72 104.11
N PHE A 1212 -29.44 -7.72 104.06
CA PHE A 1212 -29.53 -8.77 103.06
C PHE A 1212 -30.58 -9.79 103.49
N ILE A 1213 -31.64 -9.96 102.70
CA ILE A 1213 -32.79 -10.79 103.07
C ILE A 1213 -32.77 -12.11 102.29
N VAL A 1214 -32.70 -13.23 103.00
CA VAL A 1214 -32.89 -14.55 102.38
C VAL A 1214 -34.37 -14.90 102.42
N GLY A 1215 -35.01 -14.97 101.24
CA GLY A 1215 -36.46 -15.12 101.05
C GLY A 1215 -37.16 -13.91 100.42
N ASN A 1216 -36.42 -12.80 100.16
CA ASN A 1216 -36.93 -11.62 99.47
C ASN A 1216 -35.80 -10.86 98.76
N ALA A 1217 -35.78 -10.92 97.42
CA ALA A 1217 -34.75 -10.27 96.61
C ALA A 1217 -35.10 -8.84 96.14
N GLN A 1218 -36.22 -8.24 96.57
CA GLN A 1218 -36.72 -6.98 96.00
C GLN A 1218 -35.72 -5.80 96.09
N THR A 1219 -34.96 -5.73 97.18
CA THR A 1219 -34.01 -4.65 97.43
C THR A 1219 -32.59 -5.16 97.54
N ASN A 1220 -32.33 -6.10 98.44
CA ASN A 1220 -31.01 -6.68 98.68
C ASN A 1220 -31.19 -8.06 99.33
N GLY A 1221 -30.87 -9.16 98.65
CA GLY A 1221 -31.17 -10.50 99.13
C GLY A 1221 -31.29 -11.56 98.04
N THR A 1222 -31.76 -12.73 98.46
CA THR A 1222 -32.12 -13.87 97.59
C THR A 1222 -33.60 -14.17 97.68
N GLN A 1223 -34.19 -14.67 96.59
CA GLN A 1223 -35.61 -15.03 96.52
C GLN A 1223 -35.93 -16.25 97.37
N GLU A 1224 -35.04 -17.24 97.38
CA GLU A 1224 -35.14 -18.47 98.17
C GLU A 1224 -33.81 -18.73 98.91
N ALA A 1225 -33.63 -19.97 99.41
CA ALA A 1225 -32.51 -20.35 100.26
C ALA A 1225 -31.13 -20.17 99.62
N ILE A 1226 -30.11 -20.02 100.47
CA ILE A 1226 -28.68 -20.15 100.12
C ILE A 1226 -28.20 -21.46 100.72
N THR A 1227 -27.70 -22.39 99.91
CA THR A 1227 -27.31 -23.72 100.39
C THR A 1227 -25.99 -24.19 99.78
N ARG A 1228 -25.18 -24.88 100.59
CA ARG A 1228 -23.99 -25.57 100.09
C ARG A 1228 -24.10 -27.09 100.11
N GLY A 1229 -25.15 -27.71 100.63
CA GLY A 1229 -25.04 -29.16 100.87
C GLY A 1229 -26.24 -29.90 101.42
N ASP A 1230 -25.93 -31.11 101.85
CA ASP A 1230 -26.47 -32.38 101.35
C ASP A 1230 -27.21 -33.18 102.44
N ASP A 1231 -27.12 -32.79 103.72
CA ASP A 1231 -27.96 -33.39 104.78
C ASP A 1231 -28.05 -32.60 106.12
N ALA A 1232 -27.27 -31.54 106.35
CA ALA A 1232 -27.27 -30.81 107.63
C ALA A 1232 -27.93 -29.41 107.55
N GLY A 1233 -28.82 -29.08 108.50
CA GLY A 1233 -29.47 -27.76 108.57
C GLY A 1233 -28.51 -26.57 108.75
N ILE A 1234 -27.27 -26.81 109.19
CA ILE A 1234 -26.21 -25.78 109.26
C ILE A 1234 -25.61 -25.41 107.89
N GLN A 1235 -25.86 -26.18 106.82
CA GLN A 1235 -25.33 -25.92 105.48
C GLN A 1235 -26.31 -25.11 104.61
N THR A 1236 -27.46 -24.70 105.16
CA THR A 1236 -28.51 -23.97 104.45
C THR A 1236 -28.96 -22.77 105.26
N ILE A 1237 -29.27 -21.67 104.58
CA ILE A 1237 -29.98 -20.52 105.13
C ILE A 1237 -31.38 -20.51 104.51
N ASP A 1238 -32.40 -20.78 105.32
CA ASP A 1238 -33.81 -20.86 104.87
C ASP A 1238 -34.48 -19.48 104.63
N PRO A 1239 -35.58 -19.41 103.85
CA PRO A 1239 -36.20 -18.17 103.30
C PRO A 1239 -36.91 -17.21 104.28
N THR A 1240 -36.35 -16.93 105.46
CA THR A 1240 -37.04 -16.12 106.49
C THR A 1240 -36.10 -15.26 107.35
N ARG A 1241 -34.89 -14.92 106.86
CA ARG A 1241 -33.85 -14.28 107.67
C ARG A 1241 -33.31 -12.98 107.07
N ASP A 1242 -33.30 -11.94 107.92
CA ASP A 1242 -32.72 -10.62 107.64
C ASP A 1242 -31.31 -10.52 108.23
N TYR A 1243 -30.33 -10.16 107.41
CA TYR A 1243 -28.93 -10.02 107.82
C TYR A 1243 -28.47 -8.57 107.66
N TYR A 1244 -28.57 -7.81 108.75
CA TYR A 1244 -28.07 -6.42 108.81
C TYR A 1244 -26.53 -6.38 108.92
N PHE A 1245 -25.93 -7.35 109.60
CA PHE A 1245 -24.49 -7.42 109.87
C PHE A 1245 -23.90 -8.73 109.36
N THR A 1246 -22.56 -8.81 109.36
CA THR A 1246 -21.84 -10.00 108.90
C THR A 1246 -22.32 -11.26 109.62
N HIS A 1247 -22.81 -12.21 108.84
CA HIS A 1247 -23.21 -13.54 109.26
C HIS A 1247 -22.24 -14.57 108.70
N LYS A 1248 -21.80 -15.49 109.57
CA LYS A 1248 -20.95 -16.62 109.18
C LYS A 1248 -21.58 -17.90 109.71
N GLN A 1249 -21.63 -18.91 108.85
CA GLN A 1249 -22.23 -20.19 109.14
C GLN A 1249 -21.37 -21.31 108.55
N ASP A 1250 -21.49 -22.50 109.14
CA ASP A 1250 -20.76 -23.70 108.73
C ASP A 1250 -19.24 -23.49 108.62
N ARG A 1251 -18.59 -23.12 109.73
CA ARG A 1251 -17.13 -22.88 109.82
C ARG A 1251 -16.63 -21.84 108.81
N ASP A 1252 -17.33 -20.71 108.71
CA ASP A 1252 -17.03 -19.60 107.81
C ASP A 1252 -17.11 -19.97 106.32
N ARG A 1253 -17.75 -21.08 105.97
CA ARG A 1253 -17.86 -21.49 104.56
C ARG A 1253 -19.13 -20.95 103.88
N ILE A 1254 -20.13 -20.51 104.64
CA ILE A 1254 -21.19 -19.59 104.18
C ILE A 1254 -21.00 -18.26 104.90
N GLN A 1255 -20.76 -17.18 104.15
CA GLN A 1255 -20.55 -15.84 104.70
C GLN A 1255 -21.43 -14.84 103.94
N ILE A 1256 -22.28 -14.13 104.68
CA ILE A 1256 -22.97 -12.92 104.21
C ILE A 1256 -22.30 -11.78 104.96
N ILE A 1257 -21.43 -11.05 104.28
CA ILE A 1257 -20.55 -10.03 104.85
C ILE A 1257 -21.16 -8.67 104.52
N SER A 1258 -21.63 -7.98 105.55
CA SER A 1258 -22.09 -6.60 105.45
C SER A 1258 -20.87 -5.68 105.44
N ILE A 1259 -20.76 -4.86 104.40
CA ILE A 1259 -19.68 -3.89 104.20
C ILE A 1259 -20.13 -2.48 104.63
N LEU A 1260 -19.28 -1.79 105.40
CA LEU A 1260 -19.52 -0.41 105.86
C LEU A 1260 -19.32 0.55 104.68
N GLY A 1261 -20.33 1.38 104.38
CA GLY A 1261 -20.24 2.38 103.32
C GLY A 1261 -19.37 3.57 103.71
N ALA A 1262 -18.64 4.16 102.77
CA ALA A 1262 -17.92 5.41 103.02
C ALA A 1262 -18.90 6.58 103.28
N VAL A 1263 -18.70 7.32 104.37
CA VAL A 1263 -19.48 8.54 104.70
C VAL A 1263 -19.29 9.59 103.61
N PRO A 1264 -20.36 10.19 103.03
CA PRO A 1264 -20.23 11.24 102.02
C PRO A 1264 -19.52 12.47 102.59
N LEU A 1265 -18.51 12.99 101.88
CA LEU A 1265 -17.95 14.31 102.18
C LEU A 1265 -18.95 15.42 101.74
N PRO A 1266 -19.10 16.52 102.50
CA PRO A 1266 -20.06 17.58 102.18
C PRO A 1266 -19.66 18.35 100.92
N ALA A 1267 -20.68 18.74 100.14
CA ALA A 1267 -20.56 19.35 98.81
C ALA A 1267 -19.72 20.64 98.75
N THR A 1268 -18.95 20.78 97.66
CA THR A 1268 -18.46 22.07 97.14
C THR A 1268 -18.69 22.18 95.65
#